data_AF-A0A292S5F0-F1
#
_entry.id   AF-A0A292S5F0-F1
#
_cell.length_a   1.000
_cell.length_b   1.000
_cell.length_c   1.000
_cell.angle_alpha   90.00
_cell.angle_beta   90.00
_cell.angle_gamma   90.00
#
_symmetry.space_group_name_H-M   'P 1'
#
loop_
_entity.id
_entity.type
_entity.pdbx_description
1 polymer ?
#
loop_
_entity_poly.entity_id
_entity_poly.type
_entity_poly.pdbx_seq_one_letter_code
_entity_poly.pdbx_strand_id
1 'polypeptide(L)'
;MLLNFIKVDFRTKVLVEKYTELISAGVKPSEILVLVQNSTLKKQFVDKILENIKIDAIEKLNVHSFFSIVYNTLIENWCFIENAIPSDKHFILPNLVGLEVSQFLLKDILKHVEVKGYNSKKSLLHQIFRRYSLIVQNHLSNEQIQERSKILKESFAEDAELIIKKLLSSTLKSRSLDYLRQTLIFNHVYKHTDYFKNIKYLLVDDADEMTPVCFDFISYLKPQLKDWIICFDSLGSSRCGYLSADTSIECKLIHLFNEDVQTDKNIFSQGEIIFSNILENKHERLENFTLTSLSKRAEILDFTIGKIQNLFKKNIPASDITIITPLQDDMLRFTLEENLKHSCNLMFLSGSEKLIDNPLVKASLGILKLMLGIEISEMDLRVILSDYLGIPLKYCCPIFEGYKKTGGFPHISLEFYNEKYQKFIEVFEEVKEKNTKLSTKVFDLFYKLVDFADETKINKFNFFIKQLRDFESVLGAKTVIERADEIITQIENSIIAENPSTTLEIGENDLVIATPQKIIDNKISSKYQFWLDVSHSDWVKTDTGPLYNAWVFQADWTKDEYTVEDDIFLAKQKTARILRKLLLLAQEHVWACSSLFDPSGVENLGGIEDYLAGEANEDDNNAKPVFKITPRDDQKPVLDYKKGSMAISAVPGAGKTTILLALIIKLIERGVIPTNIFVLTYMDSAARNFRERIKNMCPNTTLLPNISTIHGLALKIIKENSNFERLNLSADFDICDDTQRMRIIKGITGKFTKTEADEFDRAISVLKLQEGDISKPSSDKKIEKFKTFFKEYQAQLREANLIDYDDILIMSVKLLENNPDILEYYQNICEYIIEDEAQDSSGVQQRLIGLLSGKHKNLIRCGDINQAITTTFSNADVEGFRRFIAEADTTVEMNHSQRCTQDVMTLANNLVNFGNEILPKAFFTSYMQGVTGKNPVSENAIFSRVFENAFAERNFVLKEIKNILTRNKNATIGILLRNNYQVASWAGFINDAGLKSITRSESLGQKGVFNTIFSILKFIQNPFDNEVLVSTYETLADLGFYKQRLQLEIRASEKPFIEKDGDDIESAALAQFLWDMQYWLNSSTLPLEELVIRIGLFYYTSDIEKSNVYLIAILVKRLNASGKFDLTLQRLEELAKKPTLSGFKFFSEEEDKDAMRGKVQIMTLHKSKGDEFEYVFLPEMAEKNLSIDVSKAKTKASTIFMEEVRAFNPSYKSKSELELREFNSEESLRLLYVAITRAQLKLYITTSAKAKGWGNKETEQEPSVIFGNILL
;
A
#
# COMPACT_ATOMS: atom_id res chain seq x y z
N MET A 1 -36.63 24.87 20.68
CA MET A 1 -36.56 23.46 21.09
C MET A 1 -35.27 22.79 20.62
N LEU A 2 -34.53 22.19 21.55
CA LEU A 2 -33.33 21.37 21.30
C LEU A 2 -33.70 19.87 21.37
N LEU A 3 -33.44 19.13 20.30
CA LEU A 3 -33.79 17.70 20.18
C LEU A 3 -32.53 16.85 20.00
N ASN A 4 -32.29 15.93 20.94
CA ASN A 4 -31.19 14.98 20.89
C ASN A 4 -31.69 13.56 20.56
N PHE A 5 -30.92 12.83 19.75
CA PHE A 5 -31.09 11.40 19.50
C PHE A 5 -32.40 10.94 18.88
N ILE A 6 -32.94 11.73 17.96
CA ILE A 6 -34.00 11.24 17.09
C ILE A 6 -33.37 10.37 15.96
N LYS A 7 -33.89 9.14 15.71
CA LYS A 7 -33.51 8.32 14.53
C LYS A 7 -33.52 9.19 13.27
N VAL A 8 -32.56 8.98 12.36
CA VAL A 8 -32.37 9.83 11.16
C VAL A 8 -33.68 10.11 10.41
N ASP A 9 -34.47 9.06 10.14
CA ASP A 9 -35.77 9.19 9.46
C ASP A 9 -36.80 10.03 10.22
N PHE A 10 -36.72 10.04 11.55
CA PHE A 10 -37.60 10.83 12.41
C PHE A 10 -37.13 12.29 12.52
N ARG A 11 -35.83 12.62 12.35
CA ARG A 11 -35.32 14.01 12.41
C ARG A 11 -35.91 14.85 11.29
N THR A 12 -35.71 14.37 10.07
CA THR A 12 -36.22 15.05 8.87
C THR A 12 -37.74 15.16 8.91
N LYS A 13 -38.42 14.11 9.38
CA LYS A 13 -39.88 14.13 9.51
C LYS A 13 -40.38 15.20 10.48
N VAL A 14 -39.80 15.29 11.69
CA VAL A 14 -40.17 16.31 12.69
C VAL A 14 -39.93 17.72 12.16
N LEU A 15 -38.81 17.95 11.49
CA LEU A 15 -38.49 19.26 10.90
C LEU A 15 -39.44 19.63 9.75
N VAL A 16 -39.79 18.67 8.88
CA VAL A 16 -40.77 18.87 7.79
C VAL A 16 -42.17 19.14 8.36
N GLU A 17 -42.62 18.37 9.35
CA GLU A 17 -43.91 18.58 10.03
C GLU A 17 -43.99 19.98 10.65
N LYS A 18 -42.92 20.42 11.32
CA LYS A 18 -42.86 21.79 11.88
C LYS A 18 -42.91 22.85 10.79
N TYR A 19 -42.17 22.65 9.68
CA TYR A 19 -42.22 23.57 8.55
C TYR A 19 -43.65 23.69 8.00
N THR A 20 -44.32 22.57 7.77
CA THR A 20 -45.70 22.52 7.28
C THR A 20 -46.68 23.15 8.27
N GLU A 21 -46.48 22.99 9.58
CA GLU A 21 -47.26 23.65 10.64
C GLU A 21 -47.13 25.19 10.55
N LEU A 22 -45.90 25.71 10.44
CA LEU A 22 -45.63 27.15 10.33
C LEU A 22 -46.30 27.75 9.09
N ILE A 23 -46.18 27.08 7.93
CA ILE A 23 -46.84 27.51 6.70
C ILE A 23 -48.37 27.49 6.87
N SER A 24 -48.92 26.45 7.50
CA SER A 24 -50.36 26.35 7.77
C SER A 24 -50.85 27.43 8.74
N ALA A 25 -49.99 27.91 9.63
CA ALA A 25 -50.24 29.04 10.53
C ALA A 25 -50.12 30.42 9.85
N GLY A 26 -49.82 30.47 8.54
CA GLY A 26 -49.70 31.70 7.77
C GLY A 26 -48.33 32.38 7.87
N VAL A 27 -47.30 31.68 8.37
CA VAL A 27 -45.92 32.17 8.32
C VAL A 27 -45.41 32.12 6.89
N LYS A 28 -44.73 33.18 6.45
CA LYS A 28 -44.19 33.22 5.09
C LYS A 28 -42.94 32.34 4.99
N PRO A 29 -42.74 31.59 3.89
CA PRO A 29 -41.51 30.82 3.65
C PRO A 29 -40.24 31.68 3.75
N SER A 30 -40.32 32.96 3.36
CA SER A 30 -39.24 33.94 3.46
C SER A 30 -38.80 34.26 4.90
N GLU A 31 -39.63 33.96 5.91
CA GLU A 31 -39.33 34.14 7.34
C GLU A 31 -38.75 32.88 8.01
N ILE A 32 -38.73 31.73 7.32
CA ILE A 32 -38.30 30.43 7.85
C ILE A 32 -36.98 30.04 7.18
N LEU A 33 -35.90 29.96 7.95
CA LEU A 33 -34.61 29.46 7.47
C LEU A 33 -34.44 28.00 7.87
N VAL A 34 -34.14 27.14 6.88
CA VAL A 34 -33.77 25.75 7.11
C VAL A 34 -32.31 25.54 6.72
N LEU A 35 -31.53 25.01 7.66
CA LEU A 35 -30.14 24.62 7.45
C LEU A 35 -29.99 23.10 7.53
N VAL A 36 -29.40 22.52 6.49
CA VAL A 36 -29.09 21.09 6.39
C VAL A 36 -27.62 20.88 6.02
N GLN A 37 -27.14 19.64 6.13
CA GLN A 37 -25.71 19.35 5.96
C GLN A 37 -25.21 19.52 4.51
N ASN A 38 -25.99 19.13 3.50
CA ASN A 38 -25.56 19.10 2.09
C ASN A 38 -26.73 19.33 1.10
N SER A 39 -26.42 19.40 -0.20
CA SER A 39 -27.40 19.67 -1.26
C SER A 39 -28.39 18.52 -1.51
N THR A 40 -27.99 17.27 -1.30
CA THR A 40 -28.87 16.09 -1.40
C THR A 40 -29.98 16.17 -0.35
N LEU A 41 -29.61 16.40 0.91
CA LEU A 41 -30.56 16.58 2.01
C LEU A 41 -31.45 17.79 1.79
N LYS A 42 -30.91 18.87 1.23
CA LYS A 42 -31.69 20.05 0.85
C LYS A 42 -32.80 19.67 -0.13
N LYS A 43 -32.49 18.92 -1.18
CA LYS A 43 -33.48 18.49 -2.18
C LYS A 43 -34.52 17.57 -1.54
N GLN A 44 -34.09 16.55 -0.82
CA GLN A 44 -35.00 15.64 -0.10
C GLN A 44 -35.93 16.38 0.87
N PHE A 45 -35.43 17.39 1.56
CA PHE A 45 -36.21 18.22 2.47
C PHE A 45 -37.25 19.06 1.72
N VAL A 46 -36.85 19.68 0.60
CA VAL A 46 -37.75 20.43 -0.28
C VAL A 46 -38.84 19.53 -0.86
N ASP A 47 -38.47 18.37 -1.39
CA ASP A 47 -39.41 17.43 -2.00
C ASP A 47 -40.45 16.95 -0.98
N LYS A 48 -40.02 16.55 0.22
CA LYS A 48 -40.92 16.17 1.33
C LYS A 48 -41.82 17.31 1.80
N ILE A 49 -41.36 18.55 1.77
CA ILE A 49 -42.23 19.71 2.06
C ILE A 49 -43.32 19.82 0.99
N LEU A 50 -42.93 19.77 -0.28
CA LEU A 50 -43.85 19.93 -1.41
C LEU A 50 -44.90 18.81 -1.45
N GLU A 51 -44.54 17.59 -1.06
CA GLU A 51 -45.47 16.45 -0.93
C GLU A 51 -46.51 16.66 0.19
N ASN A 52 -46.15 17.35 1.27
CA ASN A 52 -46.99 17.48 2.47
C ASN A 52 -47.83 18.77 2.52
N ILE A 53 -47.53 19.76 1.69
CA ILE A 53 -48.25 21.04 1.63
C ILE A 53 -49.51 20.89 0.75
N LYS A 54 -50.65 21.38 1.26
CA LYS A 54 -51.96 21.36 0.56
C LYS A 54 -52.32 22.70 -0.11
N ILE A 55 -51.34 23.52 -0.47
CA ILE A 55 -51.52 24.89 -0.99
C ILE A 55 -51.05 24.94 -2.44
N ASP A 56 -51.83 25.57 -3.33
CA ASP A 56 -51.57 25.59 -4.78
C ASP A 56 -50.34 26.42 -5.19
N ALA A 57 -49.91 27.39 -4.37
CA ALA A 57 -48.75 28.24 -4.64
C ALA A 57 -48.05 28.65 -3.33
N ILE A 58 -46.72 28.62 -3.35
CA ILE A 58 -45.88 29.00 -2.21
C ILE A 58 -44.71 29.89 -2.68
N GLU A 59 -44.27 30.81 -1.81
CA GLU A 59 -43.03 31.55 -2.05
C GLU A 59 -41.81 30.60 -2.13
N LYS A 60 -40.69 31.06 -2.66
CA LYS A 60 -39.44 30.29 -2.70
C LYS A 60 -39.06 29.84 -1.28
N LEU A 61 -38.84 28.54 -1.11
CA LEU A 61 -38.45 27.96 0.17
C LEU A 61 -37.00 28.34 0.51
N ASN A 62 -36.78 28.92 1.69
CA ASN A 62 -35.46 29.26 2.21
C ASN A 62 -34.77 28.04 2.85
N VAL A 63 -34.55 26.99 2.05
CA VAL A 63 -33.85 25.76 2.46
C VAL A 63 -32.45 25.74 1.87
N HIS A 64 -31.43 25.65 2.73
CA HIS A 64 -30.03 25.74 2.34
C HIS A 64 -29.16 24.71 3.05
N SER A 65 -28.16 24.19 2.34
CA SER A 65 -26.95 23.71 3.01
C SER A 65 -26.08 24.90 3.42
N PHE A 66 -25.20 24.73 4.41
CA PHE A 66 -24.27 25.80 4.81
C PHE A 66 -23.41 26.30 3.63
N PHE A 67 -22.98 25.38 2.76
CA PHE A 67 -22.26 25.76 1.53
C PHE A 67 -23.13 26.63 0.61
N SER A 68 -24.39 26.24 0.40
CA SER A 68 -25.28 26.94 -0.52
C SER A 68 -25.76 28.31 0.00
N ILE A 69 -25.92 28.48 1.32
CA ILE A 69 -26.30 29.80 1.89
C ILE A 69 -25.15 30.79 1.75
N VAL A 70 -23.91 30.36 2.01
CA VAL A 70 -22.70 31.19 1.77
C VAL A 70 -22.67 31.63 0.31
N TYR A 71 -22.78 30.68 -0.62
CA TYR A 71 -22.75 30.95 -2.05
C TYR A 71 -23.85 31.93 -2.49
N ASN A 72 -25.11 31.66 -2.13
CA ASN A 72 -26.25 32.49 -2.55
C ASN A 72 -26.19 33.89 -1.94
N THR A 73 -25.79 34.00 -0.67
CA THR A 73 -25.66 35.30 0.01
C THR A 73 -24.67 36.20 -0.71
N LEU A 74 -23.55 35.66 -1.17
CA LEU A 74 -22.56 36.43 -1.91
C LEU A 74 -23.06 36.91 -3.28
N ILE A 75 -23.74 36.04 -4.03
CA ILE A 75 -24.33 36.40 -5.32
C ILE A 75 -25.37 37.50 -5.15
N GLU A 76 -26.28 37.32 -4.20
CA GLU A 76 -27.40 38.23 -3.98
C GLU A 76 -26.96 39.58 -3.36
N ASN A 77 -25.80 39.62 -2.70
CA ASN A 77 -25.21 40.84 -2.12
C ASN A 77 -23.97 41.32 -2.88
N TRP A 78 -23.76 40.91 -4.14
CA TRP A 78 -22.52 41.24 -4.86
C TRP A 78 -22.27 42.73 -4.98
N CYS A 79 -23.30 43.54 -5.23
CA CYS A 79 -23.15 45.01 -5.32
C CYS A 79 -22.58 45.61 -4.02
N PHE A 80 -23.00 45.09 -2.85
CA PHE A 80 -22.45 45.52 -1.57
C PHE A 80 -20.97 45.14 -1.44
N ILE A 81 -20.63 43.91 -1.83
CA ILE A 81 -19.25 43.41 -1.78
C ILE A 81 -18.35 44.20 -2.74
N GLU A 82 -18.81 44.44 -3.97
CA GLU A 82 -18.06 45.17 -5.00
C GLU A 82 -17.78 46.61 -4.57
N ASN A 83 -18.76 47.29 -3.96
CA ASN A 83 -18.57 48.64 -3.42
C ASN A 83 -17.54 48.71 -2.28
N ALA A 84 -17.30 47.60 -1.58
CA ALA A 84 -16.28 47.51 -0.54
C ALA A 84 -14.86 47.24 -1.09
N ILE A 85 -14.71 46.90 -2.37
CA ILE A 85 -13.40 46.64 -2.99
C ILE A 85 -12.77 47.99 -3.39
N PRO A 86 -11.56 48.32 -2.90
CA PRO A 86 -10.84 49.54 -3.29
C PRO A 86 -10.26 49.38 -4.71
N SER A 87 -11.09 49.54 -5.74
CA SER A 87 -10.70 49.44 -7.15
C SER A 87 -11.58 50.28 -8.07
N ASP A 88 -10.96 50.99 -9.02
CA ASP A 88 -11.65 51.88 -9.98
C ASP A 88 -12.38 51.12 -11.13
N LYS A 89 -12.42 49.78 -11.10
CA LYS A 89 -13.05 48.93 -12.13
C LYS A 89 -14.34 48.29 -11.59
N HIS A 90 -15.46 49.00 -11.69
CA HIS A 90 -16.77 48.58 -11.15
C HIS A 90 -17.69 47.92 -12.17
N PHE A 91 -17.28 46.85 -12.84
CA PHE A 91 -18.21 46.00 -13.59
C PHE A 91 -17.59 44.62 -13.75
N ILE A 92 -18.10 43.59 -13.04
CA ILE A 92 -18.12 42.14 -13.38
C ILE A 92 -18.64 41.34 -12.16
N LEU A 93 -19.49 40.34 -12.38
CA LEU A 93 -19.98 39.36 -11.39
C LEU A 93 -18.81 38.59 -10.71
N PRO A 94 -18.99 38.10 -9.46
CA PRO A 94 -17.94 37.35 -8.77
C PRO A 94 -17.56 36.12 -9.57
N ASN A 95 -16.26 35.84 -9.66
CA ASN A 95 -15.80 34.59 -10.21
C ASN A 95 -15.74 33.53 -9.11
N LEU A 96 -16.84 32.78 -8.99
CA LEU A 96 -17.00 31.71 -8.01
C LEU A 96 -16.32 30.45 -8.54
N VAL A 97 -15.03 30.36 -8.25
CA VAL A 97 -14.15 29.30 -8.74
C VAL A 97 -14.10 28.11 -7.81
N GLY A 98 -13.80 26.94 -8.38
CA GLY A 98 -13.39 25.77 -7.62
C GLY A 98 -12.02 25.95 -6.95
N LEU A 99 -11.66 25.00 -6.08
CA LEU A 99 -10.37 25.01 -5.37
C LEU A 99 -9.18 24.85 -6.32
N GLU A 100 -9.38 24.33 -7.53
CA GLU A 100 -8.36 24.07 -8.53
C GLU A 100 -7.63 25.35 -8.96
N VAL A 101 -8.35 26.45 -9.09
CA VAL A 101 -7.75 27.75 -9.43
C VAL A 101 -6.93 28.27 -8.27
N SER A 102 -7.45 28.18 -7.04
CA SER A 102 -6.68 28.54 -5.85
C SER A 102 -5.42 27.68 -5.71
N GLN A 103 -5.52 26.37 -5.98
CA GLN A 103 -4.39 25.44 -5.96
C GLN A 103 -3.32 25.82 -6.98
N PHE A 104 -3.74 26.17 -8.20
CA PHE A 104 -2.84 26.66 -9.22
C PHE A 104 -2.11 27.94 -8.79
N LEU A 105 -2.84 28.93 -8.24
CA LEU A 105 -2.25 30.17 -7.72
C LEU A 105 -1.29 29.90 -6.54
N LEU A 106 -1.64 28.97 -5.65
CA LEU A 106 -0.77 28.59 -4.53
C LEU A 106 0.51 27.91 -5.02
N LYS A 107 0.41 27.03 -6.01
CA LYS A 107 1.56 26.37 -6.64
C LYS A 107 2.54 27.41 -7.19
N ASP A 108 2.05 28.47 -7.82
CA ASP A 108 2.89 29.58 -8.28
C ASP A 108 3.55 30.35 -7.13
N ILE A 109 2.83 30.59 -6.03
CA ILE A 109 3.40 31.23 -4.84
C ILE A 109 4.53 30.39 -4.24
N LEU A 110 4.34 29.07 -4.14
CA LEU A 110 5.31 28.12 -3.59
C LEU A 110 6.60 28.01 -4.42
N LYS A 111 6.57 28.33 -5.72
CA LYS A 111 7.80 28.44 -6.54
C LYS A 111 8.73 29.57 -6.07
N HIS A 112 8.20 30.55 -5.33
CA HIS A 112 8.90 31.77 -4.94
C HIS A 112 9.03 31.97 -3.42
N VAL A 113 8.55 31.01 -2.61
CA VAL A 113 8.66 31.04 -1.15
C VAL A 113 9.32 29.75 -0.68
N GLU A 114 10.48 29.88 -0.05
CA GLU A 114 11.19 28.76 0.56
C GLU A 114 10.68 28.52 1.99
N VAL A 115 10.41 27.26 2.35
CA VAL A 115 9.85 26.86 3.66
C VAL A 115 10.94 26.13 4.44
N LYS A 116 11.46 26.76 5.51
CA LYS A 116 12.76 26.40 6.11
C LYS A 116 12.76 25.16 7.02
N GLY A 117 13.22 24.01 6.52
CA GLY A 117 13.28 22.72 7.25
C GLY A 117 12.26 21.66 6.83
N TYR A 118 11.42 21.95 5.83
CA TYR A 118 10.32 21.08 5.43
C TYR A 118 10.75 20.31 4.20
N ASN A 119 10.85 18.99 4.33
CA ASN A 119 11.57 18.16 3.37
C ASN A 119 10.69 17.67 2.20
N SER A 120 9.35 17.71 2.31
CA SER A 120 8.43 17.19 1.27
C SER A 120 7.82 18.29 0.39
N LYS A 121 8.37 18.53 -0.81
CA LYS A 121 7.74 19.49 -1.76
C LYS A 121 6.35 19.03 -2.27
N LYS A 122 6.07 17.72 -2.24
CA LYS A 122 4.86 17.11 -2.85
C LYS A 122 3.60 17.38 -2.02
N SER A 123 3.72 17.36 -0.69
CA SER A 123 2.56 17.51 0.21
C SER A 123 2.29 18.96 0.62
N LEU A 124 3.30 19.85 0.56
CA LEU A 124 3.24 21.22 1.08
C LEU A 124 1.97 22.00 0.66
N LEU A 125 1.60 21.92 -0.62
CA LEU A 125 0.43 22.58 -1.17
C LEU A 125 -0.86 22.14 -0.46
N HIS A 126 -1.07 20.83 -0.29
CA HIS A 126 -2.26 20.28 0.36
C HIS A 126 -2.28 20.62 1.84
N GLN A 127 -1.14 20.57 2.53
CA GLN A 127 -1.03 20.91 3.95
C GLN A 127 -1.37 22.38 4.23
N ILE A 128 -0.89 23.30 3.39
CA ILE A 128 -1.19 24.74 3.54
C ILE A 128 -2.66 25.02 3.25
N PHE A 129 -3.24 24.44 2.19
CA PHE A 129 -4.68 24.56 1.94
C PHE A 129 -5.50 24.03 3.10
N ARG A 130 -5.07 22.90 3.66
CA ARG A 130 -5.75 22.27 4.77
C ARG A 130 -5.69 23.11 6.03
N ARG A 131 -4.51 23.62 6.38
CA ARG A 131 -4.34 24.61 7.45
C ARG A 131 -5.23 25.83 7.25
N TYR A 132 -5.25 26.39 6.04
CA TYR A 132 -6.12 27.51 5.70
C TYR A 132 -7.61 27.17 5.88
N SER A 133 -8.04 25.97 5.47
CA SER A 133 -9.41 25.48 5.69
C SER A 133 -9.76 25.40 7.17
N LEU A 134 -8.87 24.82 8.00
CA LEU A 134 -9.08 24.69 9.44
C LEU A 134 -9.16 26.06 10.12
N ILE A 135 -8.28 27.00 9.76
CA ILE A 135 -8.29 28.37 10.26
C ILE A 135 -9.63 29.05 9.98
N VAL A 136 -10.10 28.96 8.73
CA VAL A 136 -11.34 29.61 8.30
C VAL A 136 -12.55 28.95 8.97
N GLN A 137 -12.68 27.63 8.90
CA GLN A 137 -13.85 26.90 9.40
C GLN A 137 -13.99 26.94 10.93
N ASN A 138 -12.86 27.01 11.65
CA ASN A 138 -12.86 27.19 13.11
C ASN A 138 -12.91 28.66 13.54
N HIS A 139 -12.94 29.61 12.60
CA HIS A 139 -12.96 31.05 12.87
C HIS A 139 -11.85 31.52 13.82
N LEU A 140 -10.62 31.06 13.60
CA LEU A 140 -9.50 31.35 14.49
C LEU A 140 -8.96 32.76 14.32
N SER A 141 -8.62 33.41 15.43
CA SER A 141 -7.93 34.69 15.44
C SER A 141 -6.43 34.52 15.14
N ASN A 142 -5.75 35.59 14.71
CA ASN A 142 -4.30 35.55 14.49
C ASN A 142 -3.51 35.19 15.76
N GLU A 143 -3.99 35.61 16.93
CA GLU A 143 -3.37 35.30 18.22
C GLU A 143 -3.48 33.80 18.54
N GLN A 144 -4.67 33.21 18.35
CA GLN A 144 -4.89 31.77 18.51
C GLN A 144 -4.05 30.94 17.53
N ILE A 145 -3.89 31.40 16.28
CA ILE A 145 -3.05 30.72 15.29
C ILE A 145 -1.58 30.70 15.76
N GLN A 146 -1.07 31.82 16.26
CA GLN A 146 0.31 31.90 16.76
C GLN A 146 0.53 31.04 18.00
N GLU A 147 -0.43 31.01 18.92
CA GLU A 147 -0.40 30.16 20.10
C GLU A 147 -0.38 28.67 19.71
N ARG A 148 -1.29 28.25 18.83
CA ARG A 148 -1.38 26.86 18.34
C ARG A 148 -0.14 26.39 17.59
N SER A 149 0.48 27.27 16.81
CA SER A 149 1.78 26.98 16.19
C SER A 149 2.90 26.78 17.21
N LYS A 150 2.87 27.46 18.35
CA LYS A 150 3.83 27.23 19.44
C LYS A 150 3.61 25.89 20.12
N ILE A 151 2.35 25.51 20.36
CA ILE A 151 1.98 24.20 20.92
C ILE A 151 2.58 23.06 20.06
N LEU A 152 2.44 23.18 18.74
CA LEU A 152 2.97 22.23 17.77
C LEU A 152 4.48 22.36 17.52
N LYS A 153 5.15 23.37 18.09
CA LYS A 153 6.58 23.67 17.90
C LYS A 153 6.96 23.78 16.42
N GLU A 154 6.08 24.34 15.60
CA GLU A 154 6.26 24.44 14.15
C GLU A 154 7.37 25.44 13.81
N SER A 155 8.46 25.01 13.17
CA SER A 155 9.51 25.92 12.68
C SER A 155 9.10 26.73 11.44
N PHE A 156 7.90 26.49 10.89
CA PHE A 156 7.43 27.02 9.60
C PHE A 156 6.21 27.92 9.68
N ALA A 157 5.72 28.20 10.89
CA ALA A 157 4.45 28.91 11.07
C ALA A 157 4.43 30.26 10.34
N GLU A 158 5.53 31.00 10.39
CA GLU A 158 5.71 32.29 9.72
C GLU A 158 5.68 32.16 8.18
N ASP A 159 6.37 31.14 7.64
CA ASP A 159 6.40 30.87 6.20
C ASP A 159 4.98 30.51 5.70
N ALA A 160 4.25 29.67 6.45
CA ALA A 160 2.87 29.30 6.13
C ALA A 160 1.93 30.51 6.17
N GLU A 161 2.05 31.39 7.18
CA GLU A 161 1.27 32.62 7.27
C GLU A 161 1.54 33.56 6.09
N LEU A 162 2.81 33.73 5.70
CA LEU A 162 3.20 34.53 4.55
C LEU A 162 2.59 33.99 3.25
N ILE A 163 2.61 32.67 3.07
CA ILE A 163 2.05 32.00 1.90
C ILE A 163 0.53 32.22 1.81
N ILE A 164 -0.20 32.02 2.93
CA ILE A 164 -1.64 32.26 2.98
C ILE A 164 -1.96 33.74 2.69
N LYS A 165 -1.21 34.69 3.26
CA LYS A 165 -1.39 36.13 2.97
C LYS A 165 -1.18 36.45 1.48
N LYS A 166 -0.17 35.86 0.84
CA LYS A 166 0.06 36.00 -0.62
C LYS A 166 -1.10 35.41 -1.43
N LEU A 167 -1.62 34.25 -1.02
CA LEU A 167 -2.77 33.61 -1.67
C LEU A 167 -4.02 34.51 -1.56
N LEU A 168 -4.31 35.04 -0.38
CA LEU A 168 -5.43 35.95 -0.14
C LEU A 168 -5.31 37.26 -0.95
N SER A 169 -4.09 37.78 -1.10
CA SER A 169 -3.84 38.96 -1.95
C SER A 169 -4.05 38.66 -3.43
N SER A 170 -3.56 37.50 -3.90
CA SER A 170 -3.68 37.07 -5.30
C SER A 170 -5.14 36.81 -5.69
N THR A 171 -5.88 36.09 -4.84
CA THR A 171 -7.30 35.79 -5.05
C THR A 171 -8.17 37.04 -5.06
N LEU A 172 -7.87 38.02 -4.20
CA LEU A 172 -8.56 39.31 -4.21
C LEU A 172 -8.31 40.11 -5.50
N LYS A 173 -7.05 40.20 -5.96
CA LYS A 173 -6.69 40.93 -7.20
C LYS A 173 -7.37 40.33 -8.44
N SER A 174 -7.44 39.00 -8.47
CA SER A 174 -8.03 38.24 -9.58
C SER A 174 -9.54 37.98 -9.43
N ARG A 175 -10.14 38.43 -8.31
CA ARG A 175 -11.55 38.20 -7.95
C ARG A 175 -11.94 36.71 -7.98
N SER A 176 -10.98 35.82 -7.69
CA SER A 176 -11.17 34.38 -7.64
C SER A 176 -11.58 33.99 -6.21
N LEU A 177 -12.88 33.80 -6.01
CA LEU A 177 -13.43 33.53 -4.69
C LEU A 177 -13.72 32.04 -4.56
N ASP A 178 -12.76 31.28 -4.00
CA ASP A 178 -13.03 29.91 -3.55
C ASP A 178 -13.96 29.89 -2.33
N TYR A 179 -14.47 28.71 -1.97
CA TYR A 179 -15.43 28.57 -0.87
C TYR A 179 -14.90 29.08 0.49
N LEU A 180 -13.61 28.90 0.78
CA LEU A 180 -13.04 29.37 2.06
C LEU A 180 -13.03 30.89 2.10
N ARG A 181 -12.67 31.54 0.99
CA ARG A 181 -12.75 33.00 0.87
C ARG A 181 -14.19 33.48 0.91
N GLN A 182 -15.12 32.76 0.27
CA GLN A 182 -16.55 33.06 0.31
C GLN A 182 -17.08 33.03 1.75
N THR A 183 -16.64 32.08 2.57
CA THR A 183 -17.02 31.95 3.98
C THR A 183 -16.56 33.16 4.81
N LEU A 184 -15.35 33.66 4.57
CA LEU A 184 -14.85 34.88 5.22
C LEU A 184 -15.66 36.12 4.83
N ILE A 185 -16.04 36.24 3.55
CA ILE A 185 -16.86 37.35 3.06
C ILE A 185 -18.29 37.24 3.61
N PHE A 186 -18.86 36.05 3.66
CA PHE A 186 -20.17 35.78 4.23
C PHE A 186 -20.27 36.32 5.67
N ASN A 187 -19.25 36.07 6.49
CA ASN A 187 -19.12 36.59 7.86
C ASN A 187 -19.22 38.12 7.90
N HIS A 188 -18.60 38.80 6.94
CA HIS A 188 -18.70 40.26 6.83
C HIS A 188 -20.11 40.70 6.36
N VAL A 189 -20.66 40.05 5.34
CA VAL A 189 -21.95 40.44 4.73
C VAL A 189 -23.08 40.35 5.75
N TYR A 190 -23.26 39.21 6.43
CA TYR A 190 -24.41 39.07 7.35
C TYR A 190 -24.34 40.01 8.56
N LYS A 191 -23.15 40.51 8.92
CA LYS A 191 -22.97 41.47 10.03
C LYS A 191 -23.22 42.92 9.63
N HIS A 192 -23.12 43.25 8.34
CA HIS A 192 -23.13 44.63 7.84
C HIS A 192 -24.28 44.91 6.85
N THR A 193 -25.12 43.93 6.56
CA THR A 193 -26.32 44.08 5.72
C THR A 193 -27.58 43.61 6.44
N ASP A 194 -28.74 44.10 6.00
CA ASP A 194 -30.05 43.69 6.52
C ASP A 194 -30.57 42.38 5.87
N TYR A 195 -29.73 41.65 5.12
CA TYR A 195 -30.15 40.53 4.25
C TYR A 195 -30.90 39.41 5.01
N PHE A 196 -30.50 39.09 6.24
CA PHE A 196 -31.14 38.05 7.06
C PHE A 196 -32.14 38.56 8.09
N LYS A 197 -32.42 39.88 8.14
CA LYS A 197 -33.24 40.50 9.18
C LYS A 197 -34.69 39.99 9.26
N ASN A 198 -35.21 39.46 8.15
CA ASN A 198 -36.57 38.93 8.06
C ASN A 198 -36.71 37.50 8.59
N ILE A 199 -35.62 36.79 8.87
CA ILE A 199 -35.66 35.42 9.39
C ILE A 199 -36.14 35.43 10.84
N LYS A 200 -37.28 34.78 11.08
CA LYS A 200 -37.92 34.68 12.41
C LYS A 200 -37.96 33.25 12.94
N TYR A 201 -37.84 32.25 12.07
CA TYR A 201 -37.90 30.84 12.44
C TYR A 201 -36.66 30.13 11.91
N LEU A 202 -36.05 29.29 12.74
CA LEU A 202 -34.84 28.53 12.39
C LEU A 202 -35.06 27.03 12.59
N LEU A 203 -34.79 26.25 11.55
CA LEU A 203 -34.81 24.79 11.60
C LEU A 203 -33.43 24.27 11.19
N VAL A 204 -32.79 23.47 12.04
CA VAL A 204 -31.45 22.91 11.76
C VAL A 204 -31.47 21.39 11.92
N ASP A 205 -30.96 20.70 10.90
CA ASP A 205 -30.70 19.26 10.92
C ASP A 205 -29.20 18.97 11.10
N ASP A 206 -28.87 17.91 11.84
CA ASP A 206 -27.51 17.50 12.23
C ASP A 206 -26.60 18.65 12.70
N ALA A 207 -27.06 19.40 13.69
CA ALA A 207 -26.28 20.51 14.23
C ALA A 207 -24.94 20.07 14.86
N ASP A 208 -24.78 18.78 15.19
CA ASP A 208 -23.51 18.21 15.65
C ASP A 208 -22.40 18.15 14.59
N GLU A 209 -22.75 18.29 13.30
CA GLU A 209 -21.79 18.35 12.18
C GLU A 209 -21.51 19.78 11.71
N MET A 210 -22.02 20.78 12.43
CA MET A 210 -21.80 22.19 12.11
C MET A 210 -20.37 22.63 12.41
N THR A 211 -19.84 23.50 11.57
CA THR A 211 -18.58 24.19 11.83
C THR A 211 -18.78 25.37 12.78
N PRO A 212 -17.74 25.80 13.52
CA PRO A 212 -17.78 26.99 14.37
C PRO A 212 -18.28 28.25 13.63
N VAL A 213 -17.88 28.47 12.37
CA VAL A 213 -18.41 29.60 11.58
C VAL A 213 -19.92 29.52 11.37
N CYS A 214 -20.48 28.32 11.19
CA CYS A 214 -21.92 28.13 11.07
C CYS A 214 -22.63 28.45 12.40
N PHE A 215 -22.05 28.00 13.52
CA PHE A 215 -22.53 28.33 14.86
C PHE A 215 -22.52 29.85 15.14
N ASP A 216 -21.48 30.57 14.71
CA ASP A 216 -21.40 32.03 14.86
C ASP A 216 -22.51 32.75 14.09
N PHE A 217 -22.84 32.28 12.88
CA PHE A 217 -23.96 32.81 12.11
C PHE A 217 -25.31 32.59 12.82
N ILE A 218 -25.53 31.39 13.38
CA ILE A 218 -26.75 31.11 14.16
C ILE A 218 -26.79 31.95 15.44
N SER A 219 -25.64 32.15 16.09
CA SER A 219 -25.50 33.02 17.25
C SER A 219 -25.87 34.48 16.93
N TYR A 220 -25.49 34.96 15.74
CA TYR A 220 -25.89 36.27 15.23
C TYR A 220 -27.40 36.36 14.95
N LEU A 221 -28.02 35.30 14.43
CA LEU A 221 -29.47 35.27 14.18
C LEU A 221 -30.31 35.17 15.45
N LYS A 222 -29.79 34.55 16.51
CA LYS A 222 -30.55 34.26 17.74
C LYS A 222 -31.40 35.44 18.27
N PRO A 223 -30.92 36.70 18.36
CA PRO A 223 -31.69 37.79 18.95
C PRO A 223 -33.00 38.15 18.22
N GLN A 224 -33.15 37.77 16.94
CA GLN A 224 -34.33 38.07 16.12
C GLN A 224 -35.28 36.87 15.94
N LEU A 225 -34.87 35.65 16.34
CA LEU A 225 -35.68 34.45 16.20
C LEU A 225 -36.84 34.44 17.20
N LYS A 226 -38.02 34.02 16.72
CA LYS A 226 -39.23 33.80 17.52
C LYS A 226 -39.34 32.36 18.02
N ASP A 227 -38.95 31.40 17.19
CA ASP A 227 -39.02 29.97 17.47
C ASP A 227 -37.94 29.22 16.67
N TRP A 228 -37.50 28.08 17.18
CA TRP A 228 -36.43 27.27 16.57
C TRP A 228 -36.60 25.78 16.91
N ILE A 229 -36.20 24.92 15.96
CA ILE A 229 -35.98 23.49 16.23
C ILE A 229 -34.60 23.11 15.73
N ILE A 230 -33.78 22.57 16.62
CA ILE A 230 -32.42 22.15 16.31
C ILE A 230 -32.28 20.68 16.70
N CYS A 231 -32.02 19.84 15.70
CA CYS A 231 -31.79 18.42 15.86
C CYS A 231 -30.29 18.13 15.84
N PHE A 232 -29.80 17.35 16.80
CA PHE A 232 -28.39 16.92 16.87
C PHE A 232 -28.22 15.55 17.52
N ASP A 233 -27.02 15.00 17.40
CA ASP A 233 -26.52 13.86 18.16
C ASP A 233 -25.46 14.34 19.16
N SER A 234 -25.68 14.22 20.48
CA SER A 234 -24.71 14.64 21.50
C SER A 234 -23.41 13.84 21.50
N LEU A 235 -23.46 12.59 21.04
CA LEU A 235 -22.28 11.76 20.80
C LEU A 235 -21.93 11.74 19.30
N GLY A 236 -22.46 12.72 18.55
CA GLY A 236 -22.23 13.00 17.14
C GLY A 236 -20.94 13.80 16.93
N SER A 237 -20.79 14.42 15.76
CA SER A 237 -19.54 15.05 15.27
C SER A 237 -18.52 14.09 14.66
N SER A 238 -18.93 13.31 13.66
CA SER A 238 -18.00 12.46 12.88
C SER A 238 -16.92 13.26 12.15
N ARG A 239 -17.16 14.55 11.92
CA ARG A 239 -16.29 15.50 11.23
C ARG A 239 -15.27 16.21 12.14
N CYS A 240 -15.16 15.86 13.42
CA CYS A 240 -14.16 16.47 14.31
C CYS A 240 -12.73 16.23 13.79
N GLY A 241 -11.86 17.23 13.95
CA GLY A 241 -10.54 17.23 13.30
C GLY A 241 -10.68 17.52 11.81
N TYR A 242 -11.18 16.52 11.05
CA TYR A 242 -11.11 16.49 9.60
C TYR A 242 -12.00 17.52 8.87
N LEU A 243 -13.17 17.89 9.37
CA LEU A 243 -14.04 18.89 8.73
C LEU A 243 -14.48 19.95 9.74
N SER A 244 -13.74 20.07 10.84
CA SER A 244 -13.91 21.09 11.86
C SER A 244 -15.26 21.07 12.56
N ALA A 245 -15.88 19.89 12.74
CA ALA A 245 -17.05 19.80 13.61
C ALA A 245 -16.64 19.94 15.07
N ASP A 246 -17.38 20.77 15.79
CA ASP A 246 -17.11 21.16 17.16
C ASP A 246 -17.70 20.13 18.14
N THR A 247 -16.85 19.48 18.94
CA THR A 247 -17.31 18.43 19.86
C THR A 247 -18.08 18.98 21.07
N SER A 248 -17.97 20.29 21.32
CA SER A 248 -18.63 21.00 22.41
C SER A 248 -19.96 21.66 22.00
N ILE A 249 -20.44 21.37 20.79
CA ILE A 249 -21.59 22.05 20.17
C ILE A 249 -22.88 21.93 20.97
N GLU A 250 -23.14 20.79 21.63
CA GLU A 250 -24.29 20.61 22.52
C GLU A 250 -24.29 21.66 23.63
N CYS A 251 -23.19 21.75 24.38
CA CYS A 251 -23.03 22.73 25.47
C CYS A 251 -23.21 24.16 24.96
N LYS A 252 -22.67 24.48 23.78
CA LYS A 252 -22.79 25.79 23.15
C LYS A 252 -24.23 26.11 22.75
N LEU A 253 -24.97 25.14 22.22
CA LEU A 253 -26.39 25.30 21.86
C LEU A 253 -27.27 25.49 23.11
N ILE A 254 -27.05 24.69 24.16
CA ILE A 254 -27.75 24.83 25.45
C ILE A 254 -27.53 26.24 26.00
N HIS A 255 -26.29 26.73 26.00
CA HIS A 255 -25.97 28.07 26.48
C HIS A 255 -26.58 29.18 25.60
N LEU A 256 -26.56 29.03 24.27
CA LEU A 256 -27.07 30.04 23.34
C LEU A 256 -28.60 30.21 23.41
N PHE A 257 -29.34 29.10 23.49
CA PHE A 257 -30.80 29.10 23.47
C PHE A 257 -31.44 29.07 24.87
N ASN A 258 -30.67 28.67 25.90
CA ASN A 258 -31.12 28.58 27.29
C ASN A 258 -32.37 27.69 27.44
N GLU A 259 -32.34 26.51 26.80
CA GLU A 259 -33.37 25.48 26.82
C GLU A 259 -32.77 24.12 27.23
N ASP A 260 -33.57 23.30 27.92
CA ASP A 260 -33.21 21.91 28.19
C ASP A 260 -33.31 21.06 26.92
N VAL A 261 -32.42 20.07 26.81
CA VAL A 261 -32.40 19.13 25.70
C VAL A 261 -33.49 18.07 25.89
N GLN A 262 -34.36 17.91 24.90
CA GLN A 262 -35.31 16.79 24.87
C GLN A 262 -34.66 15.59 24.20
N THR A 263 -34.54 14.48 24.94
CA THR A 263 -33.95 13.23 24.45
C THR A 263 -35.05 12.25 24.03
N ASP A 264 -34.88 11.58 22.89
CA ASP A 264 -35.69 10.40 22.57
C ASP A 264 -35.46 9.31 23.65
N LYS A 265 -36.53 8.63 24.07
CA LYS A 265 -36.46 7.55 25.07
C LYS A 265 -35.91 6.24 24.51
N ASN A 266 -35.83 6.11 23.18
CA ASN A 266 -35.26 4.94 22.52
C ASN A 266 -33.72 5.04 22.46
N ILE A 267 -33.06 4.64 23.54
CA ILE A 267 -31.59 4.54 23.56
C ILE A 267 -31.16 3.51 22.51
N PHE A 268 -30.28 3.92 21.59
CA PHE A 268 -29.67 3.01 20.63
C PHE A 268 -28.53 2.24 21.31
N SER A 269 -28.88 1.15 21.99
CA SER A 269 -27.97 0.34 22.81
C SER A 269 -26.68 -0.06 22.09
N GLN A 270 -26.77 -0.47 20.83
CA GLN A 270 -25.61 -0.86 20.01
C GLN A 270 -24.61 0.29 19.80
N GLY A 271 -25.11 1.54 19.70
CA GLY A 271 -24.27 2.73 19.58
C GLY A 271 -23.52 3.07 20.86
N GLU A 272 -24.11 2.81 22.03
CA GLU A 272 -23.44 2.97 23.32
C GLU A 272 -22.38 1.88 23.53
N ILE A 273 -22.71 0.64 23.18
CA ILE A 273 -21.78 -0.50 23.26
C ILE A 273 -20.52 -0.21 22.44
N ILE A 274 -20.66 0.14 21.15
CA ILE A 274 -19.47 0.41 20.32
C ILE A 274 -18.67 1.61 20.82
N PHE A 275 -19.34 2.64 21.33
CA PHE A 275 -18.67 3.84 21.85
C PHE A 275 -17.87 3.51 23.11
N SER A 276 -18.43 2.70 24.01
CA SER A 276 -17.75 2.24 25.23
C SER A 276 -16.63 1.23 24.93
N ASN A 277 -16.83 0.33 23.96
CA ASN A 277 -15.79 -0.59 23.47
C ASN A 277 -14.52 0.17 23.07
N ILE A 278 -14.68 1.28 22.35
CA ILE A 278 -13.53 2.05 21.82
C ILE A 278 -12.85 2.88 22.90
N LEU A 279 -13.62 3.61 23.70
CA LEU A 279 -13.06 4.53 24.69
C LEU A 279 -12.51 3.82 25.92
N GLU A 280 -13.17 2.75 26.36
CA GLU A 280 -12.83 2.01 27.58
C GLU A 280 -12.03 0.73 27.27
N ASN A 281 -11.72 0.46 25.99
CA ASN A 281 -11.12 -0.78 25.51
C ASN A 281 -11.91 -2.03 26.00
N LYS A 282 -13.23 -1.96 25.92
CA LYS A 282 -14.12 -3.10 26.18
C LYS A 282 -14.33 -3.91 24.90
N HIS A 283 -14.72 -5.17 25.06
CA HIS A 283 -15.02 -6.10 23.97
C HIS A 283 -16.44 -6.67 24.14
N GLU A 284 -17.41 -5.79 24.40
CA GLU A 284 -18.82 -6.19 24.48
C GLU A 284 -19.36 -6.48 23.07
N ARG A 285 -20.20 -7.51 22.94
CA ARG A 285 -20.68 -8.00 21.65
C ARG A 285 -21.78 -7.12 21.06
N LEU A 286 -21.66 -6.83 19.77
CA LEU A 286 -22.71 -6.16 18.99
C LEU A 286 -23.78 -7.17 18.50
N GLU A 287 -25.05 -6.80 18.60
CA GLU A 287 -26.16 -7.58 18.03
C GLU A 287 -26.26 -7.38 16.51
N ASN A 288 -26.71 -8.40 15.77
CA ASN A 288 -26.83 -8.37 14.31
C ASN A 288 -25.53 -7.98 13.58
N PHE A 289 -24.40 -8.28 14.18
CA PHE A 289 -23.07 -7.95 13.68
C PHE A 289 -22.23 -9.22 13.57
N THR A 290 -21.53 -9.40 12.45
CA THR A 290 -20.62 -10.54 12.24
C THR A 290 -19.25 -10.04 11.82
N LEU A 291 -18.20 -10.37 12.59
CA LEU A 291 -16.81 -10.15 12.19
C LEU A 291 -16.21 -11.44 11.63
N THR A 292 -15.74 -11.39 10.38
CA THR A 292 -15.06 -12.50 9.69
C THR A 292 -13.62 -12.10 9.43
N SER A 293 -12.66 -12.92 9.87
CA SER A 293 -11.23 -12.70 9.65
C SER A 293 -10.71 -13.67 8.60
N LEU A 294 -10.30 -13.15 7.46
CA LEU A 294 -9.80 -13.89 6.29
C LEU A 294 -8.32 -13.59 6.06
N SER A 295 -7.62 -14.45 5.34
CA SER A 295 -6.18 -14.27 5.15
C SER A 295 -5.88 -13.15 4.16
N LYS A 296 -6.64 -13.08 3.06
CA LYS A 296 -6.36 -12.20 1.92
C LYS A 296 -7.58 -11.39 1.54
N ARG A 297 -7.37 -10.19 1.00
CA ARG A 297 -8.46 -9.34 0.49
C ARG A 297 -9.27 -10.00 -0.63
N ALA A 298 -8.66 -10.84 -1.47
CA ALA A 298 -9.40 -11.57 -2.51
C ALA A 298 -10.49 -12.47 -1.91
N GLU A 299 -10.19 -13.16 -0.79
CA GLU A 299 -11.16 -13.98 -0.06
C GLU A 299 -12.31 -13.14 0.51
N ILE A 300 -12.03 -11.90 0.98
CA ILE A 300 -13.06 -10.95 1.42
C ILE A 300 -14.04 -10.64 0.28
N LEU A 301 -13.51 -10.36 -0.91
CA LEU A 301 -14.34 -10.02 -2.07
C LEU A 301 -15.21 -11.20 -2.49
N ASP A 302 -14.63 -12.40 -2.59
CA ASP A 302 -15.35 -13.61 -2.95
C ASP A 302 -16.45 -13.94 -1.90
N PHE A 303 -16.14 -13.80 -0.60
CA PHE A 303 -17.12 -13.94 0.48
C PHE A 303 -18.26 -12.92 0.35
N THR A 304 -17.93 -11.65 0.12
CA THR A 304 -18.89 -10.55 0.01
C THR A 304 -19.81 -10.74 -1.19
N ILE A 305 -19.25 -11.04 -2.36
CA ILE A 305 -20.01 -11.29 -3.59
C ILE A 305 -20.94 -12.48 -3.40
N GLY A 306 -20.46 -13.58 -2.82
CA GLY A 306 -21.28 -14.76 -2.53
C GLY A 306 -22.45 -14.44 -1.60
N LYS A 307 -22.27 -13.57 -0.60
CA LYS A 307 -23.35 -13.12 0.29
C LYS A 307 -24.36 -12.22 -0.43
N ILE A 308 -23.90 -11.25 -1.22
CA ILE A 308 -24.75 -10.35 -1.99
C ILE A 308 -25.59 -11.14 -3.00
N GLN A 309 -24.99 -12.07 -3.76
CA GLN A 309 -25.73 -12.93 -4.69
C GLN A 309 -26.79 -13.77 -3.97
N ASN A 310 -26.54 -14.21 -2.74
CA ASN A 310 -27.54 -14.91 -1.93
C ASN A 310 -28.67 -13.99 -1.44
N LEU A 311 -28.40 -12.69 -1.19
CA LEU A 311 -29.43 -11.70 -0.90
C LEU A 311 -30.29 -11.40 -2.13
N PHE A 312 -29.68 -11.28 -3.32
CA PHE A 312 -30.41 -11.15 -4.58
C PHE A 312 -31.31 -12.35 -4.85
N LYS A 313 -30.85 -13.58 -4.55
CA LYS A 313 -31.72 -14.79 -4.61
C LYS A 313 -32.91 -14.74 -3.65
N LYS A 314 -32.86 -13.92 -2.60
CA LYS A 314 -33.97 -13.67 -1.67
C LYS A 314 -34.84 -12.47 -2.08
N ASN A 315 -34.66 -11.92 -3.27
CA ASN A 315 -35.34 -10.72 -3.79
C ASN A 315 -35.13 -9.46 -2.94
N ILE A 316 -33.96 -9.32 -2.31
CA ILE A 316 -33.56 -8.07 -1.69
C ILE A 316 -33.09 -7.10 -2.79
N PRO A 317 -33.62 -5.86 -2.86
CA PRO A 317 -33.19 -4.87 -3.85
C PRO A 317 -31.74 -4.43 -3.59
N ALA A 318 -31.05 -3.99 -4.64
CA ALA A 318 -29.66 -3.55 -4.52
C ALA A 318 -29.52 -2.30 -3.63
N SER A 319 -30.54 -1.43 -3.62
CA SER A 319 -30.60 -0.24 -2.75
C SER A 319 -30.64 -0.56 -1.25
N ASP A 320 -31.08 -1.76 -0.86
CA ASP A 320 -31.07 -2.23 0.53
C ASP A 320 -29.69 -2.75 0.98
N ILE A 321 -28.70 -2.75 0.09
CA ILE A 321 -27.35 -3.27 0.33
C ILE A 321 -26.32 -2.14 0.15
N THR A 322 -25.34 -2.08 1.05
CA THR A 322 -24.24 -1.11 0.95
C THR A 322 -22.90 -1.75 1.24
N ILE A 323 -21.89 -1.45 0.42
CA ILE A 323 -20.50 -1.82 0.67
C ILE A 323 -19.75 -0.60 1.20
N ILE A 324 -19.18 -0.74 2.39
CA ILE A 324 -18.40 0.29 3.08
C ILE A 324 -16.96 -0.15 3.13
N THR A 325 -16.05 0.66 2.59
CA THR A 325 -14.62 0.33 2.53
C THR A 325 -13.77 1.61 2.55
N PRO A 326 -12.62 1.60 3.24
CA PRO A 326 -11.67 2.72 3.19
C PRO A 326 -10.99 2.84 1.83
N LEU A 327 -10.91 1.73 1.08
CA LEU A 327 -10.14 1.62 -0.15
C LEU A 327 -11.04 1.19 -1.30
N GLN A 328 -11.44 2.16 -2.13
CA GLN A 328 -12.08 1.91 -3.42
C GLN A 328 -11.01 1.79 -4.51
N ASP A 329 -10.21 0.74 -4.42
CA ASP A 329 -9.16 0.46 -5.39
C ASP A 329 -9.69 -0.21 -6.66
N ASP A 330 -8.83 -0.22 -7.68
CA ASP A 330 -9.12 -0.81 -8.99
C ASP A 330 -9.46 -2.31 -8.87
N MET A 331 -8.89 -3.00 -7.86
CA MET A 331 -9.21 -4.38 -7.51
C MET A 331 -10.67 -4.56 -7.11
N LEU A 332 -11.16 -3.80 -6.12
CA LEU A 332 -12.55 -3.85 -5.69
C LEU A 332 -13.47 -3.51 -6.86
N ARG A 333 -13.18 -2.40 -7.55
CA ARG A 333 -14.00 -1.91 -8.65
C ARG A 333 -14.16 -2.98 -9.73
N PHE A 334 -13.05 -3.49 -10.21
CA PHE A 334 -13.02 -4.51 -11.25
C PHE A 334 -13.76 -5.79 -10.82
N THR A 335 -13.47 -6.29 -9.62
CA THR A 335 -14.05 -7.56 -9.15
C THR A 335 -15.57 -7.45 -8.97
N LEU A 336 -16.07 -6.31 -8.48
CA LEU A 336 -17.50 -6.06 -8.41
C LEU A 336 -18.12 -5.89 -9.81
N GLU A 337 -17.48 -5.13 -10.70
CA GLU A 337 -17.97 -4.92 -12.07
C GLU A 337 -18.11 -6.24 -12.84
N GLU A 338 -17.12 -7.13 -12.79
CA GLU A 338 -17.21 -8.42 -13.50
C GLU A 338 -18.28 -9.36 -12.90
N ASN A 339 -18.51 -9.33 -11.58
CA ASN A 339 -19.40 -10.29 -10.91
C ASN A 339 -20.84 -9.80 -10.70
N LEU A 340 -21.08 -8.48 -10.62
CA LEU A 340 -22.36 -7.91 -10.21
C LEU A 340 -22.98 -6.94 -11.23
N LYS A 341 -22.23 -6.42 -12.23
CA LYS A 341 -22.74 -5.40 -13.18
C LYS A 341 -23.95 -5.83 -14.00
N HIS A 342 -24.12 -7.13 -14.23
CA HIS A 342 -25.31 -7.67 -14.92
C HIS A 342 -26.52 -7.81 -13.98
N SER A 343 -26.31 -7.77 -12.67
CA SER A 343 -27.37 -7.92 -11.65
C SER A 343 -27.82 -6.57 -11.09
N CYS A 344 -26.92 -5.59 -10.96
CA CYS A 344 -27.21 -4.28 -10.39
C CYS A 344 -26.31 -3.19 -11.00
N ASN A 345 -26.71 -1.93 -10.82
CA ASN A 345 -25.87 -0.77 -11.13
C ASN A 345 -24.92 -0.52 -9.96
N LEU A 346 -23.62 -0.43 -10.22
CA LEU A 346 -22.63 -0.16 -9.17
C LEU A 346 -22.39 1.35 -9.06
N MET A 347 -22.63 1.92 -7.88
CA MET A 347 -22.45 3.35 -7.64
C MET A 347 -21.30 3.59 -6.65
N PHE A 348 -20.13 3.95 -7.18
CA PHE A 348 -18.95 4.29 -6.40
C PHE A 348 -18.98 5.75 -5.96
N LEU A 349 -19.09 6.00 -4.66
CA LEU A 349 -19.02 7.32 -4.05
C LEU A 349 -17.64 7.50 -3.42
N SER A 350 -16.71 8.00 -4.24
CA SER A 350 -15.33 8.29 -3.81
C SER A 350 -15.08 9.80 -3.72
N GLY A 351 -14.17 10.19 -2.83
CA GLY A 351 -13.59 11.54 -2.80
C GLY A 351 -12.26 11.64 -3.54
N SER A 352 -11.96 10.71 -4.45
CA SER A 352 -10.63 10.56 -5.07
C SER A 352 -10.66 10.34 -6.58
N GLU A 353 -11.83 10.18 -7.19
CA GLU A 353 -11.97 10.05 -8.65
C GLU A 353 -11.46 11.32 -9.35
N LYS A 354 -10.59 11.15 -10.34
CA LYS A 354 -10.07 12.26 -11.12
C LYS A 354 -10.96 12.53 -12.31
N LEU A 355 -10.98 13.79 -12.77
CA LEU A 355 -11.71 14.14 -13.98
C LEU A 355 -11.21 13.38 -15.22
N ILE A 356 -9.91 13.04 -15.25
CA ILE A 356 -9.28 12.34 -16.37
C ILE A 356 -9.74 10.88 -16.51
N ASP A 357 -10.35 10.31 -15.47
CA ASP A 357 -10.88 8.94 -15.49
C ASP A 357 -12.15 8.86 -16.37
N ASN A 358 -12.76 10.00 -16.70
CA ASN A 358 -13.83 10.08 -17.70
C ASN A 358 -13.26 10.06 -19.13
N PRO A 359 -13.62 9.06 -19.98
CA PRO A 359 -13.10 8.94 -21.34
C PRO A 359 -13.35 10.17 -22.22
N LEU A 360 -14.48 10.87 -22.03
CA LEU A 360 -14.81 12.08 -22.79
C LEU A 360 -13.87 13.23 -22.46
N VAL A 361 -13.51 13.37 -21.17
CA VAL A 361 -12.56 14.38 -20.70
C VAL A 361 -11.16 14.06 -21.23
N LYS A 362 -10.73 12.80 -21.10
CA LYS A 362 -9.41 12.34 -21.58
C LYS A 362 -9.24 12.54 -23.08
N ALA A 363 -10.23 12.13 -23.88
CA ALA A 363 -10.20 12.36 -25.32
C ALA A 363 -10.19 13.85 -25.68
N SER A 364 -11.04 14.66 -25.03
CA SER A 364 -11.11 16.11 -25.29
C SER A 364 -9.80 16.82 -24.95
N LEU A 365 -9.16 16.46 -23.84
CA LEU A 365 -7.84 16.97 -23.47
C LEU A 365 -6.75 16.51 -24.45
N GLY A 366 -6.80 15.25 -24.91
CA GLY A 366 -5.89 14.74 -25.94
C GLY A 366 -6.01 15.54 -27.25
N ILE A 367 -7.23 15.79 -27.71
CA ILE A 367 -7.49 16.60 -28.92
C ILE A 367 -7.01 18.05 -28.71
N LEU A 368 -7.27 18.65 -27.54
CA LEU A 368 -6.78 19.99 -27.20
C LEU A 368 -5.26 20.08 -27.20
N LYS A 369 -4.57 19.10 -26.59
CA LYS A 369 -3.10 19.03 -26.58
C LYS A 369 -2.55 19.05 -28.00
N LEU A 370 -3.12 18.26 -28.91
CA LEU A 370 -2.76 18.27 -30.33
C LEU A 370 -2.96 19.65 -30.98
N MET A 371 -4.08 20.33 -30.71
CA MET A 371 -4.33 21.68 -31.22
C MET A 371 -3.30 22.70 -30.74
N LEU A 372 -2.77 22.51 -29.53
CA LEU A 372 -1.77 23.37 -28.88
C LEU A 372 -0.32 22.99 -29.23
N GLY A 373 -0.11 21.96 -30.06
CA GLY A 373 1.23 21.46 -30.40
C GLY A 373 1.90 20.66 -29.28
N ILE A 374 1.14 20.19 -28.30
CA ILE A 374 1.60 19.29 -27.24
C ILE A 374 1.48 17.85 -27.75
N GLU A 375 2.58 17.10 -27.69
CA GLU A 375 2.61 15.69 -28.09
C GLU A 375 1.73 14.83 -27.17
N ILE A 376 0.98 13.89 -27.75
CA ILE A 376 0.18 12.92 -27.00
C ILE A 376 0.71 11.51 -27.25
N SER A 377 0.44 10.60 -26.32
CA SER A 377 0.86 9.21 -26.47
C SER A 377 -0.04 8.44 -27.44
N GLU A 378 0.45 7.30 -27.95
CA GLU A 378 -0.38 6.38 -28.74
C GLU A 378 -1.60 5.89 -27.94
N MET A 379 -1.49 5.77 -26.61
CA MET A 379 -2.60 5.40 -25.73
C MET A 379 -3.68 6.49 -25.68
N ASP A 380 -3.29 7.76 -25.66
CA ASP A 380 -4.24 8.87 -25.74
C ASP A 380 -4.96 8.87 -27.10
N LEU A 381 -4.23 8.55 -28.17
CA LEU A 381 -4.79 8.41 -29.52
C LEU A 381 -5.80 7.26 -29.60
N ARG A 382 -5.53 6.12 -28.95
CA ARG A 382 -6.45 4.98 -28.87
C ARG A 382 -7.78 5.36 -28.21
N VAL A 383 -7.74 6.16 -27.14
CA VAL A 383 -8.96 6.65 -26.46
C VAL A 383 -9.77 7.55 -27.40
N ILE A 384 -9.11 8.43 -28.17
CA ILE A 384 -9.79 9.28 -29.16
C ILE A 384 -10.44 8.41 -30.25
N LEU A 385 -9.73 7.43 -30.80
CA LEU A 385 -10.23 6.62 -31.91
C LEU A 385 -11.35 5.66 -31.45
N SER A 386 -11.14 4.95 -30.34
CA SER A 386 -12.08 3.94 -29.83
C SER A 386 -13.23 4.57 -29.05
N ASP A 387 -12.96 5.31 -27.98
CA ASP A 387 -14.00 5.68 -27.02
C ASP A 387 -14.71 6.97 -27.40
N TYR A 388 -14.02 7.86 -28.11
CA TYR A 388 -14.58 9.15 -28.56
C TYR A 388 -15.20 9.05 -29.96
N LEU A 389 -14.50 8.39 -30.89
CA LEU A 389 -14.98 8.21 -32.28
C LEU A 389 -15.59 6.84 -32.54
N GLY A 390 -15.54 5.84 -31.66
CA GLY A 390 -16.16 4.53 -31.92
C GLY A 390 -15.55 3.74 -33.08
N ILE A 391 -14.27 3.95 -33.40
CA ILE A 391 -13.53 3.24 -34.45
C ILE A 391 -12.75 2.09 -33.81
N PRO A 392 -12.98 0.82 -34.20
CA PRO A 392 -12.26 -0.33 -33.63
C PRO A 392 -10.76 -0.26 -33.93
N LEU A 393 -9.95 -0.50 -32.90
CA LEU A 393 -8.49 -0.33 -32.96
C LEU A 393 -7.80 -1.23 -33.99
N LYS A 394 -8.39 -2.39 -34.31
CA LYS A 394 -7.85 -3.30 -35.33
C LYS A 394 -7.79 -2.70 -36.74
N TYR A 395 -8.56 -1.65 -37.03
CA TYR A 395 -8.54 -0.93 -38.32
C TYR A 395 -7.66 0.33 -38.30
N CYS A 396 -7.05 0.67 -37.15
CA CYS A 396 -6.37 1.95 -36.96
C CYS A 396 -4.88 1.94 -37.29
N CYS A 397 -4.30 0.81 -37.75
CA CYS A 397 -2.87 0.71 -38.09
C CYS A 397 -2.37 1.88 -38.98
N PRO A 398 -3.06 2.24 -40.09
CA PRO A 398 -2.63 3.33 -40.95
C PRO A 398 -2.61 4.70 -40.22
N ILE A 399 -3.51 4.91 -39.27
CA ILE A 399 -3.59 6.15 -38.47
C ILE A 399 -2.38 6.23 -37.54
N PHE A 400 -2.05 5.15 -36.84
CA PHE A 400 -0.90 5.11 -35.92
C PHE A 400 0.43 5.35 -36.66
N GLU A 401 0.62 4.72 -37.82
CA GLU A 401 1.81 4.91 -38.64
C GLU A 401 1.93 6.34 -39.20
N GLY A 402 0.82 6.91 -39.67
CA GLY A 402 0.81 8.28 -40.16
C GLY A 402 1.10 9.28 -39.04
N TYR A 403 0.48 9.10 -37.87
CA TYR A 403 0.73 9.94 -36.69
C TYR A 403 2.20 9.90 -36.26
N LYS A 404 2.82 8.71 -36.19
CA LYS A 404 4.26 8.56 -35.87
C LYS A 404 5.18 9.30 -36.85
N LYS A 405 4.76 9.49 -38.10
CA LYS A 405 5.55 10.18 -39.14
C LYS A 405 5.35 11.70 -39.13
N THR A 406 4.13 12.19 -38.89
CA THR A 406 3.76 13.60 -39.11
C THR A 406 3.44 14.36 -37.83
N GLY A 407 3.21 13.68 -36.70
CA GLY A 407 2.72 14.28 -35.45
C GLY A 407 1.25 14.74 -35.51
N GLY A 408 0.52 14.43 -36.58
CA GLY A 408 -0.87 14.82 -36.81
C GLY A 408 -1.69 13.73 -37.48
N PHE A 409 -2.99 13.97 -37.66
CA PHE A 409 -3.90 12.99 -38.25
C PHE A 409 -3.72 12.91 -39.78
N PRO A 410 -3.35 11.74 -40.33
CA PRO A 410 -3.19 11.58 -41.77
C PRO A 410 -4.55 11.47 -42.47
N HIS A 411 -4.68 11.99 -43.68
CA HIS A 411 -5.84 11.74 -44.55
C HIS A 411 -5.72 10.34 -45.17
N ILE A 412 -6.43 9.37 -44.60
CA ILE A 412 -6.40 7.95 -45.02
C ILE A 412 -7.83 7.42 -45.16
N SER A 413 -8.02 6.42 -46.03
CA SER A 413 -9.28 5.68 -46.17
C SER A 413 -9.34 4.50 -45.20
N LEU A 414 -10.40 4.41 -44.39
CA LEU A 414 -10.61 3.38 -43.36
C LEU A 414 -11.75 2.40 -43.69
N GLU A 415 -11.94 2.07 -44.96
CA GLU A 415 -13.03 1.19 -45.42
C GLU A 415 -14.39 1.57 -44.79
N PHE A 416 -14.91 0.75 -43.87
CA PHE A 416 -16.21 0.94 -43.18
C PHE A 416 -16.28 2.19 -42.27
N TYR A 417 -15.14 2.71 -41.79
CA TYR A 417 -15.11 3.82 -40.83
C TYR A 417 -14.64 5.15 -41.44
N ASN A 418 -14.50 5.22 -42.77
CA ASN A 418 -13.95 6.37 -43.46
C ASN A 418 -14.76 7.66 -43.22
N GLU A 419 -16.09 7.61 -43.31
CA GLU A 419 -16.96 8.78 -43.12
C GLU A 419 -16.77 9.40 -41.73
N LYS A 420 -16.71 8.56 -40.70
CA LYS A 420 -16.56 9.01 -39.31
C LYS A 420 -15.21 9.67 -39.05
N TYR A 421 -14.14 9.11 -39.61
CA TYR A 421 -12.80 9.67 -39.47
C TYR A 421 -12.60 10.96 -40.28
N GLN A 422 -13.16 11.06 -41.50
CA GLN A 422 -13.11 12.30 -42.28
C GLN A 422 -13.87 13.44 -41.57
N LYS A 423 -15.07 13.16 -41.05
CA LYS A 423 -15.83 14.12 -40.24
C LYS A 423 -15.01 14.63 -39.04
N PHE A 424 -14.25 13.75 -38.39
CA PHE A 424 -13.35 14.14 -37.30
C PHE A 424 -12.25 15.10 -37.75
N ILE A 425 -11.55 14.82 -38.84
CA ILE A 425 -10.50 15.70 -39.36
C ILE A 425 -11.06 17.07 -39.73
N GLU A 426 -12.20 17.12 -40.42
CA GLU A 426 -12.86 18.36 -40.80
C GLU A 426 -13.19 19.24 -39.57
N VAL A 427 -13.80 18.65 -38.54
CA VAL A 427 -14.14 19.35 -37.30
C VAL A 427 -12.88 19.78 -36.54
N PHE A 428 -11.84 18.93 -36.50
CA PHE A 428 -10.57 19.23 -35.84
C PHE A 428 -9.91 20.48 -36.43
N GLU A 429 -9.76 20.56 -37.76
CA GLU A 429 -9.18 21.73 -38.42
C GLU A 429 -10.07 22.97 -38.26
N GLU A 430 -11.40 22.83 -38.39
CA GLU A 430 -12.35 23.94 -38.18
C GLU A 430 -12.21 24.56 -36.78
N VAL A 431 -12.13 23.74 -35.73
CA VAL A 431 -12.03 24.21 -34.33
C VAL A 431 -10.64 24.72 -33.99
N LYS A 432 -9.59 24.15 -34.60
CA LYS A 432 -8.20 24.58 -34.42
C LYS A 432 -7.99 26.00 -34.92
N GLU A 433 -8.52 26.34 -36.10
CA GLU A 433 -8.40 27.68 -36.71
C GLU A 433 -9.20 28.77 -35.99
N LYS A 434 -10.28 28.40 -35.27
CA LYS A 434 -11.06 29.37 -34.48
C LYS A 434 -10.23 29.92 -33.32
N ASN A 435 -10.12 31.25 -33.24
CA ASN A 435 -9.53 31.94 -32.09
C ASN A 435 -10.57 32.12 -30.97
N THR A 436 -11.02 31.00 -30.40
CA THR A 436 -11.98 30.94 -29.29
C THR A 436 -11.31 30.43 -28.01
N LYS A 437 -12.03 30.58 -26.89
CA LYS A 437 -11.69 30.02 -25.58
C LYS A 437 -11.52 28.49 -25.66
N LEU A 438 -10.62 27.91 -24.87
CA LEU A 438 -10.42 26.46 -24.78
C LEU A 438 -11.72 25.75 -24.37
N SER A 439 -12.48 26.34 -23.45
CA SER A 439 -13.78 25.80 -23.03
C SER A 439 -14.80 25.71 -24.17
N THR A 440 -14.77 26.68 -25.10
CA THR A 440 -15.61 26.66 -26.31
C THR A 440 -15.13 25.62 -27.30
N LYS A 441 -13.81 25.47 -27.50
CA LYS A 441 -13.25 24.44 -28.39
C LYS A 441 -13.64 23.03 -27.95
N VAL A 442 -13.55 22.75 -26.65
CA VAL A 442 -13.97 21.46 -26.07
C VAL A 442 -15.47 21.20 -26.30
N PHE A 443 -16.30 22.22 -26.06
CA PHE A 443 -17.74 22.09 -26.26
C PHE A 443 -18.09 21.81 -27.72
N ASP A 444 -17.48 22.54 -28.66
CA ASP A 444 -17.70 22.35 -30.11
C ASP A 444 -17.26 20.95 -30.56
N LEU A 445 -16.12 20.46 -30.06
CA LEU A 445 -15.63 19.10 -30.34
C LEU A 445 -16.62 18.04 -29.86
N PHE A 446 -17.09 18.16 -28.62
CA PHE A 446 -18.05 17.20 -28.06
C PHE A 446 -19.36 17.21 -28.85
N TYR A 447 -19.94 18.39 -29.05
CA TYR A 447 -21.25 18.54 -29.71
C TYR A 447 -21.27 18.03 -31.15
N LYS A 448 -20.16 18.15 -31.88
CA LYS A 448 -20.09 17.75 -33.30
C LYS A 448 -19.68 16.29 -33.54
N LEU A 449 -18.94 15.69 -32.60
CA LEU A 449 -18.28 14.38 -32.81
C LEU A 449 -18.89 13.24 -31.99
N VAL A 450 -19.49 13.52 -30.83
CA VAL A 450 -20.01 12.49 -29.94
C VAL A 450 -21.50 12.26 -30.23
N ASP A 451 -21.84 11.05 -30.68
CA ASP A 451 -23.22 10.71 -31.08
C ASP A 451 -24.12 10.37 -29.87
N PHE A 452 -23.57 9.73 -28.82
CA PHE A 452 -24.31 9.33 -27.62
C PHE A 452 -23.38 9.17 -26.41
N ALA A 453 -23.83 9.60 -25.22
CA ALA A 453 -23.14 9.39 -23.96
C ALA A 453 -24.15 9.21 -22.80
N ASP A 454 -23.76 8.43 -21.80
CA ASP A 454 -24.53 8.27 -20.57
C ASP A 454 -24.55 9.55 -19.71
N GLU A 455 -25.64 9.78 -18.98
CA GLU A 455 -25.88 10.98 -18.18
C GLU A 455 -24.77 11.21 -17.14
N THR A 456 -24.30 10.14 -16.50
CA THR A 456 -23.22 10.21 -15.51
C THR A 456 -21.92 10.76 -16.10
N LYS A 457 -21.58 10.34 -17.34
CA LYS A 457 -20.39 10.79 -18.06
C LYS A 457 -20.53 12.25 -18.48
N ILE A 458 -21.73 12.68 -18.87
CA ILE A 458 -22.02 14.07 -19.27
C ILE A 458 -21.91 15.00 -18.06
N ASN A 459 -22.43 14.62 -16.90
CA ASN A 459 -22.36 15.45 -15.69
C ASN A 459 -20.92 15.75 -15.27
N LYS A 460 -20.04 14.74 -15.31
CA LYS A 460 -18.60 14.89 -15.06
C LYS A 460 -17.92 15.75 -16.14
N PHE A 461 -18.30 15.56 -17.41
CA PHE A 461 -17.79 16.36 -18.52
C PHE A 461 -18.19 17.86 -18.41
N ASN A 462 -19.40 18.15 -17.96
CA ASN A 462 -19.86 19.52 -17.71
C ASN A 462 -19.04 20.21 -16.60
N PHE A 463 -18.65 19.47 -15.56
CA PHE A 463 -17.75 19.98 -14.52
C PHE A 463 -16.36 20.32 -15.08
N PHE A 464 -15.81 19.48 -15.96
CA PHE A 464 -14.57 19.78 -16.68
C PHE A 464 -14.66 21.08 -17.52
N ILE A 465 -15.75 21.27 -18.28
CA ILE A 465 -15.98 22.52 -19.03
C ILE A 465 -16.04 23.73 -18.08
N LYS A 466 -16.71 23.59 -16.93
CA LYS A 466 -16.76 24.65 -15.92
C LYS A 466 -15.36 25.01 -15.43
N GLN A 467 -14.51 24.03 -15.10
CA GLN A 467 -13.15 24.31 -14.63
C GLN A 467 -12.34 25.11 -15.66
N LEU A 468 -12.41 24.75 -16.95
CA LEU A 468 -11.76 25.53 -18.01
C LEU A 468 -12.26 26.98 -18.05
N ARG A 469 -13.58 27.18 -17.91
CA ARG A 469 -14.18 28.53 -17.84
C ARG A 469 -13.70 29.30 -16.61
N ASP A 470 -13.55 28.64 -15.47
CA ASP A 470 -13.05 29.23 -14.23
C ASP A 470 -11.60 29.73 -14.42
N PHE A 471 -10.72 28.94 -15.05
CA PHE A 471 -9.37 29.39 -15.40
C PHE A 471 -9.37 30.58 -16.38
N GLU A 472 -10.18 30.51 -17.44
CA GLU A 472 -10.29 31.57 -18.46
C GLU A 472 -10.80 32.89 -17.90
N SER A 473 -11.68 32.83 -16.91
CA SER A 473 -12.26 34.01 -16.27
C SER A 473 -11.34 34.63 -15.22
N VAL A 474 -10.48 33.84 -14.54
CA VAL A 474 -9.49 34.35 -13.57
C VAL A 474 -8.23 34.88 -14.27
N LEU A 475 -7.65 34.11 -15.18
CA LEU A 475 -6.35 34.42 -15.79
C LEU A 475 -6.49 35.20 -17.10
N GLY A 476 -7.66 35.15 -17.74
CA GLY A 476 -7.88 35.66 -19.09
C GLY A 476 -7.49 34.64 -20.17
N ALA A 477 -8.26 34.61 -21.25
CA ALA A 477 -8.12 33.59 -22.32
C ALA A 477 -6.71 33.54 -22.93
N LYS A 478 -6.04 34.68 -23.09
CA LYS A 478 -4.68 34.74 -23.64
C LYS A 478 -3.66 34.03 -22.74
N THR A 479 -3.69 34.33 -21.44
CA THR A 479 -2.78 33.73 -20.46
C THR A 479 -3.07 32.24 -20.27
N VAL A 480 -4.34 31.83 -20.37
CA VAL A 480 -4.70 30.40 -20.37
C VAL A 480 -4.08 29.66 -21.55
N ILE A 481 -4.06 30.26 -22.75
CA ILE A 481 -3.40 29.64 -23.91
C ILE A 481 -1.88 29.59 -23.70
N GLU A 482 -1.27 30.68 -23.22
CA GLU A 482 0.19 30.75 -22.94
C GLU A 482 0.65 29.74 -21.88
N ARG A 483 -0.23 29.41 -20.91
CA ARG A 483 0.05 28.47 -19.80
C ARG A 483 -0.80 27.19 -19.89
N ALA A 484 -1.24 26.83 -21.10
CA ALA A 484 -2.20 25.74 -21.29
C ALA A 484 -1.67 24.41 -20.76
N ASP A 485 -0.37 24.12 -20.92
CA ASP A 485 0.27 22.91 -20.43
C ASP A 485 0.18 22.77 -18.89
N GLU A 486 0.47 23.85 -18.15
CA GLU A 486 0.37 23.86 -16.68
C GLU A 486 -1.10 23.68 -16.22
N ILE A 487 -2.05 24.28 -16.92
CA ILE A 487 -3.49 24.24 -16.58
C ILE A 487 -4.08 22.87 -16.90
N ILE A 488 -3.77 22.31 -18.08
CA ILE A 488 -4.18 20.95 -18.45
C ILE A 488 -3.63 19.97 -17.43
N THR A 489 -2.35 20.07 -17.07
CA THR A 489 -1.74 19.23 -16.03
C THR A 489 -2.45 19.40 -14.68
N GLN A 490 -2.88 20.61 -14.31
CA GLN A 490 -3.64 20.84 -13.09
C GLN A 490 -5.00 20.11 -13.15
N ILE A 491 -5.74 20.23 -14.26
CA ILE A 491 -7.04 19.60 -14.47
C ILE A 491 -6.94 18.07 -14.49
N GLU A 492 -5.91 17.51 -15.13
CA GLU A 492 -5.66 16.07 -15.15
C GLU A 492 -5.45 15.49 -13.74
N ASN A 493 -4.93 16.30 -12.83
CA ASN A 493 -4.72 15.92 -11.43
C ASN A 493 -5.87 16.35 -10.51
N SER A 494 -6.87 17.07 -11.02
CA SER A 494 -8.03 17.50 -10.24
C SER A 494 -8.93 16.33 -9.92
N ILE A 495 -9.26 16.22 -8.62
CA ILE A 495 -10.28 15.32 -8.12
C ILE A 495 -11.64 15.97 -8.34
N ILE A 496 -12.66 15.17 -8.65
CA ILE A 496 -14.04 15.62 -8.70
C ILE A 496 -14.48 15.99 -7.27
N ALA A 497 -14.34 17.26 -6.91
CA ALA A 497 -14.99 17.79 -5.73
C ALA A 497 -16.49 17.85 -6.04
N GLU A 498 -17.32 17.24 -5.18
CA GLU A 498 -18.77 17.37 -5.28
C GLU A 498 -19.13 18.85 -5.33
N ASN A 499 -19.53 19.30 -6.51
CA ASN A 499 -20.04 20.64 -6.71
C ASN A 499 -21.39 20.72 -5.99
N PRO A 500 -21.81 21.88 -5.45
CA PRO A 500 -23.08 22.01 -4.74
C PRO A 500 -24.32 21.64 -5.57
N SER A 501 -24.18 21.43 -6.87
CA SER A 501 -25.26 21.21 -7.83
C SER A 501 -25.60 19.75 -8.15
N THR A 502 -24.76 18.77 -7.78
CA THR A 502 -25.06 17.35 -8.05
C THR A 502 -25.78 16.74 -6.86
N THR A 503 -27.07 16.46 -7.02
CA THR A 503 -27.86 15.70 -6.06
C THR A 503 -27.67 14.22 -6.31
N LEU A 504 -27.35 13.47 -5.24
CA LEU A 504 -27.21 12.02 -5.31
C LEU A 504 -28.60 11.38 -5.34
N GLU A 505 -28.92 10.65 -6.39
CA GLU A 505 -30.14 9.83 -6.51
C GLU A 505 -29.74 8.36 -6.52
N ILE A 506 -30.37 7.55 -5.66
CA ILE A 506 -30.12 6.11 -5.52
C ILE A 506 -31.37 5.40 -5.99
N GLY A 507 -31.31 4.76 -7.15
CA GLY A 507 -32.38 3.92 -7.69
C GLY A 507 -32.47 2.57 -6.97
N GLU A 508 -33.60 1.87 -7.11
CA GLU A 508 -33.82 0.55 -6.47
C GLU A 508 -32.78 -0.52 -6.88
N ASN A 509 -32.21 -0.38 -8.09
CA ASN A 509 -31.20 -1.29 -8.62
C ASN A 509 -29.76 -0.82 -8.40
N ASP A 510 -29.54 0.26 -7.64
CA ASP A 510 -28.22 0.82 -7.39
C ASP A 510 -27.62 0.23 -6.11
N LEU A 511 -26.45 -0.41 -6.23
CA LEU A 511 -25.64 -0.89 -5.12
C LEU A 511 -24.59 0.17 -4.79
N VAL A 512 -24.65 0.74 -3.58
CA VAL A 512 -23.73 1.80 -3.14
C VAL A 512 -22.41 1.21 -2.64
N ILE A 513 -21.30 1.74 -3.14
CA ILE A 513 -19.95 1.47 -2.63
C ILE A 513 -19.30 2.80 -2.22
N ALA A 514 -19.00 2.97 -0.94
CA ALA A 514 -18.54 4.26 -0.42
C ALA A 514 -17.56 4.13 0.76
N THR A 515 -16.87 5.24 1.05
CA THR A 515 -16.11 5.38 2.30
C THR A 515 -17.06 5.60 3.49
N PRO A 516 -16.65 5.26 4.72
CA PRO A 516 -17.46 5.48 5.93
C PRO A 516 -18.04 6.90 6.02
N GLN A 517 -17.19 7.91 5.82
CA GLN A 517 -17.62 9.31 5.89
C GLN A 517 -18.66 9.66 4.80
N LYS A 518 -18.56 9.08 3.60
CA LYS A 518 -19.52 9.36 2.51
C LYS A 518 -20.89 8.76 2.75
N ILE A 519 -20.96 7.61 3.42
CA ILE A 519 -22.22 7.01 3.88
C ILE A 519 -22.88 7.92 4.91
N ILE A 520 -22.11 8.39 5.90
CA ILE A 520 -22.60 9.33 6.92
C ILE A 520 -23.07 10.65 6.30
N ASP A 521 -22.21 11.27 5.49
CA ASP A 521 -22.47 12.58 4.88
C ASP A 521 -23.74 12.58 4.02
N ASN A 522 -24.02 11.50 3.30
CA ASN A 522 -25.20 11.38 2.44
C ASN A 522 -26.41 10.70 3.13
N LYS A 523 -26.29 10.35 4.41
CA LYS A 523 -27.31 9.62 5.19
C LYS A 523 -27.83 8.36 4.48
N ILE A 524 -26.93 7.57 3.89
CA ILE A 524 -27.29 6.37 3.13
C ILE A 524 -27.64 5.26 4.11
N SER A 525 -28.93 5.01 4.29
CA SER A 525 -29.45 3.94 5.14
C SER A 525 -29.72 2.67 4.32
N SER A 526 -29.36 1.51 4.86
CA SER A 526 -29.56 0.21 4.21
C SER A 526 -29.82 -0.91 5.21
N LYS A 527 -30.49 -1.98 4.74
CA LYS A 527 -30.76 -3.15 5.58
C LYS A 527 -29.50 -3.95 5.84
N TYR A 528 -28.67 -4.10 4.81
CA TYR A 528 -27.50 -4.96 4.82
C TYR A 528 -26.24 -4.17 4.49
N GLN A 529 -25.29 -4.14 5.43
CA GLN A 529 -24.02 -3.47 5.22
C GLN A 529 -22.86 -4.47 5.21
N PHE A 530 -21.91 -4.26 4.30
CA PHE A 530 -20.66 -4.99 4.21
C PHE A 530 -19.50 -4.03 4.50
N TRP A 531 -18.89 -4.16 5.67
CA TRP A 531 -17.73 -3.38 6.09
C TRP A 531 -16.46 -4.15 5.71
N LEU A 532 -15.80 -3.73 4.64
CA LEU A 532 -14.63 -4.42 4.10
C LEU A 532 -13.33 -3.84 4.63
N ASP A 533 -12.33 -4.69 4.78
CA ASP A 533 -10.97 -4.32 5.22
C ASP A 533 -10.96 -3.61 6.57
N VAL A 534 -11.77 -4.06 7.55
CA VAL A 534 -11.85 -3.41 8.89
C VAL A 534 -10.53 -3.36 9.65
N SER A 535 -9.53 -4.14 9.20
CA SER A 535 -8.15 -4.12 9.69
C SER A 535 -7.24 -3.09 9.03
N HIS A 536 -7.76 -2.28 8.11
CA HIS A 536 -6.99 -1.27 7.40
C HIS A 536 -6.97 0.05 8.17
N SER A 537 -5.80 0.66 8.33
CA SER A 537 -5.59 1.87 9.13
C SER A 537 -6.40 3.08 8.63
N ASP A 538 -6.68 3.14 7.33
CA ASP A 538 -7.41 4.25 6.71
C ASP A 538 -8.95 4.16 6.86
N TRP A 539 -9.49 3.21 7.65
CA TRP A 539 -10.93 3.19 8.01
C TRP A 539 -11.39 4.53 8.59
N VAL A 540 -10.50 5.15 9.38
CA VAL A 540 -10.66 6.52 9.84
C VAL A 540 -9.44 7.31 9.40
N LYS A 541 -9.64 8.37 8.61
CA LYS A 541 -8.55 9.23 8.15
C LYS A 541 -7.79 9.83 9.34
N THR A 542 -6.47 9.78 9.27
CA THR A 542 -5.57 10.43 10.23
C THR A 542 -5.64 11.96 10.10
N ASP A 543 -5.53 12.65 11.24
CA ASP A 543 -5.66 14.11 11.35
C ASP A 543 -4.32 14.81 11.62
N THR A 544 -3.22 14.18 11.19
CA THR A 544 -1.86 14.53 11.60
C THR A 544 -1.03 15.11 10.45
N GLY A 545 -0.09 15.98 10.79
CA GLY A 545 0.80 16.63 9.85
C GLY A 545 1.42 17.91 10.43
N PRO A 546 2.70 18.19 10.15
CA PRO A 546 3.48 19.20 10.86
C PRO A 546 3.06 20.66 10.57
N LEU A 547 2.25 20.89 9.53
CA LEU A 547 1.71 22.22 9.21
C LEU A 547 0.21 22.36 9.57
N TYR A 548 -0.48 21.26 9.88
CA TYR A 548 -1.94 21.23 9.86
C TYR A 548 -2.55 20.20 10.81
N ASN A 549 -1.93 19.97 11.98
CA ASN A 549 -2.49 19.08 12.99
C ASN A 549 -3.92 19.52 13.33
N ALA A 550 -4.90 18.71 12.90
CA ALA A 550 -6.27 19.18 12.86
C ALA A 550 -6.87 19.31 14.26
N TRP A 551 -6.32 18.57 15.24
CA TRP A 551 -6.72 18.59 16.64
C TRP A 551 -6.41 19.94 17.30
N VAL A 552 -5.15 20.38 17.23
CA VAL A 552 -4.72 21.65 17.84
C VAL A 552 -5.40 22.85 17.17
N PHE A 553 -5.79 22.71 15.90
CA PHE A 553 -6.52 23.73 15.17
C PHE A 553 -8.06 23.68 15.36
N GLN A 554 -8.62 22.78 16.16
CA GLN A 554 -10.05 22.83 16.51
C GLN A 554 -10.39 24.03 17.39
N ALA A 555 -11.57 24.62 17.25
CA ALA A 555 -11.98 25.78 18.04
C ALA A 555 -12.09 25.50 19.56
N ASP A 556 -12.36 24.25 19.94
CA ASP A 556 -12.51 23.76 21.32
C ASP A 556 -11.20 23.25 21.95
N TRP A 557 -10.05 23.37 21.27
CA TRP A 557 -8.75 23.04 21.86
C TRP A 557 -8.34 24.05 22.94
N THR A 558 -8.07 23.55 24.15
CA THR A 558 -7.72 24.39 25.32
C THR A 558 -6.44 23.98 26.06
N LYS A 559 -5.71 22.95 25.60
CA LYS A 559 -4.49 22.50 26.27
C LYS A 559 -3.28 23.30 25.80
N ASP A 560 -2.37 23.60 26.72
CA ASP A 560 -1.13 24.33 26.43
C ASP A 560 -0.06 23.46 25.73
N GLU A 561 -0.24 22.14 25.73
CA GLU A 561 0.66 21.16 25.11
C GLU A 561 -0.14 20.07 24.39
N TYR A 562 0.46 19.47 23.35
CA TYR A 562 -0.07 18.32 22.62
C TYR A 562 0.79 17.08 22.90
N THR A 563 0.17 16.02 23.43
CA THR A 563 0.85 14.77 23.83
C THR A 563 0.46 13.58 22.95
N VAL A 564 1.19 12.46 23.08
CA VAL A 564 0.84 11.22 22.35
C VAL A 564 -0.47 10.64 22.88
N GLU A 565 -0.71 10.77 24.19
CA GLU A 565 -1.96 10.36 24.83
C GLU A 565 -3.15 11.14 24.26
N ASP A 566 -2.96 12.42 23.92
CA ASP A 566 -3.98 13.23 23.24
C ASP A 566 -4.29 12.71 21.84
N ASP A 567 -3.26 12.42 21.03
CA ASP A 567 -3.43 11.87 19.68
C ASP A 567 -4.24 10.56 19.72
N ILE A 568 -3.84 9.64 20.60
CA ILE A 568 -4.51 8.34 20.79
C ILE A 568 -5.96 8.55 21.25
N PHE A 569 -6.18 9.41 22.26
CA PHE A 569 -7.52 9.64 22.81
C PHE A 569 -8.45 10.28 21.77
N LEU A 570 -7.98 11.31 21.05
CA LEU A 570 -8.78 12.02 20.05
C LEU A 570 -9.06 11.14 18.82
N ALA A 571 -8.09 10.34 18.39
CA ALA A 571 -8.29 9.34 17.35
C ALA A 571 -9.37 8.32 17.75
N LYS A 572 -9.33 7.80 18.98
CA LYS A 572 -10.38 6.89 19.51
C LYS A 572 -11.74 7.57 19.57
N GLN A 573 -11.80 8.80 20.05
CA GLN A 573 -13.02 9.61 20.09
C GLN A 573 -13.64 9.79 18.69
N LYS A 574 -12.82 10.09 17.68
CA LYS A 574 -13.27 10.20 16.28
C LYS A 574 -13.80 8.88 15.75
N THR A 575 -13.06 7.79 15.94
CA THR A 575 -13.46 6.44 15.52
C THR A 575 -14.78 6.04 16.16
N ALA A 576 -14.96 6.29 17.45
CA ALA A 576 -16.21 6.02 18.17
C ALA A 576 -17.41 6.76 17.58
N ARG A 577 -17.26 8.04 17.23
CA ARG A 577 -18.32 8.84 16.60
C ARG A 577 -18.67 8.34 15.20
N ILE A 578 -17.66 8.04 14.38
CA ILE A 578 -17.86 7.53 13.01
C ILE A 578 -18.61 6.20 13.06
N LEU A 579 -18.15 5.24 13.86
CA LEU A 579 -18.76 3.91 13.92
C LEU A 579 -20.17 3.95 14.52
N ARG A 580 -20.40 4.81 15.53
CA ARG A 580 -21.74 5.06 16.05
C ARG A 580 -22.68 5.55 14.94
N LYS A 581 -22.27 6.56 14.17
CA LYS A 581 -23.10 7.10 13.07
C LYS A 581 -23.33 6.09 11.95
N LEU A 582 -22.35 5.25 11.63
CA LEU A 582 -22.55 4.17 10.66
C LEU A 582 -23.57 3.13 11.12
N LEU A 583 -23.51 2.71 12.39
CA LEU A 583 -24.48 1.77 12.96
C LEU A 583 -25.90 2.36 12.99
N LEU A 584 -26.05 3.67 13.18
CA LEU A 584 -27.36 4.34 13.08
C LEU A 584 -27.98 4.26 11.68
N LEU A 585 -27.17 4.02 10.64
CA LEU A 585 -27.60 3.84 9.25
C LEU A 585 -27.81 2.36 8.86
N ALA A 586 -27.52 1.43 9.78
CA ALA A 586 -27.74 -0.01 9.57
C ALA A 586 -29.10 -0.42 10.16
N GLN A 587 -29.92 -1.13 9.37
CA GLN A 587 -31.26 -1.53 9.82
C GLN A 587 -31.37 -3.00 10.25
N GLU A 588 -30.74 -3.94 9.53
CA GLU A 588 -30.87 -5.37 9.81
C GLU A 588 -29.56 -6.05 10.19
N HIS A 589 -28.53 -6.06 9.34
CA HIS A 589 -27.29 -6.80 9.62
C HIS A 589 -26.03 -6.15 9.03
N VAL A 590 -24.92 -6.27 9.77
CA VAL A 590 -23.60 -5.80 9.34
C VAL A 590 -22.60 -6.96 9.29
N TRP A 591 -22.00 -7.19 8.11
CA TRP A 591 -20.87 -8.09 7.93
C TRP A 591 -19.58 -7.27 7.88
N ALA A 592 -18.76 -7.39 8.92
CA ALA A 592 -17.40 -6.86 8.95
C ALA A 592 -16.39 -7.93 8.53
N CYS A 593 -15.49 -7.58 7.63
CA CYS A 593 -14.48 -8.46 7.08
C CYS A 593 -13.09 -7.86 7.30
N SER A 594 -12.20 -8.59 7.98
CA SER A 594 -10.79 -8.23 8.13
C SER A 594 -9.91 -9.12 7.26
N SER A 595 -8.82 -8.55 6.75
CA SER A 595 -7.78 -9.23 5.98
C SER A 595 -6.44 -9.08 6.70
N LEU A 596 -5.63 -10.14 6.71
CA LEU A 596 -4.27 -10.06 7.26
C LEU A 596 -3.33 -9.24 6.37
N PHE A 597 -3.55 -9.28 5.05
CA PHE A 597 -2.76 -8.55 4.07
C PHE A 597 -3.62 -7.59 3.26
N ASP A 598 -3.09 -6.40 3.05
CA ASP A 598 -3.62 -5.40 2.12
C ASP A 598 -3.42 -5.85 0.65
N PRO A 599 -3.95 -5.10 -0.33
CA PRO A 599 -3.73 -5.41 -1.75
C PRO A 599 -2.25 -5.46 -2.18
N SER A 600 -1.37 -4.75 -1.47
CA SER A 600 0.07 -4.67 -1.74
C SER A 600 0.87 -5.83 -1.11
N GLY A 601 0.19 -6.74 -0.41
CA GLY A 601 0.82 -7.85 0.30
C GLY A 601 1.56 -7.40 1.56
N VAL A 602 1.34 -6.16 1.98
CA VAL A 602 1.77 -5.60 3.26
C VAL A 602 0.74 -5.99 4.31
N GLU A 603 1.22 -6.21 5.53
CA GLU A 603 0.35 -6.59 6.63
C GLU A 603 -0.55 -5.42 7.03
N ASN A 604 -1.84 -5.71 7.17
CA ASN A 604 -2.76 -4.79 7.82
C ASN A 604 -2.43 -4.77 9.31
N LEU A 605 -1.94 -3.63 9.79
CA LEU A 605 -1.52 -3.43 11.17
C LEU A 605 -2.47 -2.43 11.82
N GLY A 606 -3.69 -2.91 12.09
CA GLY A 606 -4.69 -2.17 12.85
C GLY A 606 -5.70 -1.42 11.98
N GLY A 607 -6.95 -1.50 12.41
CA GLY A 607 -8.07 -0.68 12.01
C GLY A 607 -9.05 -0.59 13.17
N ILE A 608 -10.26 -1.09 12.96
CA ILE A 608 -11.34 -1.05 13.95
C ILE A 608 -11.75 -2.43 14.47
N GLU A 609 -11.15 -3.51 13.96
CA GLU A 609 -11.51 -4.91 14.24
C GLU A 609 -11.52 -5.25 15.73
N ASP A 610 -10.61 -4.67 16.52
CA ASP A 610 -10.49 -4.88 17.97
C ASP A 610 -11.74 -4.44 18.72
N TYR A 611 -12.45 -3.43 18.19
CA TYR A 611 -13.64 -2.86 18.80
C TYR A 611 -14.95 -3.52 18.34
N LEU A 612 -14.88 -4.29 17.24
CA LEU A 612 -16.02 -4.95 16.62
C LEU A 612 -16.22 -6.39 17.12
N ALA A 613 -15.14 -7.01 17.64
CA ALA A 613 -15.18 -8.34 18.20
C ALA A 613 -15.71 -8.31 19.64
N GLY A 614 -16.79 -9.07 19.91
CA GLY A 614 -17.13 -9.45 21.28
C GLY A 614 -16.19 -10.53 21.81
N GLU A 615 -16.14 -10.74 23.12
CA GLU A 615 -15.52 -11.95 23.71
C GLU A 615 -16.08 -13.23 23.05
N ALA A 616 -15.21 -14.20 22.76
CA ALA A 616 -15.61 -15.48 22.17
C ALA A 616 -16.66 -16.16 23.07
N ASN A 617 -17.71 -16.74 22.48
CA ASN A 617 -18.75 -17.42 23.27
C ASN A 617 -18.11 -18.55 24.11
N GLU A 618 -18.65 -18.80 25.32
CA GLU A 618 -18.40 -20.07 26.01
C GLU A 618 -18.83 -21.28 25.16
N ASP A 619 -19.75 -21.10 24.21
CA ASP A 619 -20.19 -22.10 23.23
C ASP A 619 -19.22 -22.31 22.05
N ASP A 620 -18.26 -21.40 21.81
CA ASP A 620 -17.16 -21.59 20.83
C ASP A 620 -16.07 -22.54 21.37
N ASN A 621 -16.13 -22.93 22.65
CA ASN A 621 -15.28 -23.97 23.23
C ASN A 621 -15.54 -25.37 22.65
N ASN A 622 -16.57 -25.54 21.79
CA ASN A 622 -16.84 -26.81 21.10
C ASN A 622 -15.95 -27.03 19.85
N ALA A 623 -15.12 -26.07 19.45
CA ALA A 623 -14.02 -26.34 18.53
C ALA A 623 -12.82 -26.87 19.35
N LYS A 624 -12.60 -28.20 19.32
CA LYS A 624 -11.45 -28.83 19.99
C LYS A 624 -10.13 -28.15 19.57
N PRO A 625 -9.35 -27.54 20.48
CA PRO A 625 -7.97 -27.22 20.17
C PRO A 625 -7.20 -28.55 20.14
N VAL A 626 -7.02 -29.13 18.95
CA VAL A 626 -6.20 -30.33 18.78
C VAL A 626 -4.78 -29.90 18.44
N PHE A 627 -4.12 -29.19 19.37
CA PHE A 627 -2.67 -29.02 19.32
C PHE A 627 -2.01 -29.75 20.48
N LYS A 628 -1.97 -31.08 20.37
CA LYS A 628 -1.27 -31.92 21.33
C LYS A 628 0.15 -32.18 20.86
N ILE A 629 1.04 -31.22 21.07
CA ILE A 629 2.47 -31.51 20.97
C ILE A 629 2.92 -32.25 22.22
N THR A 630 3.51 -33.42 22.01
CA THR A 630 4.27 -34.10 23.07
C THR A 630 5.72 -33.64 22.94
N PRO A 631 6.17 -32.68 23.78
CA PRO A 631 7.54 -32.21 23.73
C PRO A 631 8.49 -33.36 24.11
N ARG A 632 9.64 -33.42 23.45
CA ARG A 632 10.75 -34.26 23.90
C ARG A 632 11.33 -33.73 25.21
N ASP A 633 12.13 -34.54 25.88
CA ASP A 633 12.75 -34.15 27.15
C ASP A 633 13.63 -32.90 27.02
N ASP A 634 14.34 -32.73 25.90
CA ASP A 634 15.14 -31.53 25.59
C ASP A 634 14.27 -30.28 25.27
N GLN A 635 12.99 -30.47 24.96
CA GLN A 635 12.04 -29.40 24.62
C GLN A 635 11.15 -28.98 25.79
N LYS A 636 10.93 -29.86 26.78
CA LYS A 636 10.07 -29.59 27.95
C LYS A 636 10.42 -28.27 28.66
N PRO A 637 11.71 -27.94 28.92
CA PRO A 637 12.07 -26.69 29.59
C PRO A 637 11.56 -25.43 28.87
N VAL A 638 11.42 -25.46 27.54
CA VAL A 638 10.87 -24.33 26.77
C VAL A 638 9.41 -24.08 27.14
N LEU A 639 8.61 -25.14 27.28
CA LEU A 639 7.19 -25.00 27.64
C LEU A 639 7.01 -24.70 29.13
N ASP A 640 7.98 -25.04 29.97
CA ASP A 640 8.00 -24.74 31.40
C ASP A 640 8.40 -23.29 31.70
N TYR A 641 8.68 -22.50 30.66
CA TYR A 641 8.94 -21.06 30.75
C TYR A 641 7.85 -20.34 31.56
N LYS A 642 8.30 -19.42 32.43
CA LYS A 642 7.44 -18.61 33.30
C LYS A 642 7.66 -17.11 33.13
N LYS A 643 8.90 -16.64 33.25
CA LYS A 643 9.29 -15.22 33.16
C LYS A 643 10.80 -15.08 32.95
N GLY A 644 11.25 -13.88 32.61
CA GLY A 644 12.67 -13.53 32.46
C GLY A 644 13.24 -13.91 31.11
N SER A 645 14.56 -13.79 30.97
CA SER A 645 15.25 -14.05 29.70
C SER A 645 15.50 -15.55 29.48
N MET A 646 15.21 -16.04 28.28
CA MET A 646 15.43 -17.44 27.89
C MET A 646 16.22 -17.52 26.59
N ALA A 647 17.33 -18.25 26.62
CA ALA A 647 18.13 -18.57 25.44
C ALA A 647 17.88 -20.03 25.02
N ILE A 648 17.49 -20.24 23.76
CA ILE A 648 17.28 -21.58 23.18
C ILE A 648 18.34 -21.80 22.12
N SER A 649 19.32 -22.65 22.44
CA SER A 649 20.34 -23.10 21.49
C SER A 649 19.91 -24.42 20.89
N ALA A 650 19.64 -24.46 19.59
CA ALA A 650 19.02 -25.61 18.96
C ALA A 650 19.73 -26.02 17.67
N VAL A 651 19.96 -27.33 17.51
CA VAL A 651 20.58 -27.89 16.29
C VAL A 651 19.58 -27.96 15.11
N PRO A 652 20.04 -28.10 13.85
CA PRO A 652 19.15 -28.25 12.70
C PRO A 652 18.22 -29.46 12.87
N GLY A 653 16.93 -29.27 12.65
CA GLY A 653 15.94 -30.36 12.78
C GLY A 653 15.46 -30.65 14.21
N ALA A 654 15.81 -29.81 15.18
CA ALA A 654 15.37 -29.97 16.56
C ALA A 654 13.90 -29.58 16.80
N GLY A 655 13.22 -28.94 15.84
CA GLY A 655 11.83 -28.49 15.96
C GLY A 655 11.65 -27.10 16.60
N LYS A 656 12.59 -26.18 16.35
CA LYS A 656 12.60 -24.78 16.85
C LYS A 656 11.25 -24.07 16.65
N THR A 657 10.81 -23.92 15.41
CA THR A 657 9.56 -23.24 15.06
C THR A 657 8.35 -23.91 15.73
N THR A 658 8.33 -25.24 15.77
CA THR A 658 7.23 -26.01 16.37
C THR A 658 7.13 -25.80 17.87
N ILE A 659 8.26 -25.76 18.59
CA ILE A 659 8.25 -25.54 20.05
C ILE A 659 7.96 -24.09 20.41
N LEU A 660 8.42 -23.12 19.62
CA LEU A 660 8.07 -21.70 19.79
C LEU A 660 6.57 -21.46 19.58
N LEU A 661 5.96 -22.09 18.57
CA LEU A 661 4.51 -22.07 18.37
C LEU A 661 3.77 -22.62 19.59
N ALA A 662 4.19 -23.78 20.12
CA ALA A 662 3.61 -24.35 21.32
C ALA A 662 3.75 -23.43 22.55
N LEU A 663 4.87 -22.71 22.68
CA LEU A 663 5.06 -21.73 23.75
C LEU A 663 4.09 -20.55 23.59
N ILE A 664 3.94 -20.00 22.39
CA ILE A 664 3.02 -18.89 22.11
C ILE A 664 1.58 -19.28 22.46
N ILE A 665 1.13 -20.45 22.01
CA ILE A 665 -0.22 -20.96 22.34
C ILE A 665 -0.37 -21.13 23.85
N LYS A 666 0.63 -21.68 24.54
CA LYS A 666 0.61 -21.83 26.00
C LYS A 666 0.56 -20.49 26.74
N LEU A 667 1.16 -19.43 26.20
CA LEU A 667 1.06 -18.07 26.77
C LEU A 667 -0.37 -17.52 26.61
N ILE A 668 -0.98 -17.69 25.44
CA ILE A 668 -2.36 -17.30 25.18
C ILE A 668 -3.32 -18.07 26.09
N GLU A 669 -3.15 -19.39 26.24
CA GLU A 669 -3.94 -20.24 27.14
C GLU A 669 -3.81 -19.84 28.63
N ARG A 670 -2.69 -19.20 29.02
CA ARG A 670 -2.50 -18.66 30.37
C ARG A 670 -3.19 -17.30 30.59
N GLY A 671 -3.88 -16.77 29.57
CA GLY A 671 -4.55 -15.47 29.63
C GLY A 671 -3.67 -14.28 29.26
N VAL A 672 -2.51 -14.49 28.63
CA VAL A 672 -1.72 -13.39 28.05
C VAL A 672 -2.47 -12.86 26.83
N ILE A 673 -2.70 -11.55 26.79
CA ILE A 673 -3.35 -10.89 25.65
C ILE A 673 -2.49 -11.12 24.40
N PRO A 674 -3.02 -11.68 23.29
CA PRO A 674 -2.22 -12.00 22.11
C PRO A 674 -1.40 -10.81 21.60
N THR A 675 -1.98 -9.61 21.55
CA THR A 675 -1.31 -8.38 21.11
C THR A 675 -0.13 -7.96 22.00
N ASN A 676 0.00 -8.48 23.21
CA ASN A 676 1.17 -8.24 24.06
C ASN A 676 2.36 -9.20 23.79
N ILE A 677 2.17 -10.17 22.89
CA ILE A 677 3.18 -11.15 22.50
C ILE A 677 3.78 -10.74 21.15
N PHE A 678 5.07 -10.43 21.14
CA PHE A 678 5.82 -10.01 19.96
C PHE A 678 6.66 -11.18 19.45
N VAL A 679 6.38 -11.66 18.24
CA VAL A 679 7.11 -12.74 17.59
C VAL A 679 7.93 -12.16 16.44
N LEU A 680 9.23 -12.10 16.62
CA LEU A 680 10.16 -11.46 15.71
C LEU A 680 10.93 -12.50 14.90
N THR A 681 10.91 -12.34 13.58
CA THR A 681 11.66 -13.19 12.67
C THR A 681 12.65 -12.38 11.84
N TYR A 682 13.67 -13.06 11.29
CA TYR A 682 14.57 -12.44 10.31
C TYR A 682 13.93 -12.30 8.92
N MET A 683 13.07 -13.27 8.54
CA MET A 683 12.47 -13.33 7.19
C MET A 683 10.95 -13.18 7.26
N ASP A 684 10.37 -12.41 6.32
CA ASP A 684 8.90 -12.26 6.21
C ASP A 684 8.20 -13.60 6.00
N SER A 685 8.81 -14.54 5.27
CA SER A 685 8.24 -15.88 5.07
C SER A 685 8.05 -16.64 6.39
N ALA A 686 9.00 -16.48 7.32
CA ALA A 686 8.88 -17.06 8.65
C ALA A 686 7.76 -16.38 9.46
N ALA A 687 7.65 -15.05 9.40
CA ALA A 687 6.57 -14.31 10.06
C ALA A 687 5.19 -14.74 9.53
N ARG A 688 5.03 -14.85 8.21
CA ARG A 688 3.80 -15.37 7.57
C ARG A 688 3.49 -16.79 8.04
N ASN A 689 4.48 -17.68 8.08
CA ASN A 689 4.30 -19.06 8.54
C ASN A 689 3.85 -19.15 10.01
N PHE A 690 4.45 -18.35 10.91
CA PHE A 690 4.00 -18.25 12.29
C PHE A 690 2.54 -17.80 12.35
N ARG A 691 2.18 -16.76 11.60
CA ARG A 691 0.83 -16.19 11.59
C ARG A 691 -0.22 -17.16 11.06
N GLU A 692 0.01 -17.77 9.89
CA GLU A 692 -0.90 -18.74 9.30
C GLU A 692 -1.07 -19.96 10.20
N ARG A 693 0.02 -20.46 10.80
CA ARG A 693 -0.06 -21.61 11.73
C ARG A 693 -0.84 -21.26 12.99
N ILE A 694 -0.62 -20.09 13.59
CA ILE A 694 -1.39 -19.64 14.76
C ILE A 694 -2.86 -19.45 14.38
N LYS A 695 -3.17 -18.83 13.24
CA LYS A 695 -4.57 -18.65 12.78
C LYS A 695 -5.26 -19.99 12.48
N ASN A 696 -4.58 -20.93 11.84
CA ASN A 696 -5.11 -22.27 11.58
C ASN A 696 -5.33 -23.07 12.87
N MET A 697 -4.48 -22.86 13.90
CA MET A 697 -4.62 -23.51 15.21
C MET A 697 -5.70 -22.84 16.07
N CYS A 698 -5.92 -21.53 15.87
CA CYS A 698 -6.88 -20.71 16.61
C CYS A 698 -7.81 -19.94 15.64
N PRO A 699 -8.67 -20.64 14.86
CA PRO A 699 -9.45 -20.03 13.78
C PRO A 699 -10.45 -18.98 14.28
N ASN A 700 -10.99 -19.19 15.49
CA ASN A 700 -11.97 -18.33 16.13
C ASN A 700 -11.34 -17.13 16.84
N THR A 701 -10.01 -17.09 17.00
CA THR A 701 -9.36 -15.95 17.65
C THR A 701 -9.30 -14.78 16.68
N THR A 702 -9.89 -13.66 17.09
CA THR A 702 -9.89 -12.38 16.37
C THR A 702 -8.55 -11.68 16.48
N LEU A 703 -7.91 -11.75 17.65
CA LEU A 703 -6.62 -11.12 17.95
C LEU A 703 -5.45 -12.09 17.77
N LEU A 704 -4.48 -11.72 16.92
CA LEU A 704 -3.24 -12.47 16.74
C LEU A 704 -2.08 -11.80 17.47
N PRO A 705 -1.02 -12.56 17.82
CA PRO A 705 0.23 -11.97 18.28
C PRO A 705 0.82 -10.96 17.29
N ASN A 706 1.61 -10.01 17.81
CA ASN A 706 2.39 -9.08 16.99
C ASN A 706 3.55 -9.84 16.32
N ILE A 707 3.27 -10.46 15.18
CA ILE A 707 4.23 -11.27 14.43
C ILE A 707 4.80 -10.42 13.30
N SER A 708 6.09 -10.13 13.29
CA SER A 708 6.68 -9.34 12.21
C SER A 708 8.16 -9.64 12.04
N THR A 709 8.76 -9.12 10.96
CA THR A 709 10.21 -8.98 10.95
C THR A 709 10.65 -7.86 11.89
N ILE A 710 11.92 -7.85 12.27
CA ILE A 710 12.49 -6.78 13.10
C ILE A 710 12.42 -5.42 12.37
N HIS A 711 12.60 -5.41 11.04
CA HIS A 711 12.40 -4.19 10.22
C HIS A 711 10.93 -3.76 10.19
N GLY A 712 10.00 -4.72 10.09
CA GLY A 712 8.57 -4.45 10.16
C GLY A 712 8.17 -3.76 11.47
N LEU A 713 8.68 -4.27 12.60
CA LEU A 713 8.46 -3.64 13.91
C LEU A 713 9.09 -2.24 14.00
N ALA A 714 10.34 -2.08 13.54
CA ALA A 714 11.01 -0.78 13.53
C ALA A 714 10.26 0.26 12.70
N LEU A 715 9.76 -0.13 11.53
CA LEU A 715 8.94 0.73 10.68
C LEU A 715 7.59 1.06 11.34
N LYS A 716 6.95 0.08 11.97
CA LYS A 716 5.71 0.26 12.74
C LYS A 716 5.91 1.32 13.82
N ILE A 717 6.99 1.21 14.59
CA ILE A 717 7.35 2.18 15.65
C ILE A 717 7.51 3.60 15.10
N ILE A 718 8.11 3.77 13.91
CA ILE A 718 8.27 5.08 13.25
C ILE A 718 6.93 5.63 12.75
N LYS A 719 6.05 4.79 12.19
CA LYS A 719 4.79 5.23 11.57
C LYS A 719 3.67 5.49 12.58
N GLU A 720 3.61 4.73 13.66
CA GLU A 720 2.56 4.86 14.68
C GLU A 720 2.70 6.15 15.50
N ASN A 721 1.57 6.63 16.05
CA ASN A 721 1.51 7.75 17.00
C ASN A 721 2.25 9.02 16.52
N SER A 722 2.29 9.23 15.20
CA SER A 722 2.99 10.36 14.56
C SER A 722 4.48 10.46 14.91
N ASN A 723 5.11 9.35 15.31
CA ASN A 723 6.50 9.31 15.76
C ASN A 723 7.51 9.79 14.69
N PHE A 724 7.15 9.69 13.41
CA PHE A 724 7.93 10.21 12.28
C PHE A 724 8.18 11.72 12.36
N GLU A 725 7.30 12.49 13.01
CA GLU A 725 7.45 13.95 13.16
C GLU A 725 8.67 14.27 14.05
N ARG A 726 8.88 13.50 15.13
CA ARG A 726 10.06 13.63 16.01
C ARG A 726 11.39 13.30 15.31
N LEU A 727 11.31 12.64 14.16
CA LEU A 727 12.44 12.31 13.31
C LEU A 727 12.64 13.32 12.16
N ASN A 728 11.84 14.39 12.10
CA ASN A 728 11.78 15.36 11.00
C ASN A 728 11.45 14.73 9.64
N LEU A 729 10.66 13.65 9.65
CA LEU A 729 10.08 13.06 8.47
C LEU A 729 8.68 13.64 8.22
N SER A 730 8.26 13.69 6.97
CA SER A 730 6.87 14.03 6.62
C SER A 730 5.99 12.78 6.69
N ALA A 731 4.69 12.93 6.96
CA ALA A 731 3.73 11.82 7.02
C ALA A 731 3.68 10.95 5.74
N ASP A 732 4.10 11.53 4.59
CA ASP A 732 4.18 10.86 3.29
C ASP A 732 5.59 10.35 2.94
N PHE A 733 6.45 10.10 3.94
CA PHE A 733 7.76 9.49 3.70
C PHE A 733 7.59 8.09 3.11
N ASP A 734 8.49 7.73 2.20
CA ASP A 734 8.48 6.42 1.55
C ASP A 734 9.82 5.70 1.77
N ILE A 735 9.78 4.37 1.65
CA ILE A 735 10.97 3.54 1.81
C ILE A 735 11.67 3.47 0.48
N CYS A 736 12.95 3.85 0.45
CA CYS A 736 13.80 3.79 -0.74
C CYS A 736 14.00 2.32 -1.14
N ASP A 737 13.23 1.87 -2.13
CA ASP A 737 13.37 0.53 -2.69
C ASP A 737 14.66 0.40 -3.54
N ASP A 738 15.02 -0.83 -3.91
CA ASP A 738 16.25 -1.09 -4.68
C ASP A 738 16.26 -0.35 -6.04
N THR A 739 15.10 -0.06 -6.61
CA THR A 739 14.98 0.64 -7.90
C THR A 739 15.24 2.13 -7.73
N GLN A 740 14.64 2.75 -6.71
CA GLN A 740 14.88 4.13 -6.32
C GLN A 740 16.34 4.31 -5.89
N ARG A 741 16.86 3.42 -5.03
CA ARG A 741 18.25 3.40 -4.58
C ARG A 741 19.21 3.33 -5.77
N MET A 742 18.97 2.41 -6.72
CA MET A 742 19.78 2.31 -7.93
C MET A 742 19.73 3.58 -8.79
N ARG A 743 18.59 4.26 -8.87
CA ARG A 743 18.45 5.52 -9.62
C ARG A 743 19.26 6.64 -8.95
N ILE A 744 19.15 6.78 -7.63
CA ILE A 744 19.92 7.75 -6.83
C ILE A 744 21.42 7.48 -7.01
N ILE A 745 21.84 6.23 -6.79
CA ILE A 745 23.25 5.83 -6.94
C ILE A 745 23.73 6.14 -8.35
N LYS A 746 23.04 5.70 -9.41
CA LYS A 746 23.43 6.01 -10.80
C LYS A 746 23.51 7.51 -11.09
N GLY A 747 22.62 8.31 -10.50
CA GLY A 747 22.64 9.76 -10.61
C GLY A 747 23.92 10.38 -10.02
N ILE A 748 24.41 9.83 -8.91
CA ILE A 748 25.63 10.30 -8.24
C ILE A 748 26.89 9.72 -8.91
N THR A 749 26.85 8.44 -9.29
CA THR A 749 28.01 7.67 -9.78
C THR A 749 28.27 7.83 -11.26
N GLY A 750 27.66 8.80 -11.96
CA GLY A 750 27.78 8.94 -13.42
C GLY A 750 29.21 8.97 -13.98
N LYS A 751 30.23 9.20 -13.14
CA LYS A 751 31.67 9.19 -13.48
C LYS A 751 32.47 8.05 -12.82
N PHE A 752 31.85 7.16 -12.05
CA PHE A 752 32.53 6.08 -11.33
C PHE A 752 32.57 4.80 -12.15
N THR A 753 33.55 3.94 -11.87
CA THR A 753 33.54 2.57 -12.41
C THR A 753 32.46 1.73 -11.75
N LYS A 754 31.97 0.68 -12.44
CA LYS A 754 30.97 -0.25 -11.88
C LYS A 754 31.42 -0.85 -10.54
N THR A 755 32.70 -1.22 -10.44
CA THR A 755 33.28 -1.80 -9.22
C THR A 755 33.28 -0.81 -8.06
N GLU A 756 33.65 0.46 -8.31
CA GLU A 756 33.59 1.51 -7.28
C GLU A 756 32.16 1.77 -6.81
N ALA A 757 31.19 1.83 -7.74
CA ALA A 757 29.79 2.02 -7.40
C ALA A 757 29.25 0.86 -6.53
N ASP A 758 29.54 -0.39 -6.88
CA ASP A 758 29.14 -1.58 -6.10
C ASP A 758 29.82 -1.64 -4.72
N GLU A 759 31.04 -1.11 -4.59
CA GLU A 759 31.73 -1.00 -3.30
C GLU A 759 31.17 0.11 -2.43
N PHE A 760 30.92 1.30 -3.00
CA PHE A 760 30.34 2.41 -2.26
C PHE A 760 28.91 2.13 -1.82
N ASP A 761 28.10 1.48 -2.65
CA ASP A 761 26.76 1.05 -2.30
C ASP A 761 26.73 0.16 -1.06
N ARG A 762 27.61 -0.86 -0.99
CA ARG A 762 27.74 -1.72 0.20
C ARG A 762 28.26 -0.96 1.42
N ALA A 763 29.16 0.01 1.22
CA ALA A 763 29.75 0.78 2.30
C ALA A 763 28.74 1.72 2.99
N ILE A 764 27.65 2.13 2.31
CA ILE A 764 26.54 2.88 2.93
C ILE A 764 26.02 2.15 4.17
N SER A 765 25.63 0.89 4.01
CA SER A 765 25.02 0.09 5.08
C SER A 765 26.01 -0.21 6.21
N VAL A 766 27.29 -0.41 5.88
CA VAL A 766 28.36 -0.55 6.89
C VAL A 766 28.51 0.71 7.72
N LEU A 767 28.59 1.88 7.08
CA LEU A 767 28.74 3.16 7.78
C LEU A 767 27.52 3.46 8.68
N LYS A 768 26.31 3.29 8.14
CA LYS A 768 25.06 3.55 8.84
C LYS A 768 24.92 2.66 10.08
N LEU A 769 24.98 1.34 9.91
CA LEU A 769 24.71 0.38 11.00
C LEU A 769 25.83 0.33 12.05
N GLN A 770 27.03 0.82 11.73
CA GLN A 770 28.09 1.04 12.71
C GLN A 770 27.99 2.41 13.39
N GLU A 771 27.05 3.29 13.00
CA GLU A 771 26.97 4.67 13.47
C GLU A 771 28.30 5.43 13.31
N GLY A 772 28.97 5.23 12.16
CA GLY A 772 30.28 5.81 11.90
C GLY A 772 30.25 7.34 11.77
N ASP A 773 31.22 8.01 12.40
CA ASP A 773 31.39 9.45 12.30
C ASP A 773 32.15 9.84 11.01
N ILE A 774 31.40 10.33 10.04
CA ILE A 774 31.93 10.73 8.72
C ILE A 774 32.75 12.03 8.76
N SER A 775 32.70 12.79 9.86
CA SER A 775 33.44 14.06 10.01
C SER A 775 34.94 13.85 10.19
N LYS A 776 35.36 12.67 10.67
CA LYS A 776 36.75 12.29 10.91
C LYS A 776 37.56 12.34 9.61
N PRO A 777 38.59 13.21 9.45
CA PRO A 777 39.35 13.33 8.21
C PRO A 777 40.10 12.02 7.87
N SER A 778 40.19 11.68 6.58
CA SER A 778 40.98 10.54 6.09
C SER A 778 42.00 11.01 5.05
N SER A 779 43.20 10.45 5.08
CA SER A 779 44.22 10.66 4.04
C SER A 779 43.99 9.81 2.79
N ASP A 780 43.07 8.82 2.85
CA ASP A 780 42.75 7.95 1.73
C ASP A 780 41.76 8.63 0.76
N LYS A 781 42.19 8.76 -0.51
CA LYS A 781 41.41 9.39 -1.59
C LYS A 781 40.09 8.66 -1.88
N LYS A 782 40.06 7.33 -1.78
CA LYS A 782 38.86 6.52 -2.02
C LYS A 782 37.85 6.72 -0.90
N ILE A 783 38.31 6.83 0.34
CA ILE A 783 37.47 7.14 1.49
C ILE A 783 36.89 8.55 1.38
N GLU A 784 37.67 9.57 1.01
CA GLU A 784 37.13 10.93 0.81
C GLU A 784 36.11 11.01 -0.34
N LYS A 785 36.33 10.26 -1.42
CA LYS A 785 35.32 10.07 -2.48
C LYS A 785 34.04 9.43 -1.93
N PHE A 786 34.17 8.37 -1.13
CA PHE A 786 33.02 7.71 -0.49
C PHE A 786 32.25 8.65 0.44
N LYS A 787 32.93 9.50 1.22
CA LYS A 787 32.27 10.49 2.07
C LYS A 787 31.45 11.49 1.28
N THR A 788 32.02 11.98 0.18
CA THR A 788 31.32 12.90 -0.72
C THR A 788 30.10 12.21 -1.33
N PHE A 789 30.27 10.97 -1.81
CA PHE A 789 29.20 10.13 -2.31
C PHE A 789 28.09 9.89 -1.27
N PHE A 790 28.44 9.55 -0.03
CA PHE A 790 27.47 9.29 1.04
C PHE A 790 26.70 10.56 1.44
N LYS A 791 27.37 11.72 1.50
CA LYS A 791 26.70 13.01 1.78
C LYS A 791 25.69 13.35 0.70
N GLU A 792 26.04 13.15 -0.57
CA GLU A 792 25.15 13.37 -1.71
C GLU A 792 23.99 12.37 -1.70
N TYR A 793 24.27 11.08 -1.42
CA TYR A 793 23.26 10.03 -1.29
C TYR A 793 22.22 10.39 -0.21
N GLN A 794 22.68 10.80 0.96
CA GLN A 794 21.80 11.23 2.05
C GLN A 794 21.05 12.53 1.74
N ALA A 795 21.63 13.45 0.98
CA ALA A 795 20.95 14.65 0.53
C ALA A 795 19.81 14.33 -0.44
N GLN A 796 20.05 13.44 -1.41
CA GLN A 796 19.02 13.01 -2.37
C GLN A 796 17.91 12.21 -1.72
N LEU A 797 18.21 11.35 -0.74
CA LEU A 797 17.19 10.69 0.08
C LEU A 797 16.29 11.71 0.79
N ARG A 798 16.89 12.69 1.48
CA ARG A 798 16.14 13.73 2.19
C ARG A 798 15.29 14.60 1.27
N GLU A 799 15.83 15.05 0.13
CA GLU A 799 15.07 15.86 -0.84
C GLU A 799 13.89 15.09 -1.44
N ALA A 800 14.05 13.78 -1.62
CA ALA A 800 12.98 12.89 -2.09
C ALA A 800 12.01 12.45 -0.97
N ASN A 801 12.23 12.87 0.29
CA ASN A 801 11.50 12.41 1.47
C ASN A 801 11.51 10.86 1.61
N LEU A 802 12.68 10.27 1.36
CA LEU A 802 12.92 8.83 1.40
C LEU A 802 13.81 8.46 2.61
N ILE A 803 13.54 7.30 3.19
CA ILE A 803 14.44 6.62 4.12
C ILE A 803 14.77 5.23 3.59
N ASP A 804 15.98 4.72 3.80
CA ASP A 804 16.31 3.34 3.41
C ASP A 804 16.13 2.33 4.56
N TYR A 805 16.32 1.05 4.28
CA TYR A 805 16.15 -0.02 5.26
C TYR A 805 17.08 0.09 6.47
N ASP A 806 18.28 0.65 6.29
CA ASP A 806 19.22 0.85 7.39
C ASP A 806 18.76 2.02 8.28
N ASP A 807 18.24 3.09 7.66
CA ASP A 807 17.66 4.23 8.38
C ASP A 807 16.49 3.81 9.27
N ILE A 808 15.59 2.92 8.81
CA ILE A 808 14.47 2.41 9.62
C ILE A 808 14.95 1.87 10.97
N LEU A 809 15.99 1.03 10.97
CA LEU A 809 16.52 0.44 12.21
C LEU A 809 17.16 1.50 13.10
N ILE A 810 18.04 2.34 12.54
CA ILE A 810 18.80 3.32 13.33
C ILE A 810 17.87 4.39 13.91
N MET A 811 16.93 4.87 13.11
CA MET A 811 15.98 5.91 13.51
C MET A 811 15.02 5.40 14.57
N SER A 812 14.52 4.15 14.46
CA SER A 812 13.64 3.56 15.49
C SER A 812 14.36 3.43 16.83
N VAL A 813 15.62 3.00 16.84
CA VAL A 813 16.40 2.89 18.07
C VAL A 813 16.66 4.27 18.68
N LYS A 814 17.11 5.25 17.87
CA LYS A 814 17.33 6.63 18.33
C LYS A 814 16.06 7.30 18.83
N LEU A 815 14.92 7.01 18.20
CA LEU A 815 13.62 7.50 18.62
C LEU A 815 13.30 7.04 20.05
N LEU A 816 13.44 5.74 20.32
CA LEU A 816 13.17 5.17 21.65
C LEU A 816 14.16 5.66 22.71
N GLU A 817 15.44 5.80 22.38
CA GLU A 817 16.45 6.27 23.35
C GLU A 817 16.27 7.74 23.73
N ASN A 818 15.89 8.59 22.77
CA ASN A 818 15.78 10.03 23.00
C ASN A 818 14.40 10.46 23.53
N ASN A 819 13.40 9.58 23.49
CA ASN A 819 12.01 9.90 23.85
C ASN A 819 11.47 8.84 24.84
N PRO A 820 11.64 9.06 26.16
CA PRO A 820 11.24 8.10 27.20
C PRO A 820 9.75 7.76 27.21
N ASP A 821 8.89 8.71 26.85
CA ASP A 821 7.44 8.56 26.70
C ASP A 821 7.08 7.49 25.65
N ILE A 822 7.74 7.53 24.49
CA ILE A 822 7.54 6.55 23.42
C ILE A 822 8.05 5.18 23.87
N LEU A 823 9.23 5.13 24.49
CA LEU A 823 9.79 3.88 24.99
C LEU A 823 8.88 3.24 26.04
N GLU A 824 8.35 4.01 26.98
CA GLU A 824 7.43 3.52 28.00
C GLU A 824 6.15 2.95 27.39
N TYR A 825 5.57 3.63 26.40
CA TYR A 825 4.41 3.12 25.66
C TYR A 825 4.66 1.72 25.07
N TYR A 826 5.75 1.54 24.32
CA TYR A 826 6.05 0.24 23.72
C TYR A 826 6.45 -0.81 24.76
N GLN A 827 7.15 -0.40 25.82
CA GLN A 827 7.50 -1.31 26.93
C GLN A 827 6.27 -1.80 27.71
N ASN A 828 5.18 -1.04 27.76
CA ASN A 828 3.93 -1.46 28.41
C ASN A 828 3.19 -2.55 27.64
N ILE A 829 3.24 -2.49 26.30
CA ILE A 829 2.56 -3.47 25.45
C ILE A 829 3.47 -4.67 25.12
N CYS A 830 4.80 -4.50 25.10
CA CYS A 830 5.76 -5.59 24.86
C CYS A 830 5.94 -6.48 26.10
N GLU A 831 4.92 -7.26 26.48
CA GLU A 831 4.99 -8.13 27.65
C GLU A 831 5.90 -9.34 27.42
N TYR A 832 5.86 -9.95 26.23
CA TYR A 832 6.72 -11.06 25.82
C TYR A 832 7.32 -10.79 24.44
N ILE A 833 8.64 -10.98 24.29
CA ILE A 833 9.31 -10.91 22.99
C ILE A 833 9.96 -12.27 22.70
N ILE A 834 9.65 -12.84 21.53
CA ILE A 834 10.13 -14.12 21.04
C ILE A 834 10.85 -13.89 19.71
N GLU A 835 12.16 -14.09 19.68
CA GLU A 835 12.96 -13.96 18.47
C GLU A 835 13.33 -15.35 17.92
N ASP A 836 13.01 -15.62 16.66
CA ASP A 836 13.49 -16.78 15.91
C ASP A 836 14.68 -16.41 15.01
N GLU A 837 15.59 -17.37 14.82
CA GLU A 837 16.86 -17.21 14.11
C GLU A 837 17.75 -16.07 14.65
N ALA A 838 17.83 -15.94 15.98
CA ALA A 838 18.54 -14.90 16.71
C ALA A 838 20.04 -14.73 16.32
N GLN A 839 20.67 -15.74 15.72
CA GLN A 839 22.04 -15.66 15.23
C GLN A 839 22.22 -14.72 14.02
N ASP A 840 21.15 -14.41 13.28
CA ASP A 840 21.22 -13.56 12.08
C ASP A 840 20.95 -12.07 12.40
N SER A 841 20.58 -11.74 13.64
CA SER A 841 20.24 -10.38 14.06
C SER A 841 21.48 -9.49 14.21
N SER A 842 21.42 -8.28 13.64
CA SER A 842 22.47 -7.26 13.74
C SER A 842 22.53 -6.63 15.14
N GLY A 843 23.64 -5.96 15.47
CA GLY A 843 23.79 -5.28 16.75
C GLY A 843 22.69 -4.22 17.00
N VAL A 844 22.29 -3.47 15.97
CA VAL A 844 21.20 -2.48 16.06
C VAL A 844 19.84 -3.16 16.31
N GLN A 845 19.58 -4.30 15.67
CA GLN A 845 18.37 -5.08 15.88
C GLN A 845 18.30 -5.65 17.31
N GLN A 846 19.41 -6.18 17.82
CA GLN A 846 19.49 -6.68 19.20
C GLN A 846 19.28 -5.55 20.21
N ARG A 847 19.81 -4.35 19.94
CA ARG A 847 19.59 -3.15 20.77
C ARG A 847 18.12 -2.71 20.78
N LEU A 848 17.45 -2.71 19.62
CA LEU A 848 16.01 -2.44 19.53
C LEU A 848 15.20 -3.40 20.42
N ILE A 849 15.45 -4.71 20.29
CA ILE A 849 14.78 -5.75 21.10
C ILE A 849 15.09 -5.58 22.60
N GLY A 850 16.33 -5.24 22.93
CA GLY A 850 16.75 -4.96 24.30
C GLY A 850 16.01 -3.77 24.94
N LEU A 851 15.84 -2.67 24.20
CA LEU A 851 15.07 -1.51 24.66
C LEU A 851 13.61 -1.89 24.94
N LEU A 852 12.96 -2.57 24.02
CA LEU A 852 11.54 -2.95 24.12
C LEU A 852 11.28 -3.96 25.25
N SER A 853 12.20 -4.90 25.48
CA SER A 853 12.08 -5.89 26.57
C SER A 853 12.44 -5.33 27.94
N GLY A 854 12.99 -4.11 28.04
CA GLY A 854 13.61 -3.59 29.27
C GLY A 854 12.72 -3.59 30.53
N LYS A 855 11.40 -3.40 30.37
CA LYS A 855 10.42 -3.34 31.48
C LYS A 855 10.04 -4.72 32.02
N HIS A 856 9.53 -5.61 31.16
CA HIS A 856 9.07 -6.94 31.55
C HIS A 856 10.17 -8.00 31.61
N LYS A 857 11.25 -7.81 30.83
CA LYS A 857 12.42 -8.71 30.69
C LYS A 857 12.10 -10.13 30.18
N ASN A 858 10.88 -10.37 29.70
CA ASN A 858 10.47 -11.64 29.12
C ASN A 858 10.95 -11.75 27.67
N LEU A 859 12.26 -11.97 27.48
CA LEU A 859 12.90 -12.06 26.18
C LEU A 859 13.34 -13.50 25.91
N ILE A 860 12.71 -14.15 24.94
CA ILE A 860 13.06 -15.49 24.47
C ILE A 860 13.78 -15.38 23.13
N ARG A 861 15.03 -15.84 23.04
CA ARG A 861 15.81 -15.83 21.79
C ARG A 861 16.19 -17.25 21.41
N CYS A 862 15.77 -17.67 20.22
CA CYS A 862 15.99 -19.01 19.70
C CYS A 862 16.84 -18.97 18.43
N GLY A 863 17.85 -19.83 18.35
CA GLY A 863 18.74 -19.85 17.20
C GLY A 863 19.71 -21.01 17.17
N ASP A 864 20.44 -21.09 16.06
CA ASP A 864 21.57 -22.01 15.89
C ASP A 864 22.80 -21.21 15.46
N ILE A 865 23.76 -21.03 16.38
CA ILE A 865 25.01 -20.30 16.11
C ILE A 865 25.78 -20.95 14.95
N ASN A 866 25.71 -22.28 14.80
CA ASN A 866 26.42 -23.00 13.74
C ASN A 866 25.78 -22.76 12.36
N GLN A 867 24.63 -22.10 12.28
CA GLN A 867 23.96 -21.66 11.04
C GLN A 867 24.08 -20.14 10.78
N ALA A 868 24.97 -19.44 11.50
CA ALA A 868 25.27 -18.03 11.22
C ALA A 868 26.17 -17.89 9.97
N ILE A 869 25.54 -17.85 8.79
CA ILE A 869 26.20 -17.90 7.47
C ILE A 869 26.08 -16.59 6.68
N THR A 870 25.61 -15.52 7.32
CA THR A 870 25.33 -14.23 6.69
C THR A 870 26.29 -13.13 7.14
N THR A 871 27.25 -13.45 8.01
CA THR A 871 28.08 -12.48 8.73
C THR A 871 29.03 -11.65 7.85
N THR A 872 29.47 -12.16 6.70
CA THR A 872 30.44 -11.45 5.83
C THR A 872 29.81 -10.46 4.86
N PHE A 873 28.51 -10.59 4.59
CA PHE A 873 27.76 -9.72 3.66
C PHE A 873 26.51 -9.08 4.27
N SER A 874 26.18 -9.42 5.52
CA SER A 874 25.23 -8.70 6.37
C SER A 874 25.96 -8.17 7.61
N ASN A 875 25.28 -7.39 8.46
CA ASN A 875 25.83 -6.88 9.71
C ASN A 875 25.36 -7.69 10.94
N ALA A 876 25.13 -9.00 10.79
CA ALA A 876 24.75 -9.89 11.89
C ALA A 876 25.79 -9.91 13.03
N ASP A 877 25.33 -9.86 14.29
CA ASP A 877 26.17 -9.88 15.49
C ASP A 877 26.02 -11.20 16.26
N VAL A 878 26.74 -12.22 15.79
CA VAL A 878 26.76 -13.56 16.38
C VAL A 878 27.34 -13.55 17.79
N GLU A 879 28.31 -12.68 18.08
CA GLU A 879 28.89 -12.53 19.41
C GLU A 879 27.89 -11.94 20.40
N GLY A 880 27.01 -11.04 19.94
CA GLY A 880 25.84 -10.59 20.70
C GLY A 880 24.94 -11.74 21.15
N PHE A 881 24.62 -12.68 20.25
CA PHE A 881 23.82 -13.85 20.62
C PHE A 881 24.57 -14.83 21.53
N ARG A 882 25.89 -15.05 21.30
CA ARG A 882 26.74 -15.86 22.21
C ARG A 882 26.74 -15.30 23.64
N ARG A 883 26.85 -13.98 23.79
CA ARG A 883 26.76 -13.31 25.10
C ARG A 883 25.39 -13.50 25.74
N PHE A 884 24.31 -13.35 24.97
CA PHE A 884 22.96 -13.57 25.48
C PHE A 884 22.75 -14.99 26.01
N ILE A 885 23.26 -16.02 25.31
CA ILE A 885 23.19 -17.42 25.79
C ILE A 885 23.91 -17.60 27.13
N ALA A 886 25.01 -16.88 27.36
CA ALA A 886 25.79 -16.95 28.59
C ALA A 886 25.15 -16.17 29.76
N GLU A 887 24.38 -15.12 29.46
CA GLU A 887 23.82 -14.19 30.45
C GLU A 887 22.33 -14.41 30.75
N ALA A 888 21.62 -15.21 29.95
CA ALA A 888 20.18 -15.45 30.12
C ALA A 888 19.83 -16.16 31.44
N ASP A 889 18.65 -15.85 31.98
CA ASP A 889 18.14 -16.46 33.23
C ASP A 889 17.91 -17.97 33.07
N THR A 890 17.52 -18.40 31.86
CA THR A 890 17.31 -19.81 31.52
C THR A 890 17.92 -20.12 30.17
N THR A 891 18.81 -21.11 30.13
CA THR A 891 19.41 -21.60 28.88
C THR A 891 18.94 -23.03 28.61
N VAL A 892 18.38 -23.26 27.42
CA VAL A 892 17.88 -24.56 26.98
C VAL A 892 18.67 -25.01 25.76
N GLU A 893 19.26 -26.20 25.84
CA GLU A 893 19.96 -26.83 24.72
C GLU A 893 19.05 -27.90 24.09
N MET A 894 18.71 -27.72 22.81
CA MET A 894 17.94 -28.67 22.00
C MET A 894 18.86 -29.32 20.97
N ASN A 895 19.58 -30.37 21.39
CA ASN A 895 20.60 -31.03 20.58
C ASN A 895 20.09 -32.29 19.83
N HIS A 896 18.83 -32.67 19.97
CA HIS A 896 18.26 -33.84 19.29
C HIS A 896 17.61 -33.47 17.95
N SER A 897 18.10 -34.05 16.85
CA SER A 897 17.59 -33.85 15.49
C SER A 897 16.83 -35.06 14.97
N GLN A 898 15.71 -34.81 14.30
CA GLN A 898 14.91 -35.84 13.60
C GLN A 898 15.11 -35.81 12.08
N ARG A 899 16.00 -34.95 11.57
CA ARG A 899 16.08 -34.64 10.14
C ARG A 899 16.91 -35.64 9.34
N CYS A 900 18.10 -35.97 9.83
CA CYS A 900 19.15 -36.61 9.04
C CYS A 900 19.47 -38.04 9.51
N THR A 901 20.09 -38.84 8.65
CA THR A 901 20.65 -40.14 9.03
C THR A 901 21.81 -40.01 10.02
N GLN A 902 22.12 -41.09 10.73
CA GLN A 902 23.22 -41.12 11.69
C GLN A 902 24.57 -40.75 11.08
N ASP A 903 24.87 -41.22 9.86
CA ASP A 903 26.13 -40.91 9.17
C ASP A 903 26.25 -39.40 8.92
N VAL A 904 25.19 -38.75 8.40
CA VAL A 904 25.17 -37.31 8.11
C VAL A 904 25.36 -36.49 9.39
N MET A 905 24.70 -36.88 10.48
CA MET A 905 24.88 -36.24 11.79
C MET A 905 26.32 -36.41 12.31
N THR A 906 26.88 -37.60 12.17
CA THR A 906 28.27 -37.89 12.56
C THR A 906 29.27 -37.04 11.78
N LEU A 907 29.08 -36.90 10.46
CA LEU A 907 29.90 -36.03 9.63
C LEU A 907 29.78 -34.55 10.04
N ALA A 908 28.56 -34.08 10.32
CA ALA A 908 28.35 -32.71 10.79
C ALA A 908 29.06 -32.44 12.13
N ASN A 909 29.00 -33.39 13.07
CA ASN A 909 29.71 -33.31 14.35
C ASN A 909 31.24 -33.37 14.18
N ASN A 910 31.74 -34.20 13.26
CA ASN A 910 33.17 -34.25 12.93
C ASN A 910 33.66 -32.93 12.32
N LEU A 911 32.85 -32.28 11.48
CA LEU A 911 33.14 -30.96 10.94
C LEU A 911 33.20 -29.90 12.04
N VAL A 912 32.33 -29.96 13.05
CA VAL A 912 32.39 -29.06 14.22
C VAL A 912 33.71 -29.21 14.97
N ASN A 913 34.14 -30.45 15.23
CA ASN A 913 35.41 -30.73 15.90
C ASN A 913 36.61 -30.22 15.08
N PHE A 914 36.68 -30.59 13.80
CA PHE A 914 37.74 -30.15 12.90
C PHE A 914 37.78 -28.63 12.78
N GLY A 915 36.62 -27.99 12.62
CA GLY A 915 36.50 -26.53 12.51
C GLY A 915 37.05 -25.82 13.75
N ASN A 916 36.71 -26.29 14.95
CA ASN A 916 37.19 -25.70 16.20
C ASN A 916 38.67 -26.04 16.52
N GLU A 917 39.20 -27.13 15.96
CA GLU A 917 40.63 -27.45 16.02
C GLU A 917 41.45 -26.45 15.20
N ILE A 918 41.02 -26.16 13.96
CA ILE A 918 41.75 -25.24 13.08
C ILE A 918 41.45 -23.76 13.40
N LEU A 919 40.22 -23.47 13.85
CA LEU A 919 39.70 -22.13 14.11
C LEU A 919 38.79 -22.15 15.36
N PRO A 920 39.31 -21.84 16.55
CA PRO A 920 38.60 -22.03 17.83
C PRO A 920 37.23 -21.35 17.98
N LYS A 921 36.89 -20.37 17.12
CA LYS A 921 35.61 -19.64 17.14
C LYS A 921 34.67 -20.01 15.99
N ALA A 922 35.03 -21.00 15.16
CA ALA A 922 34.25 -21.41 14.00
C ALA A 922 32.83 -21.87 14.37
N PHE A 923 32.71 -22.70 15.41
CA PHE A 923 31.46 -23.30 15.85
C PHE A 923 31.21 -23.14 17.35
N PHE A 924 29.93 -23.09 17.73
CA PHE A 924 29.48 -23.32 19.08
C PHE A 924 29.47 -24.84 19.36
N THR A 925 30.09 -25.27 20.46
CA THR A 925 30.25 -26.68 20.80
C THR A 925 28.92 -27.29 21.26
N SER A 926 28.10 -27.72 20.31
CA SER A 926 26.89 -28.52 20.52
C SER A 926 26.82 -29.60 19.45
N TYR A 927 26.57 -30.84 19.88
CA TYR A 927 26.64 -32.01 19.01
C TYR A 927 25.24 -32.53 18.70
N MET A 928 24.98 -32.80 17.42
CA MET A 928 23.71 -33.35 16.96
C MET A 928 23.54 -34.79 17.41
N GLN A 929 22.42 -35.08 18.05
CA GLN A 929 22.03 -36.43 18.50
C GLN A 929 20.78 -36.89 17.75
N GLY A 930 20.71 -38.18 17.44
CA GLY A 930 19.51 -38.78 16.83
C GLY A 930 18.39 -38.98 17.85
N VAL A 931 17.15 -38.99 17.37
CA VAL A 931 15.97 -39.43 18.12
C VAL A 931 15.63 -40.86 17.73
N THR A 932 15.76 -41.78 18.70
CA THR A 932 15.51 -43.21 18.50
C THR A 932 14.18 -43.47 17.80
N GLY A 933 14.24 -44.18 16.67
CA GLY A 933 13.07 -44.59 15.88
C GLY A 933 12.41 -43.50 15.01
N LYS A 934 12.92 -42.26 15.01
CA LYS A 934 12.38 -41.17 14.17
C LYS A 934 13.30 -40.74 13.03
N ASN A 935 14.61 -40.93 13.15
CA ASN A 935 15.56 -40.55 12.11
C ASN A 935 15.48 -41.48 10.88
N PRO A 936 15.70 -40.94 9.66
CA PRO A 936 15.78 -41.75 8.46
C PRO A 936 16.98 -42.71 8.49
N VAL A 937 16.81 -43.88 7.85
CA VAL A 937 17.83 -44.94 7.76
C VAL A 937 18.24 -45.14 6.31
N SER A 938 19.54 -45.13 6.04
CA SER A 938 20.12 -45.27 4.70
C SER A 938 21.52 -45.87 4.83
N GLU A 939 21.80 -46.92 4.07
CA GLU A 939 23.13 -47.53 4.04
C GLU A 939 24.13 -46.66 3.28
N ASN A 940 25.32 -46.45 3.89
CA ASN A 940 26.38 -45.61 3.36
C ASN A 940 25.83 -44.26 2.88
N ALA A 941 25.26 -43.51 3.83
CA ALA A 941 24.53 -42.30 3.49
C ALA A 941 25.45 -41.18 2.98
N ILE A 942 26.77 -41.28 3.19
CA ILE A 942 27.77 -40.33 2.68
C ILE A 942 28.55 -40.96 1.54
N PHE A 943 28.61 -40.26 0.41
CA PHE A 943 29.47 -40.59 -0.72
C PHE A 943 30.41 -39.42 -1.01
N SER A 944 31.72 -39.68 -1.02
CA SER A 944 32.73 -38.69 -1.40
C SER A 944 33.58 -39.20 -2.57
N ARG A 945 33.86 -38.35 -3.57
CA ARG A 945 34.77 -38.71 -4.67
C ARG A 945 35.41 -37.51 -5.36
N VAL A 946 36.71 -37.63 -5.67
CA VAL A 946 37.43 -36.73 -6.57
C VAL A 946 37.49 -37.35 -7.97
N PHE A 947 36.98 -36.63 -8.97
CA PHE A 947 36.99 -37.03 -10.38
C PHE A 947 38.18 -36.44 -11.14
N GLU A 948 38.56 -37.05 -12.26
CA GLU A 948 39.69 -36.55 -13.07
C GLU A 948 39.40 -35.17 -13.68
N ASN A 949 38.17 -34.93 -14.14
CA ASN A 949 37.74 -33.68 -14.75
C ASN A 949 36.26 -33.36 -14.44
N ALA A 950 35.88 -32.10 -14.65
CA ALA A 950 34.53 -31.62 -14.35
C ALA A 950 33.41 -32.30 -15.17
N PHE A 951 33.73 -32.83 -16.37
CA PHE A 951 32.75 -33.55 -17.19
C PHE A 951 32.41 -34.92 -16.60
N ALA A 952 33.41 -35.66 -16.12
CA ALA A 952 33.21 -36.93 -15.43
C ALA A 952 32.36 -36.77 -14.15
N GLU A 953 32.62 -35.71 -13.38
CA GLU A 953 31.81 -35.36 -12.20
C GLU A 953 30.34 -35.10 -12.58
N ARG A 954 30.10 -34.21 -13.56
CA ARG A 954 28.75 -33.87 -14.02
C ARG A 954 27.96 -35.08 -14.51
N ASN A 955 28.60 -35.97 -15.27
CA ASN A 955 27.96 -37.20 -15.75
C ASN A 955 27.63 -38.17 -14.61
N PHE A 956 28.48 -38.28 -13.60
CA PHE A 956 28.20 -39.08 -12.43
C PHE A 956 26.96 -38.56 -11.68
N VAL A 957 26.93 -37.25 -11.38
CA VAL A 957 25.80 -36.61 -10.69
C VAL A 957 24.51 -36.83 -11.48
N LEU A 958 24.52 -36.60 -12.80
CA LEU A 958 23.36 -36.83 -13.65
C LEU A 958 22.89 -38.30 -13.65
N LYS A 959 23.83 -39.24 -13.71
CA LYS A 959 23.53 -40.68 -13.67
C LYS A 959 22.87 -41.07 -12.34
N GLU A 960 23.40 -40.58 -11.22
CA GLU A 960 22.82 -40.85 -9.90
C GLU A 960 21.44 -40.22 -9.74
N ILE A 961 21.24 -38.98 -10.18
CA ILE A 961 19.91 -38.34 -10.19
C ILE A 961 18.91 -39.16 -11.01
N LYS A 962 19.29 -39.63 -12.22
CA LYS A 962 18.43 -40.50 -13.03
C LYS A 962 18.11 -41.82 -12.33
N ASN A 963 19.09 -42.44 -11.68
CA ASN A 963 18.88 -43.67 -10.90
C ASN A 963 17.91 -43.45 -9.74
N ILE A 964 18.04 -42.35 -9.00
CA ILE A 964 17.17 -41.98 -7.88
C ILE A 964 15.73 -41.78 -8.39
N LEU A 965 15.54 -40.95 -9.41
CA LEU A 965 14.20 -40.65 -9.97
C LEU A 965 13.55 -41.88 -10.64
N THR A 966 14.35 -42.85 -11.11
CA THR A 966 13.82 -44.12 -11.63
C THR A 966 13.28 -45.00 -10.52
N ARG A 967 13.92 -45.01 -9.34
CA ARG A 967 13.48 -45.80 -8.17
C ARG A 967 12.33 -45.14 -7.42
N ASN A 968 12.41 -43.82 -7.26
CA ASN A 968 11.37 -43.01 -6.64
C ASN A 968 11.16 -41.73 -7.46
N LYS A 969 10.10 -41.72 -8.28
CA LYS A 969 9.74 -40.57 -9.11
C LYS A 969 9.42 -39.32 -8.30
N ASN A 970 9.09 -39.48 -7.02
CA ASN A 970 8.72 -38.40 -6.12
C ASN A 970 9.87 -38.00 -5.17
N ALA A 971 11.10 -38.47 -5.42
CA ALA A 971 12.23 -38.13 -4.57
C ALA A 971 12.51 -36.61 -4.59
N THR A 972 12.98 -36.07 -3.47
CA THR A 972 13.42 -34.67 -3.37
C THR A 972 14.94 -34.58 -3.52
N ILE A 973 15.40 -33.81 -4.51
CA ILE A 973 16.81 -33.73 -4.90
C ILE A 973 17.28 -32.28 -4.90
N GLY A 974 18.33 -31.98 -4.15
CA GLY A 974 18.99 -30.67 -4.11
C GLY A 974 20.43 -30.72 -4.64
N ILE A 975 20.77 -29.85 -5.59
CA ILE A 975 22.16 -29.55 -6.00
C ILE A 975 22.55 -28.20 -5.42
N LEU A 976 23.48 -28.19 -4.46
CA LEU A 976 23.87 -26.99 -3.73
C LEU A 976 25.27 -26.54 -4.13
N LEU A 977 25.38 -25.29 -4.58
CA LEU A 977 26.60 -24.72 -5.19
C LEU A 977 27.04 -23.44 -4.48
N ARG A 978 28.30 -23.00 -4.64
CA ARG A 978 28.75 -21.77 -3.96
C ARG A 978 28.20 -20.50 -4.59
N ASN A 979 28.16 -20.45 -5.92
CA ASN A 979 27.95 -19.22 -6.70
C ASN A 979 26.79 -19.33 -7.69
N ASN A 980 26.09 -18.21 -7.94
CA ASN A 980 24.95 -18.16 -8.87
C ASN A 980 25.31 -18.56 -10.31
N TYR A 981 26.53 -18.28 -10.79
CA TYR A 981 26.95 -18.71 -12.13
C TYR A 981 27.02 -20.24 -12.25
N GLN A 982 27.37 -20.94 -11.16
CA GLN A 982 27.38 -22.40 -11.13
C GLN A 982 25.94 -22.91 -11.20
N VAL A 983 25.01 -22.30 -10.44
CA VAL A 983 23.58 -22.65 -10.47
C VAL A 983 23.03 -22.56 -11.90
N ALA A 984 23.29 -21.47 -12.60
CA ALA A 984 22.87 -21.32 -14.00
C ALA A 984 23.50 -22.38 -14.93
N SER A 985 24.79 -22.68 -14.76
CA SER A 985 25.49 -23.70 -15.56
C SER A 985 24.93 -25.10 -15.33
N TRP A 986 24.63 -25.46 -14.08
CA TRP A 986 24.06 -26.75 -13.72
C TRP A 986 22.58 -26.87 -14.13
N ALA A 987 21.79 -25.80 -14.01
CA ALA A 987 20.41 -25.78 -14.47
C ALA A 987 20.31 -26.03 -15.98
N GLY A 988 21.12 -25.33 -16.79
CA GLY A 988 21.22 -25.60 -18.22
C GLY A 988 21.58 -27.06 -18.51
N PHE A 989 22.62 -27.58 -17.86
CA PHE A 989 23.07 -28.97 -18.05
C PHE A 989 22.01 -30.02 -17.69
N ILE A 990 21.25 -29.82 -16.62
CA ILE A 990 20.18 -30.75 -16.20
C ILE A 990 18.98 -30.67 -17.15
N ASN A 991 18.60 -29.46 -17.59
CA ASN A 991 17.52 -29.25 -18.55
C ASN A 991 17.83 -29.87 -19.92
N ASP A 992 19.05 -29.65 -20.43
CA ASP A 992 19.54 -30.23 -21.69
C ASP A 992 19.53 -31.78 -21.65
N ALA A 993 19.65 -32.37 -20.47
CA ALA A 993 19.62 -33.81 -20.26
C ALA A 993 18.19 -34.41 -20.17
N GLY A 994 17.14 -33.59 -20.36
CA GLY A 994 15.74 -33.97 -20.37
C GLY A 994 15.07 -34.03 -18.98
N LEU A 995 15.73 -33.54 -17.93
CA LEU A 995 15.17 -33.44 -16.58
C LEU A 995 14.70 -32.00 -16.30
N LYS A 996 13.59 -31.84 -15.59
CA LYS A 996 13.15 -30.50 -15.17
C LYS A 996 13.96 -30.04 -13.95
N SER A 997 14.69 -28.93 -14.08
CA SER A 997 15.31 -28.24 -12.96
C SER A 997 14.49 -27.04 -12.49
N ILE A 998 14.48 -26.80 -11.18
CA ILE A 998 13.93 -25.60 -10.54
C ILE A 998 15.06 -24.85 -9.87
N THR A 999 15.10 -23.53 -10.01
CA THR A 999 16.07 -22.70 -9.28
C THR A 999 15.31 -21.74 -8.37
N ARG A 1000 15.72 -21.58 -7.10
CA ARG A 1000 15.16 -20.55 -6.19
C ARG A 1000 15.54 -19.11 -6.55
N SER A 1001 15.97 -18.90 -7.77
CA SER A 1001 16.26 -17.61 -8.39
C SER A 1001 15.42 -17.47 -9.64
N GLU A 1002 14.17 -17.94 -9.60
CA GLU A 1002 13.28 -17.69 -10.71
C GLU A 1002 13.15 -16.19 -10.87
N SER A 1003 13.54 -15.73 -12.05
CA SER A 1003 13.34 -14.34 -12.39
C SER A 1003 11.84 -14.08 -12.47
N LEU A 1004 11.42 -12.85 -12.24
CA LEU A 1004 10.00 -12.50 -12.31
C LEU A 1004 9.32 -12.99 -13.61
N GLY A 1005 10.06 -12.97 -14.73
CA GLY A 1005 9.63 -13.48 -16.04
C GLY A 1005 9.37 -14.99 -16.12
N GLN A 1006 9.80 -15.79 -15.14
CA GLN A 1006 9.53 -17.23 -15.10
C GLN A 1006 8.21 -17.56 -14.41
N LYS A 1007 7.61 -16.61 -13.69
CA LYS A 1007 6.31 -16.82 -13.04
C LYS A 1007 5.19 -16.77 -14.06
N GLY A 1008 4.37 -17.82 -14.13
CA GLY A 1008 3.28 -17.96 -15.09
C GLY A 1008 2.36 -16.73 -15.15
N VAL A 1009 1.86 -16.29 -13.99
CA VAL A 1009 0.98 -15.11 -13.89
C VAL A 1009 1.62 -13.86 -14.50
N PHE A 1010 2.88 -13.58 -14.16
CA PHE A 1010 3.59 -12.42 -14.71
C PHE A 1010 3.83 -12.57 -16.21
N ASN A 1011 4.25 -13.75 -16.67
CA ASN A 1011 4.58 -13.98 -18.07
C ASN A 1011 3.34 -13.89 -18.98
N THR A 1012 2.19 -14.41 -18.53
CA THR A 1012 0.88 -14.23 -19.21
C THR A 1012 0.57 -12.75 -19.42
N ILE A 1013 0.56 -11.98 -18.33
CA ILE A 1013 0.23 -10.54 -18.37
C ILE A 1013 1.24 -9.80 -19.25
N PHE A 1014 2.54 -10.05 -19.05
CA PHE A 1014 3.61 -9.36 -19.75
C PHE A 1014 3.60 -9.63 -21.26
N SER A 1015 3.34 -10.87 -21.69
CA SER A 1015 3.21 -11.21 -23.11
C SER A 1015 2.01 -10.53 -23.76
N ILE A 1016 0.86 -10.46 -23.08
CA ILE A 1016 -0.32 -9.76 -23.60
C ILE A 1016 -0.06 -8.25 -23.66
N LEU A 1017 0.60 -7.65 -22.68
CA LEU A 1017 0.99 -6.24 -22.74
C LEU A 1017 1.97 -5.96 -23.91
N LYS A 1018 2.91 -6.87 -24.19
CA LYS A 1018 3.79 -6.80 -25.37
C LYS A 1018 2.98 -6.83 -26.68
N PHE A 1019 2.00 -7.71 -26.78
CA PHE A 1019 1.06 -7.72 -27.89
C PHE A 1019 0.30 -6.40 -28.02
N ILE A 1020 -0.26 -5.87 -26.94
CA ILE A 1020 -1.02 -4.61 -26.97
C ILE A 1020 -0.14 -3.42 -27.42
N GLN A 1021 1.16 -3.44 -27.10
CA GLN A 1021 2.11 -2.43 -27.58
C GLN A 1021 2.34 -2.53 -29.09
N ASN A 1022 2.45 -3.74 -29.63
CA ASN A 1022 2.74 -3.99 -31.05
C ASN A 1022 1.73 -4.98 -31.66
N PRO A 1023 0.44 -4.61 -31.76
CA PRO A 1023 -0.63 -5.57 -32.07
C PRO A 1023 -0.62 -6.03 -33.53
N PHE A 1024 0.05 -5.30 -34.41
CA PHE A 1024 0.17 -5.58 -35.84
C PHE A 1024 1.44 -6.37 -36.21
N ASP A 1025 2.28 -6.73 -35.22
CA ASP A 1025 3.48 -7.54 -35.42
C ASP A 1025 3.17 -9.03 -35.19
N ASN A 1026 3.23 -9.82 -36.27
CA ASN A 1026 2.95 -11.26 -36.23
C ASN A 1026 3.95 -12.04 -35.37
N GLU A 1027 5.21 -11.62 -35.25
CA GLU A 1027 6.18 -12.32 -34.38
C GLU A 1027 5.87 -12.10 -32.89
N VAL A 1028 5.35 -10.92 -32.53
CA VAL A 1028 4.86 -10.66 -31.18
C VAL A 1028 3.66 -11.54 -30.86
N LEU A 1029 2.69 -11.66 -31.79
CA LEU A 1029 1.55 -12.58 -31.67
C LEU A 1029 1.98 -14.04 -31.53
N VAL A 1030 2.97 -14.49 -32.32
CA VAL A 1030 3.55 -15.84 -32.22
C VAL A 1030 4.16 -16.07 -30.85
N SER A 1031 4.99 -15.16 -30.36
CA SER A 1031 5.62 -15.30 -29.03
C SER A 1031 4.59 -15.30 -27.89
N THR A 1032 3.50 -14.54 -28.05
CA THR A 1032 2.37 -14.52 -27.13
C THR A 1032 1.64 -15.86 -27.14
N TYR A 1033 1.37 -16.41 -28.33
CA TYR A 1033 0.76 -17.72 -28.48
C TYR A 1033 1.60 -18.83 -27.85
N GLU A 1034 2.90 -18.86 -28.14
CA GLU A 1034 3.83 -19.85 -27.57
C GLU A 1034 3.85 -19.80 -26.05
N THR A 1035 3.93 -18.60 -25.47
CA THR A 1035 3.89 -18.40 -24.01
C THR A 1035 2.60 -18.96 -23.41
N LEU A 1036 1.44 -18.61 -23.97
CA LEU A 1036 0.15 -19.03 -23.43
C LEU A 1036 -0.12 -20.53 -23.67
N ALA A 1037 0.38 -21.10 -24.77
CA ALA A 1037 0.31 -22.53 -25.04
C ALA A 1037 1.23 -23.36 -24.13
N ASP A 1038 2.41 -22.84 -23.79
CA ASP A 1038 3.34 -23.47 -22.84
C ASP A 1038 2.78 -23.49 -21.41
N LEU A 1039 2.00 -22.48 -21.04
CA LEU A 1039 1.26 -22.41 -19.78
C LEU A 1039 -0.04 -23.24 -19.80
N GLY A 1040 -0.44 -23.78 -20.95
CA GLY A 1040 -1.59 -24.68 -21.10
C GLY A 1040 -2.92 -24.01 -21.42
N PHE A 1041 -2.95 -22.71 -21.71
CA PHE A 1041 -4.19 -21.99 -22.08
C PHE A 1041 -4.64 -22.26 -23.53
N TYR A 1042 -3.70 -22.57 -24.43
CA TYR A 1042 -3.99 -22.89 -25.83
C TYR A 1042 -3.25 -24.16 -26.29
N LYS A 1043 -3.65 -24.69 -27.46
CA LYS A 1043 -3.08 -25.91 -28.03
C LYS A 1043 -1.66 -25.64 -28.58
N GLN A 1044 -0.71 -26.50 -28.24
CA GLN A 1044 0.66 -26.36 -28.77
C GLN A 1044 0.73 -26.58 -30.30
N ARG A 1045 1.77 -26.00 -30.92
CA ARG A 1045 2.19 -26.20 -32.34
C ARG A 1045 1.36 -25.52 -33.43
N LEU A 1046 0.46 -24.60 -33.09
CA LEU A 1046 -0.34 -23.85 -34.08
C LEU A 1046 0.26 -22.47 -34.44
N GLN A 1047 1.39 -22.08 -33.87
CA GLN A 1047 2.01 -20.77 -34.11
C GLN A 1047 2.48 -20.54 -35.55
N LEU A 1048 2.73 -21.62 -36.32
CA LEU A 1048 3.19 -21.52 -37.70
C LEU A 1048 2.13 -20.90 -38.62
N GLU A 1049 0.85 -21.10 -38.33
CA GLU A 1049 -0.26 -20.53 -39.10
C GLU A 1049 -0.36 -19.00 -38.89
N ILE A 1050 -0.04 -18.52 -37.69
CA ILE A 1050 0.05 -17.08 -37.39
C ILE A 1050 1.23 -16.47 -38.16
N ARG A 1051 2.40 -17.12 -38.10
CA ARG A 1051 3.62 -16.68 -38.79
C ARG A 1051 3.47 -16.66 -40.32
N ALA A 1052 2.68 -17.58 -40.88
CA ALA A 1052 2.44 -17.67 -42.33
C ALA A 1052 1.48 -16.59 -42.87
N SER A 1053 0.88 -15.76 -42.01
CA SER A 1053 -0.05 -14.71 -42.44
C SER A 1053 0.67 -13.54 -43.11
N GLU A 1054 0.28 -13.19 -44.34
CA GLU A 1054 0.84 -12.05 -45.09
C GLU A 1054 0.39 -10.69 -44.54
N LYS A 1055 -0.86 -10.60 -44.07
CA LYS A 1055 -1.39 -9.44 -43.34
C LYS A 1055 -1.22 -9.62 -41.84
N PRO A 1056 -1.22 -8.53 -41.04
CA PRO A 1056 -1.29 -8.63 -39.58
C PRO A 1056 -2.42 -9.56 -39.17
N PHE A 1057 -2.11 -10.62 -38.43
CA PHE A 1057 -3.07 -11.68 -38.11
C PHE A 1057 -4.28 -11.15 -37.33
N ILE A 1058 -4.09 -10.06 -36.56
CA ILE A 1058 -5.15 -9.39 -35.79
C ILE A 1058 -6.28 -8.79 -36.66
N GLU A 1059 -5.99 -8.50 -37.94
CA GLU A 1059 -6.94 -7.91 -38.90
C GLU A 1059 -7.86 -8.95 -39.54
N LYS A 1060 -7.57 -10.25 -39.39
CA LYS A 1060 -8.40 -11.31 -39.97
C LYS A 1060 -9.80 -11.35 -39.35
N ASP A 1061 -10.74 -11.91 -40.09
CA ASP A 1061 -12.02 -12.33 -39.54
C ASP A 1061 -11.87 -13.69 -38.85
N GLY A 1062 -12.59 -13.90 -37.75
CA GLY A 1062 -12.60 -15.18 -37.04
C GLY A 1062 -13.22 -16.28 -37.90
N ASP A 1063 -14.16 -15.92 -38.78
CA ASP A 1063 -14.82 -16.85 -39.70
C ASP A 1063 -13.88 -17.41 -40.78
N ASP A 1064 -12.75 -16.73 -41.03
CA ASP A 1064 -11.73 -17.13 -42.02
C ASP A 1064 -10.67 -18.10 -41.43
N ILE A 1065 -10.79 -18.50 -40.16
CA ILE A 1065 -9.82 -19.37 -39.46
C ILE A 1065 -10.39 -20.78 -39.27
N GLU A 1066 -9.76 -21.77 -39.91
CA GLU A 1066 -10.19 -23.18 -39.82
C GLU A 1066 -10.06 -23.78 -38.42
N SER A 1067 -9.02 -23.38 -37.68
CA SER A 1067 -8.75 -23.87 -36.32
C SER A 1067 -9.55 -23.11 -35.29
N ALA A 1068 -10.53 -23.77 -34.65
CA ALA A 1068 -11.32 -23.19 -33.56
C ALA A 1068 -10.45 -22.63 -32.41
N ALA A 1069 -9.30 -23.25 -32.13
CA ALA A 1069 -8.37 -22.78 -31.10
C ALA A 1069 -7.67 -21.46 -31.51
N LEU A 1070 -7.37 -21.27 -32.79
CA LEU A 1070 -6.80 -20.02 -33.29
C LEU A 1070 -7.87 -18.93 -33.45
N ALA A 1071 -9.10 -19.30 -33.82
CA ALA A 1071 -10.23 -18.37 -33.86
C ALA A 1071 -10.53 -17.82 -32.46
N GLN A 1072 -10.54 -18.68 -31.43
CA GLN A 1072 -10.66 -18.26 -30.04
C GLN A 1072 -9.50 -17.33 -29.62
N PHE A 1073 -8.26 -17.70 -29.94
CA PHE A 1073 -7.10 -16.86 -29.65
C PHE A 1073 -7.19 -15.48 -30.32
N LEU A 1074 -7.62 -15.42 -31.59
CA LEU A 1074 -7.84 -14.16 -32.29
C LEU A 1074 -8.90 -13.31 -31.59
N TRP A 1075 -10.02 -13.93 -31.18
CA TRP A 1075 -11.08 -13.24 -30.45
C TRP A 1075 -10.57 -12.66 -29.13
N ASP A 1076 -9.81 -13.46 -28.36
CA ASP A 1076 -9.20 -13.01 -27.11
C ASP A 1076 -8.24 -11.83 -27.36
N MET A 1077 -7.39 -11.90 -28.39
CA MET A 1077 -6.48 -10.79 -28.75
C MET A 1077 -7.22 -9.53 -29.19
N GLN A 1078 -8.32 -9.64 -29.94
CA GLN A 1078 -9.16 -8.49 -30.30
C GLN A 1078 -9.84 -7.89 -29.06
N TYR A 1079 -10.29 -8.72 -28.13
CA TYR A 1079 -10.84 -8.29 -26.84
C TYR A 1079 -9.80 -7.52 -26.00
N TRP A 1080 -8.56 -8.01 -25.93
CA TRP A 1080 -7.47 -7.33 -25.23
C TRP A 1080 -7.07 -6.01 -25.88
N LEU A 1081 -7.03 -5.97 -27.21
CA LEU A 1081 -6.72 -4.76 -27.95
C LEU A 1081 -7.78 -3.67 -27.69
N ASN A 1082 -9.07 -4.02 -27.73
CA ASN A 1082 -10.15 -3.07 -27.44
C ASN A 1082 -10.20 -2.66 -25.96
N SER A 1083 -9.73 -3.51 -25.05
CA SER A 1083 -9.60 -3.16 -23.62
C SER A 1083 -8.39 -2.27 -23.32
N SER A 1084 -7.54 -1.96 -24.31
CA SER A 1084 -6.32 -1.15 -24.09
C SER A 1084 -6.58 0.33 -23.82
N THR A 1085 -7.84 0.81 -23.85
CA THR A 1085 -8.18 2.18 -23.42
C THR A 1085 -8.27 2.33 -21.91
N LEU A 1086 -8.39 1.20 -21.18
CA LEU A 1086 -8.39 1.16 -19.72
C LEU A 1086 -7.07 1.67 -19.13
N PRO A 1087 -7.08 2.19 -17.89
CA PRO A 1087 -5.87 2.34 -17.08
C PRO A 1087 -5.04 1.05 -17.07
N LEU A 1088 -3.72 1.18 -17.11
CA LEU A 1088 -2.84 0.05 -17.36
C LEU A 1088 -2.91 -1.01 -16.24
N GLU A 1089 -3.05 -0.57 -15.00
CA GLU A 1089 -3.28 -1.43 -13.84
C GLU A 1089 -4.61 -2.19 -13.90
N GLU A 1090 -5.70 -1.57 -14.35
CA GLU A 1090 -6.99 -2.24 -14.55
C GLU A 1090 -6.91 -3.29 -15.66
N LEU A 1091 -6.23 -2.95 -16.76
CA LEU A 1091 -5.98 -3.88 -17.87
C LEU A 1091 -5.20 -5.11 -17.40
N VAL A 1092 -4.18 -4.92 -16.54
CA VAL A 1092 -3.41 -6.02 -15.93
C VAL A 1092 -4.30 -6.91 -15.07
N ILE A 1093 -5.17 -6.32 -14.24
CA ILE A 1093 -6.12 -7.07 -13.41
C ILE A 1093 -7.04 -7.89 -14.29
N ARG A 1094 -7.60 -7.28 -15.33
CA ARG A 1094 -8.53 -7.93 -16.26
C ARG A 1094 -7.89 -9.10 -16.99
N ILE A 1095 -6.68 -8.92 -17.49
CA ILE A 1095 -5.91 -9.99 -18.14
C ILE A 1095 -5.67 -11.13 -17.15
N GLY A 1096 -5.18 -10.81 -15.95
CA GLY A 1096 -4.82 -11.83 -14.97
C GLY A 1096 -6.02 -12.66 -14.51
N LEU A 1097 -7.14 -12.02 -14.16
CA LEU A 1097 -8.34 -12.69 -13.65
C LEU A 1097 -9.10 -13.48 -14.73
N PHE A 1098 -8.87 -13.19 -16.01
CA PHE A 1098 -9.39 -14.00 -17.11
C PHE A 1098 -8.72 -15.38 -17.18
N TYR A 1099 -7.39 -15.43 -16.98
CA TYR A 1099 -6.63 -16.67 -17.09
C TYR A 1099 -6.49 -17.43 -15.77
N TYR A 1100 -6.62 -16.76 -14.63
CA TYR A 1100 -6.33 -17.34 -13.31
C TYR A 1100 -7.49 -17.17 -12.33
N THR A 1101 -7.78 -18.24 -11.59
CA THR A 1101 -8.97 -18.32 -10.70
C THR A 1101 -8.64 -18.63 -9.24
N SER A 1102 -7.44 -19.12 -8.93
CA SER A 1102 -7.07 -19.42 -7.53
C SER A 1102 -6.77 -18.14 -6.74
N ASP A 1103 -7.07 -18.13 -5.44
CA ASP A 1103 -6.89 -16.93 -4.58
C ASP A 1103 -5.44 -16.42 -4.56
N ILE A 1104 -4.47 -17.32 -4.69
CA ILE A 1104 -3.05 -16.99 -4.71
C ILE A 1104 -2.66 -16.33 -6.03
N GLU A 1105 -3.13 -16.87 -7.16
CA GLU A 1105 -2.89 -16.25 -8.46
C GLU A 1105 -3.61 -14.91 -8.58
N LYS A 1106 -4.87 -14.80 -8.13
CA LYS A 1106 -5.58 -13.52 -8.04
C LYS A 1106 -4.77 -12.51 -7.24
N SER A 1107 -4.29 -12.89 -6.06
CA SER A 1107 -3.44 -12.03 -5.21
C SER A 1107 -2.15 -11.60 -5.93
N ASN A 1108 -1.53 -12.49 -6.69
CA ASN A 1108 -0.36 -12.19 -7.51
C ASN A 1108 -0.66 -11.25 -8.67
N VAL A 1109 -1.83 -11.38 -9.31
CA VAL A 1109 -2.31 -10.45 -10.34
C VAL A 1109 -2.40 -9.04 -9.77
N TYR A 1110 -2.99 -8.89 -8.59
CA TYR A 1110 -3.10 -7.59 -7.92
C TYR A 1110 -1.73 -6.99 -7.57
N LEU A 1111 -0.78 -7.79 -7.10
CA LEU A 1111 0.60 -7.33 -6.87
C LEU A 1111 1.26 -6.83 -8.15
N ILE A 1112 1.04 -7.51 -9.29
CA ILE A 1112 1.54 -7.04 -10.60
C ILE A 1112 0.87 -5.72 -10.98
N ALA A 1113 -0.44 -5.58 -10.79
CA ALA A 1113 -1.15 -4.35 -11.09
C ALA A 1113 -0.58 -3.15 -10.31
N ILE A 1114 -0.27 -3.33 -9.02
CA ILE A 1114 0.36 -2.29 -8.18
C ILE A 1114 1.78 -1.97 -8.67
N LEU A 1115 2.57 -2.99 -9.04
CA LEU A 1115 3.90 -2.78 -9.62
C LEU A 1115 3.80 -1.95 -10.91
N VAL A 1116 2.85 -2.30 -11.78
CA VAL A 1116 2.62 -1.60 -13.05
C VAL A 1116 2.18 -0.17 -12.82
N LYS A 1117 1.25 0.07 -11.89
CA LYS A 1117 0.82 1.42 -11.46
C LYS A 1117 2.01 2.27 -11.00
N ARG A 1118 2.89 1.71 -10.16
CA ARG A 1118 4.10 2.39 -9.67
C ARG A 1118 5.07 2.74 -10.80
N LEU A 1119 5.28 1.81 -11.73
CA LEU A 1119 6.19 2.02 -12.86
C LEU A 1119 5.63 3.01 -13.89
N ASN A 1120 4.31 3.06 -14.04
CA ASN A 1120 3.59 3.91 -14.98
C ASN A 1120 3.33 5.34 -14.49
N ALA A 1121 4.06 5.81 -13.47
CA ALA A 1121 3.91 7.17 -12.94
C ALA A 1121 4.05 8.30 -13.98
N SER A 1122 4.75 8.05 -15.10
CA SER A 1122 4.90 9.01 -16.20
C SER A 1122 3.85 8.86 -17.31
N GLY A 1123 2.90 7.92 -17.19
CA GLY A 1123 1.87 7.63 -18.21
C GLY A 1123 2.39 7.06 -19.53
N LYS A 1124 3.67 6.71 -19.62
CA LYS A 1124 4.31 6.23 -20.87
C LYS A 1124 4.37 4.70 -20.87
N PHE A 1125 3.47 4.09 -21.64
CA PHE A 1125 3.35 2.63 -21.74
C PHE A 1125 4.67 1.94 -22.14
N ASP A 1126 5.38 2.46 -23.15
CA ASP A 1126 6.65 1.89 -23.63
C ASP A 1126 7.72 1.81 -22.55
N LEU A 1127 7.87 2.89 -21.78
CA LEU A 1127 8.86 2.97 -20.70
C LEU A 1127 8.50 2.01 -19.56
N THR A 1128 7.21 1.88 -19.26
CA THR A 1128 6.71 0.90 -18.28
C THR A 1128 7.04 -0.52 -18.72
N LEU A 1129 6.81 -0.86 -19.98
CA LEU A 1129 7.09 -2.21 -20.49
C LEU A 1129 8.58 -2.52 -20.54
N GLN A 1130 9.42 -1.57 -20.93
CA GLN A 1130 10.88 -1.70 -20.85
C GLN A 1130 11.35 -1.97 -19.41
N ARG A 1131 10.80 -1.24 -18.43
CA ARG A 1131 11.10 -1.47 -17.02
C ARG A 1131 10.63 -2.84 -16.55
N LEU A 1132 9.43 -3.26 -16.93
CA LEU A 1132 8.93 -4.61 -16.64
C LEU A 1132 9.85 -5.68 -17.24
N GLU A 1133 10.38 -5.46 -18.44
CA GLU A 1133 11.35 -6.38 -19.06
C GLU A 1133 12.69 -6.46 -18.32
N GLU A 1134 13.20 -5.33 -17.83
CA GLU A 1134 14.39 -5.32 -16.97
C GLU A 1134 14.13 -6.04 -15.63
N LEU A 1135 12.96 -5.82 -15.04
CA LEU A 1135 12.54 -6.46 -13.79
C LEU A 1135 12.27 -7.96 -13.98
N ALA A 1136 11.75 -8.37 -15.14
CA ALA A 1136 11.50 -9.76 -15.52
C ALA A 1136 12.77 -10.62 -15.41
N LYS A 1137 13.95 -10.00 -15.59
CA LYS A 1137 15.28 -10.65 -15.50
C LYS A 1137 15.82 -10.71 -14.06
N LYS A 1138 15.22 -10.00 -13.11
CA LYS A 1138 15.67 -9.98 -11.71
C LYS A 1138 15.06 -11.15 -10.93
N PRO A 1139 15.85 -11.84 -10.09
CA PRO A 1139 15.38 -12.94 -9.26
C PRO A 1139 14.55 -12.48 -8.05
N THR A 1140 14.68 -11.22 -7.63
CA THR A 1140 13.96 -10.64 -6.50
C THR A 1140 13.66 -9.18 -6.76
N LEU A 1141 12.49 -8.74 -6.31
CA LEU A 1141 12.08 -7.33 -6.28
C LEU A 1141 11.97 -6.92 -4.81
N SER A 1142 12.72 -5.89 -4.41
CA SER A 1142 12.60 -5.31 -3.06
C SER A 1142 11.19 -4.74 -2.87
N GLY A 1143 10.54 -5.08 -1.77
CA GLY A 1143 9.17 -4.68 -1.46
C GLY A 1143 8.06 -5.40 -2.25
N PHE A 1144 8.37 -6.30 -3.19
CA PHE A 1144 7.35 -7.07 -3.95
C PHE A 1144 7.61 -8.57 -3.86
N LYS A 1145 6.84 -9.25 -3.02
CA LYS A 1145 6.88 -10.71 -2.87
C LYS A 1145 5.53 -11.30 -3.24
N PHE A 1146 5.50 -11.94 -4.41
CA PHE A 1146 4.38 -12.79 -4.85
C PHE A 1146 4.02 -13.79 -3.77
N PHE A 1147 2.72 -13.97 -3.54
CA PHE A 1147 2.22 -15.10 -2.81
C PHE A 1147 2.59 -16.36 -3.57
N SER A 1148 3.27 -17.28 -2.90
CA SER A 1148 3.35 -18.65 -3.35
C SER A 1148 2.38 -19.44 -2.49
N GLU A 1149 1.75 -20.47 -3.04
CA GLU A 1149 1.42 -21.63 -2.21
C GLU A 1149 2.71 -21.97 -1.46
N GLU A 1150 2.67 -22.21 -0.14
CA GLU A 1150 3.83 -22.81 0.55
C GLU A 1150 4.40 -23.84 -0.41
N GLU A 1151 5.66 -23.67 -0.86
CA GLU A 1151 6.27 -24.43 -1.96
C GLU A 1151 5.71 -25.84 -1.92
N ASP A 1152 4.70 -26.11 -2.76
CA ASP A 1152 3.85 -27.26 -2.52
C ASP A 1152 4.80 -28.44 -2.58
N LYS A 1153 5.10 -29.04 -1.41
CA LYS A 1153 6.21 -30.01 -1.32
C LYS A 1153 5.92 -31.11 -2.34
N ASP A 1154 4.65 -31.33 -2.65
CA ASP A 1154 4.13 -32.20 -3.69
C ASP A 1154 4.40 -31.70 -5.13
N ALA A 1155 4.25 -30.41 -5.46
CA ALA A 1155 4.59 -29.86 -6.78
C ALA A 1155 6.11 -29.85 -7.10
N MET A 1156 6.95 -29.91 -6.06
CA MET A 1156 8.41 -29.95 -6.12
C MET A 1156 8.98 -31.37 -6.19
N ARG A 1157 8.20 -32.39 -5.83
CA ARG A 1157 8.61 -33.80 -5.89
C ARG A 1157 8.91 -34.23 -7.32
N GLY A 1158 10.01 -34.97 -7.50
CA GLY A 1158 10.43 -35.47 -8.81
C GLY A 1158 11.16 -34.49 -9.72
N LYS A 1159 11.40 -33.26 -9.25
CA LYS A 1159 12.20 -32.25 -9.96
C LYS A 1159 13.54 -32.02 -9.24
N VAL A 1160 14.55 -31.59 -10.00
CA VAL A 1160 15.88 -31.30 -9.46
C VAL A 1160 15.97 -29.84 -9.03
N GLN A 1161 16.16 -29.59 -7.74
CA GLN A 1161 16.28 -28.23 -7.23
C GLN A 1161 17.74 -27.81 -7.19
N ILE A 1162 18.08 -26.68 -7.81
CA ILE A 1162 19.47 -26.21 -7.93
C ILE A 1162 19.57 -24.81 -7.34
N MET A 1163 20.45 -24.64 -6.36
CA MET A 1163 20.55 -23.39 -5.60
C MET A 1163 21.93 -23.18 -5.00
N THR A 1164 22.15 -22.02 -4.38
CA THR A 1164 23.38 -21.78 -3.64
C THR A 1164 23.31 -22.36 -2.22
N LEU A 1165 24.47 -22.66 -1.62
CA LEU A 1165 24.57 -23.14 -0.24
C LEU A 1165 23.81 -22.20 0.73
N HIS A 1166 23.94 -20.88 0.55
CA HIS A 1166 23.24 -19.89 1.38
C HIS A 1166 21.71 -19.99 1.27
N LYS A 1167 21.19 -20.15 0.03
CA LYS A 1167 19.75 -20.25 -0.23
C LYS A 1167 19.11 -21.55 0.24
N SER A 1168 19.93 -22.57 0.55
CA SER A 1168 19.45 -23.84 1.08
C SER A 1168 19.07 -23.77 2.57
N LYS A 1169 19.43 -22.69 3.28
CA LYS A 1169 19.07 -22.51 4.69
C LYS A 1169 17.55 -22.54 4.83
N GLY A 1170 17.06 -23.44 5.70
CA GLY A 1170 15.64 -23.70 5.90
C GLY A 1170 15.13 -24.96 5.17
N ASP A 1171 15.87 -25.46 4.18
CA ASP A 1171 15.41 -26.58 3.34
C ASP A 1171 15.84 -27.94 3.86
N GLU A 1172 15.26 -28.96 3.26
CA GLU A 1172 15.60 -30.36 3.47
C GLU A 1172 15.31 -31.16 2.21
N PHE A 1173 16.23 -32.04 1.85
CA PHE A 1173 16.12 -32.91 0.68
C PHE A 1173 16.46 -34.34 1.08
N GLU A 1174 15.78 -35.31 0.49
CA GLU A 1174 16.15 -36.72 0.62
C GLU A 1174 17.58 -36.93 0.13
N TYR A 1175 17.92 -36.35 -1.02
CA TYR A 1175 19.23 -36.48 -1.67
C TYR A 1175 19.85 -35.10 -1.91
N VAL A 1176 21.07 -34.89 -1.41
CA VAL A 1176 21.83 -33.64 -1.61
C VAL A 1176 23.13 -33.93 -2.36
N PHE A 1177 23.39 -33.12 -3.38
CA PHE A 1177 24.63 -33.11 -4.14
C PHE A 1177 25.37 -31.79 -3.87
N LEU A 1178 26.62 -31.89 -3.40
CA LEU A 1178 27.58 -30.80 -3.24
C LEU A 1178 28.71 -30.99 -4.27
N PRO A 1179 28.50 -30.64 -5.55
CA PRO A 1179 29.53 -30.77 -6.58
C PRO A 1179 30.48 -29.55 -6.58
N GLU A 1180 31.60 -29.70 -7.29
CA GLU A 1180 32.64 -28.68 -7.41
C GLU A 1180 33.22 -28.22 -6.04
N MET A 1181 33.28 -29.13 -5.06
CA MET A 1181 33.79 -28.86 -3.70
C MET A 1181 35.32 -28.76 -3.67
N ALA A 1182 35.84 -27.58 -4.00
CA ALA A 1182 37.27 -27.27 -4.04
C ALA A 1182 37.61 -25.99 -3.29
N GLU A 1183 38.88 -25.87 -2.86
CA GLU A 1183 39.36 -24.70 -2.10
C GLU A 1183 39.17 -23.38 -2.86
N LYS A 1184 39.21 -23.40 -4.20
CA LYS A 1184 38.95 -22.20 -5.01
C LYS A 1184 37.50 -21.69 -4.90
N ASN A 1185 36.55 -22.58 -4.63
CA ASN A 1185 35.12 -22.29 -4.57
C ASN A 1185 34.69 -22.03 -3.13
N LEU A 1186 35.08 -22.89 -2.20
CA LEU A 1186 34.82 -22.74 -0.76
C LEU A 1186 36.14 -22.91 -0.02
N SER A 1187 36.84 -21.80 0.21
CA SER A 1187 38.15 -21.80 0.89
C SER A 1187 37.96 -22.00 2.39
N ILE A 1188 38.55 -23.06 2.94
CA ILE A 1188 38.57 -23.33 4.38
C ILE A 1188 39.97 -23.03 4.93
N ASP A 1189 41.01 -23.29 4.14
CA ASP A 1189 42.40 -23.00 4.49
C ASP A 1189 42.65 -21.47 4.55
N VAL A 1190 42.93 -20.96 5.75
CA VAL A 1190 43.21 -19.54 6.02
C VAL A 1190 44.39 -19.00 5.20
N SER A 1191 45.39 -19.85 4.94
CA SER A 1191 46.58 -19.45 4.17
C SER A 1191 46.26 -19.19 2.69
N LYS A 1192 45.24 -19.89 2.17
CA LYS A 1192 44.78 -19.80 0.78
C LYS A 1192 43.60 -18.85 0.62
N ALA A 1193 42.90 -18.52 1.71
CA ALA A 1193 41.82 -17.54 1.73
C ALA A 1193 42.33 -16.17 1.26
N LYS A 1194 41.70 -15.61 0.23
CA LYS A 1194 42.04 -14.29 -0.30
C LYS A 1194 41.13 -13.22 0.31
N THR A 1195 41.73 -12.19 0.87
CA THR A 1195 41.00 -10.98 1.25
C THR A 1195 40.69 -10.16 0.01
N LYS A 1196 39.41 -9.91 -0.27
CA LYS A 1196 39.02 -9.04 -1.39
C LYS A 1196 39.31 -7.60 -1.03
N ALA A 1197 39.72 -6.79 -2.01
CA ALA A 1197 39.93 -5.35 -1.82
C ALA A 1197 38.68 -4.65 -1.26
N SER A 1198 37.49 -5.12 -1.66
CA SER A 1198 36.21 -4.65 -1.12
C SER A 1198 36.06 -4.92 0.38
N THR A 1199 36.52 -6.08 0.88
CA THR A 1199 36.46 -6.42 2.31
C THR A 1199 37.35 -5.51 3.15
N ILE A 1200 38.56 -5.20 2.67
CA ILE A 1200 39.49 -4.26 3.33
C ILE A 1200 38.85 -2.87 3.41
N PHE A 1201 38.27 -2.40 2.30
CA PHE A 1201 37.57 -1.13 2.26
C PHE A 1201 36.38 -1.08 3.25
N MET A 1202 35.60 -2.15 3.39
CA MET A 1202 34.53 -2.20 4.40
C MET A 1202 35.07 -2.09 5.82
N GLU A 1203 36.20 -2.72 6.11
CA GLU A 1203 36.82 -2.67 7.44
C GLU A 1203 37.30 -1.25 7.79
N GLU A 1204 37.85 -0.52 6.82
CA GLU A 1204 38.19 0.90 6.96
C GLU A 1204 36.95 1.75 7.23
N VAL A 1205 35.83 1.44 6.58
CA VAL A 1205 34.55 2.12 6.82
C VAL A 1205 34.01 1.81 8.22
N ARG A 1206 34.15 0.58 8.73
CA ARG A 1206 33.77 0.24 10.12
C ARG A 1206 34.57 1.04 11.16
N ALA A 1207 35.82 1.37 10.86
CA ALA A 1207 36.70 2.17 11.72
C ALA A 1207 36.27 3.65 11.88
N PHE A 1208 35.20 4.08 11.20
CA PHE A 1208 34.56 5.37 11.49
C PHE A 1208 33.77 5.37 12.79
N ASN A 1209 33.42 4.22 13.36
CA ASN A 1209 32.91 4.16 14.73
C ASN A 1209 34.09 4.18 15.72
N PRO A 1210 34.21 5.17 16.62
CA PRO A 1210 35.30 5.26 17.59
C PRO A 1210 35.40 4.05 18.54
N SER A 1211 34.27 3.36 18.77
CA SER A 1211 34.19 2.20 19.66
C SER A 1211 34.50 0.88 18.93
N TYR A 1212 34.60 0.89 17.60
CA TYR A 1212 34.87 -0.30 16.82
C TYR A 1212 36.37 -0.61 16.76
N LYS A 1213 36.73 -1.86 17.04
CA LYS A 1213 38.11 -2.35 16.96
C LYS A 1213 38.34 -3.01 15.60
N SER A 1214 39.17 -2.38 14.77
CA SER A 1214 39.51 -2.91 13.44
C SER A 1214 40.20 -4.26 13.51
N LYS A 1215 39.79 -5.17 12.62
CA LYS A 1215 40.40 -6.47 12.38
C LYS A 1215 41.61 -6.34 11.45
N SER A 1216 42.66 -7.10 11.75
CA SER A 1216 43.79 -7.31 10.85
C SER A 1216 43.39 -8.14 9.62
N GLU A 1217 44.20 -8.11 8.56
CA GLU A 1217 43.93 -8.92 7.36
C GLU A 1217 43.87 -10.42 7.68
N LEU A 1218 44.68 -10.88 8.63
CA LEU A 1218 44.67 -12.28 9.08
C LEU A 1218 43.34 -12.62 9.78
N GLU A 1219 42.88 -11.78 10.71
CA GLU A 1219 41.59 -11.96 11.38
C GLU A 1219 40.41 -11.92 10.38
N LEU A 1220 40.50 -11.12 9.32
CA LEU A 1220 39.50 -11.13 8.23
C LEU A 1220 39.49 -12.44 7.44
N ARG A 1221 40.67 -13.05 7.20
CA ARG A 1221 40.76 -14.36 6.53
C ARG A 1221 40.22 -15.47 7.42
N GLU A 1222 40.59 -15.48 8.69
CA GLU A 1222 40.06 -16.42 9.69
C GLU A 1222 38.53 -16.33 9.73
N PHE A 1223 37.98 -15.12 9.84
CA PHE A 1223 36.53 -14.90 9.87
C PHE A 1223 35.81 -15.43 8.62
N ASN A 1224 36.38 -15.23 7.42
CA ASN A 1224 35.83 -15.77 6.18
C ASN A 1224 35.87 -17.30 6.13
N SER A 1225 36.95 -17.91 6.64
CA SER A 1225 37.09 -19.36 6.75
C SER A 1225 36.11 -19.96 7.76
N GLU A 1226 35.92 -19.31 8.92
CA GLU A 1226 34.92 -19.70 9.92
C GLU A 1226 33.50 -19.71 9.34
N GLU A 1227 33.12 -18.68 8.58
CA GLU A 1227 31.83 -18.65 7.90
C GLU A 1227 31.72 -19.74 6.81
N SER A 1228 32.79 -20.01 6.08
CA SER A 1228 32.82 -21.07 5.06
C SER A 1228 32.62 -22.46 5.68
N LEU A 1229 33.16 -22.71 6.88
CA LEU A 1229 32.89 -23.91 7.67
C LEU A 1229 31.42 -24.00 8.08
N ARG A 1230 30.83 -22.92 8.61
CA ARG A 1230 29.40 -22.88 8.97
C ARG A 1230 28.51 -23.08 7.74
N LEU A 1231 28.87 -22.51 6.59
CA LEU A 1231 28.15 -22.69 5.35
C LEU A 1231 28.15 -24.15 4.88
N LEU A 1232 29.29 -24.84 5.03
CA LEU A 1232 29.39 -26.27 4.76
C LEU A 1232 28.54 -27.09 5.74
N TYR A 1233 28.55 -26.75 7.02
CA TYR A 1233 27.70 -27.39 8.03
C TYR A 1233 26.21 -27.25 7.68
N VAL A 1234 25.76 -26.08 7.24
CA VAL A 1234 24.38 -25.89 6.75
C VAL A 1234 24.09 -26.82 5.58
N ALA A 1235 24.98 -26.89 4.59
CA ALA A 1235 24.81 -27.70 3.39
C ALA A 1235 24.73 -29.21 3.68
N ILE A 1236 25.60 -29.73 4.55
CA ILE A 1236 25.59 -31.12 5.01
C ILE A 1236 24.26 -31.46 5.68
N THR A 1237 23.79 -30.57 6.57
CA THR A 1237 22.57 -30.78 7.38
C THR A 1237 21.26 -30.56 6.61
N ARG A 1238 21.32 -30.36 5.28
CA ARG A 1238 20.14 -30.38 4.39
C ARG A 1238 19.78 -31.80 3.94
N ALA A 1239 20.72 -32.74 3.99
CA ALA A 1239 20.52 -34.10 3.51
C ALA A 1239 19.77 -34.97 4.53
N GLN A 1240 18.65 -35.56 4.15
CA GLN A 1240 17.90 -36.49 4.99
C GLN A 1240 18.38 -37.93 4.83
N LEU A 1241 18.50 -38.44 3.59
CA LEU A 1241 18.86 -39.84 3.29
C LEU A 1241 20.27 -40.03 2.77
N LYS A 1242 20.70 -39.26 1.75
CA LYS A 1242 22.05 -39.38 1.18
C LYS A 1242 22.66 -38.04 0.82
N LEU A 1243 23.96 -37.95 1.06
CA LEU A 1243 24.81 -36.80 0.78
C LEU A 1243 25.96 -37.20 -0.15
N TYR A 1244 26.04 -36.53 -1.30
CA TYR A 1244 27.10 -36.72 -2.29
C TYR A 1244 28.00 -35.49 -2.29
N ILE A 1245 29.28 -35.66 -1.92
CA ILE A 1245 30.28 -34.60 -1.93
C ILE A 1245 31.30 -34.91 -3.02
N THR A 1246 31.29 -34.12 -4.09
CA THR A 1246 32.14 -34.39 -5.25
C THR A 1246 32.94 -33.16 -5.66
N THR A 1247 34.06 -33.42 -6.32
CA THR A 1247 34.88 -32.38 -6.95
C THR A 1247 35.70 -32.98 -8.08
N SER A 1248 36.37 -32.14 -8.86
CA SER A 1248 37.28 -32.58 -9.92
C SER A 1248 38.69 -32.05 -9.71
N ALA A 1249 39.69 -32.88 -10.04
CA ALA A 1249 41.11 -32.53 -10.00
C ALA A 1249 41.50 -31.50 -11.09
N LYS A 1250 40.69 -31.41 -12.16
CA LYS A 1250 40.82 -30.40 -13.22
C LYS A 1250 39.50 -29.69 -13.47
N ALA A 1251 39.57 -28.39 -13.72
CA ALA A 1251 38.42 -27.60 -14.14
C ALA A 1251 38.76 -26.67 -15.32
N LYS A 1252 37.73 -26.29 -16.08
CA LYS A 1252 37.89 -25.34 -17.19
C LYS A 1252 38.02 -23.91 -16.65
N GLY A 1253 39.11 -23.25 -17.03
CA GLY A 1253 39.35 -21.82 -16.79
C GLY A 1253 38.82 -20.94 -17.93
N TRP A 1254 39.10 -19.63 -17.84
CA TRP A 1254 38.75 -18.65 -18.88
C TRP A 1254 39.42 -19.03 -20.20
N GLY A 1255 38.62 -19.25 -21.27
CA GLY A 1255 39.11 -19.69 -22.58
C GLY A 1255 39.17 -21.21 -22.79
N ASN A 1256 38.40 -22.01 -22.04
CA ASN A 1256 38.26 -23.48 -22.20
C ASN A 1256 39.53 -24.31 -21.94
N LYS A 1257 40.60 -23.73 -21.39
CA LYS A 1257 41.79 -24.49 -20.95
C LYS A 1257 41.53 -25.19 -19.62
N GLU A 1258 41.89 -26.47 -19.53
CA GLU A 1258 41.85 -27.21 -18.25
C GLU A 1258 43.01 -26.77 -17.36
N THR A 1259 42.69 -26.39 -16.13
CA THR A 1259 43.64 -26.04 -15.07
C THR A 1259 43.48 -27.02 -13.92
N GLU A 1260 44.57 -27.39 -13.26
CA GLU A 1260 44.53 -28.16 -12.03
C GLU A 1260 43.76 -27.40 -10.94
N GLN A 1261 43.04 -28.16 -10.11
CA GLN A 1261 42.20 -27.66 -9.04
C GLN A 1261 42.41 -28.55 -7.82
N GLU A 1262 42.71 -27.91 -6.69
CA GLU A 1262 42.84 -28.62 -5.42
C GLU A 1262 41.45 -28.95 -4.84
N PRO A 1263 41.19 -30.23 -4.50
CA PRO A 1263 40.02 -30.61 -3.69
C PRO A 1263 39.99 -29.85 -2.36
N SER A 1264 38.79 -29.68 -1.79
CA SER A 1264 38.69 -29.06 -0.47
C SER A 1264 39.40 -29.90 0.61
N VAL A 1265 39.98 -29.24 1.62
CA VAL A 1265 40.71 -29.89 2.73
C VAL A 1265 39.88 -30.95 3.45
N ILE A 1266 38.55 -30.87 3.39
CA ILE A 1266 37.65 -31.86 4.00
C ILE A 1266 37.80 -33.27 3.40
N PHE A 1267 38.23 -33.39 2.13
CA PHE A 1267 38.43 -34.69 1.49
C PHE A 1267 39.58 -35.49 2.09
N GLY A 1268 40.58 -34.83 2.67
CA GLY A 1268 41.74 -35.48 3.29
C GLY A 1268 41.66 -35.59 4.81
N ASN A 1269 40.79 -34.81 5.46
CA ASN A 1269 40.77 -34.70 6.93
C ASN A 1269 39.48 -35.22 7.58
N ILE A 1270 38.35 -35.20 6.87
CA ILE A 1270 37.04 -35.54 7.44
C ILE A 1270 36.34 -36.67 6.67
N LEU A 1271 36.48 -36.73 5.35
CA LEU A 1271 35.73 -37.64 4.46
C LEU A 1271 36.45 -38.97 4.14
N LEU A 1272 37.60 -39.25 4.77
CA LEU A 1272 38.39 -40.48 4.58
C LEU A 1272 37.97 -41.62 5.51
#